data_AF-A0A4U0W4S5-F1
#
_entry.id   AF-A0A4U0W4S5-F1
#
_cell.length_a   1.000
_cell.length_b   1.000
_cell.length_c   1.000
_cell.angle_alpha   90.00
_cell.angle_beta   90.00
_cell.angle_gamma   90.00
#
_symmetry.space_group_name_H-M   'P 1'
#
loop_
_entity.id
_entity.type
_entity.pdbx_description
1 polymer ?
#
loop_
_entity_poly.entity_id
_entity_poly.type
_entity_poly.pdbx_seq_one_letter_code
_entity_poly.pdbx_strand_id
1 'polypeptide(L)'
;MLPTTHTSSDAPTSAFSGSPPPTGSPPPYTAPVSPPLRSRSVPQLAHFGFPGHPPDVGNSGGSAGWAPSILDGRVRFREAGAAAQRPQRKRSTSSTTLLNGTPVPEPTGVPIHRKPAVANTGHYSRNFNDDDGDEDSDGSGALEIAPRARTSSRRAILPSEMAPTARPALRRVSSEQGVAAAGAVTTDPNSLPTGQRRAITAEAAISAEISPTRKKRNHIWTPILIFLNFLAVLPGLLGFCYSAARFCSSRHLIWTSLGWNAGGVAEARSTRLDWFISGLWALATAYFTLSLARGLLRRWLVYYTTIPTIIRVVSLQAICWPLTLTTHRVLSFDQPVAAWLICATTAAFCNVIQSWVTSNIVERKDRADRQRWRLFSIAVTAVLGPGVRTDKYRKGERVLSWKRVLWGTVLPFALLGWFTTSALLWQQYTARYKGGGGIDLGHPELNATSSFATSTRGNGSDLSGGSALASADVRVMVLVTSSWTNRSSANRHTFRETSVRLFPRATSSIAVEYRFLLGTPPSPHVGTRSGPGIAAESKEFGDILLVPAHDTYEHLSKKIYEGWKWASGLDVDYVLKTDDDILLRMDVVAKELGKLGRRREYWRGFAYWDIPAIKDASNKNADFAYDLPTFPPYTAGALHILSKDLVDLISPPAASRLFVKNEDQNLGLWLYPSGVRPIHDYRIQQAQVCENDMIAKHFGSQYVEPSGFGPREMYANIRAGRKQCDGFLRRWCGVCYPSCRGRDNHWRSWGFACDDLRGATLSERSQSRPSSALDAPVRVPPETFVVGSPGDPWIIPGVLSRHSSPFSATNDWHLLYMLCWTTGADTFQERHYQAIETIWTHEPRAVLILFSTSLPNDFFDDYTRQGYSIHVVRVGQNELLERHWYLGPQSRGWLEKWDEWQSGPNFFSHLTDYLRYLFLFKYGGTYLDMDAPWVRSPPQSDVEFIGADYSTLTSDLEWTLDEDGMYLAPGVMRFRRGWTVFRDAAEHAFSVAYTPDCFGCVGPRAITRAIGARRYQLEQSGLTIVPSHVLYPYNWIGAHELVRARPVGEAVAELAKLARSSWSIHLFGKMTNHLRIQPGSIAAEVFAAFNLGVPRKTGLLSSGDTELARPSPDWESGPQLRVPRNYTYRTRTDLETIETAHVDLLGSLNGRFDGLDLIYVRGVPPASTGLAATIRLATSRGGRVVLSAGSGSSGVWARTHRGEADPAGGGSVEVELGAQQANLRAINSILRGIAYVPPALPHSAEFDLLRIEVLWAGVQLQGETFVSLAAA
;
A
#
# COMPACT_ATOMS: atom_id res chain seq x y z
N MET A 1 26.53 33.69 -56.69
CA MET A 1 26.14 34.08 -58.07
C MET A 1 24.87 33.33 -58.43
N LEU A 2 24.14 33.87 -59.42
CA LEU A 2 23.25 33.24 -60.43
C LEU A 2 23.10 31.68 -60.44
N PRO A 3 21.95 31.12 -60.89
CA PRO A 3 20.59 31.29 -60.34
C PRO A 3 19.71 29.99 -60.43
N THR A 4 18.38 30.16 -60.34
CA THR A 4 17.26 29.26 -60.78
C THR A 4 16.82 28.11 -59.86
N THR A 5 15.51 27.87 -59.59
CA THR A 5 14.26 28.61 -59.97
C THR A 5 13.11 28.33 -58.98
N HIS A 6 12.38 29.39 -58.58
CA HIS A 6 10.92 29.52 -58.36
C HIS A 6 10.15 28.53 -57.44
N THR A 7 9.56 28.96 -56.31
CA THR A 7 8.25 29.68 -56.09
C THR A 7 7.02 28.88 -56.54
N SER A 8 5.93 28.68 -55.78
CA SER A 8 5.17 29.52 -54.82
C SER A 8 4.27 30.61 -55.44
N SER A 9 2.96 30.33 -55.48
CA SER A 9 1.83 31.27 -55.58
C SER A 9 0.56 30.48 -55.27
N ASP A 10 -0.36 30.84 -54.36
CA ASP A 10 -0.97 32.14 -53.99
C ASP A 10 -2.11 32.60 -54.91
N ALA A 11 -3.36 32.46 -54.43
CA ALA A 11 -4.47 33.38 -54.66
C ALA A 11 -5.51 33.25 -53.52
N PRO A 12 -6.16 34.33 -53.02
CA PRO A 12 -6.82 34.32 -51.71
C PRO A 12 -8.30 34.81 -51.73
N THR A 13 -8.80 35.28 -50.57
CA THR A 13 -10.12 35.89 -50.27
C THR A 13 -11.30 34.89 -50.14
N SER A 14 -12.30 34.98 -49.24
CA SER A 14 -12.66 35.72 -47.99
C SER A 14 -14.04 36.38 -48.06
N ALA A 15 -14.86 36.27 -46.99
CA ALA A 15 -16.17 36.94 -46.78
C ALA A 15 -17.36 36.37 -47.62
N PHE A 16 -18.65 36.36 -47.20
CA PHE A 16 -19.29 36.47 -45.87
C PHE A 16 -20.77 35.97 -45.94
N SER A 17 -21.38 35.54 -44.82
CA SER A 17 -22.84 35.44 -44.52
C SER A 17 -23.75 34.39 -45.23
N GLY A 18 -24.85 33.98 -44.56
CA GLY A 18 -26.01 33.25 -45.15
C GLY A 18 -26.72 32.23 -44.22
N SER A 19 -28.05 32.35 -44.02
CA SER A 19 -28.90 31.44 -43.19
C SER A 19 -30.39 31.49 -43.61
N PRO A 20 -31.27 30.62 -43.02
CA PRO A 20 -31.82 29.31 -43.44
C PRO A 20 -33.11 29.47 -44.32
N PRO A 21 -34.20 28.63 -44.34
CA PRO A 21 -34.54 27.25 -43.91
C PRO A 21 -35.08 26.41 -45.14
N PRO A 22 -36.18 25.57 -45.16
CA PRO A 22 -36.91 24.77 -44.13
C PRO A 22 -37.29 23.29 -44.50
N THR A 23 -37.75 22.54 -43.48
CA THR A 23 -38.76 21.43 -43.42
C THR A 23 -38.96 20.35 -44.52
N GLY A 24 -38.97 19.07 -44.10
CA GLY A 24 -39.62 17.91 -44.76
C GLY A 24 -39.53 16.63 -43.88
N SER A 25 -40.47 15.66 -43.97
CA SER A 25 -40.57 14.50 -43.04
C SER A 25 -40.98 13.16 -43.69
N PRO A 26 -40.41 12.00 -43.27
CA PRO A 26 -40.94 10.65 -43.58
C PRO A 26 -41.47 9.84 -42.35
N PRO A 27 -42.15 8.68 -42.56
CA PRO A 27 -42.95 7.94 -41.56
C PRO A 27 -42.21 6.78 -40.82
N PRO A 28 -42.82 6.13 -39.79
CA PRO A 28 -42.14 5.18 -38.89
C PRO A 28 -42.14 3.71 -39.36
N TYR A 29 -41.21 2.91 -38.82
CA TYR A 29 -41.06 1.47 -39.08
C TYR A 29 -41.43 0.59 -37.88
N THR A 30 -41.91 -0.62 -38.16
CA THR A 30 -42.33 -1.66 -37.21
C THR A 30 -41.20 -2.59 -36.79
N ALA A 31 -41.26 -3.13 -35.56
CA ALA A 31 -40.25 -4.06 -35.02
C ALA A 31 -40.63 -5.55 -35.23
N PRO A 32 -39.65 -6.44 -35.53
CA PRO A 32 -39.82 -7.90 -35.49
C PRO A 32 -39.59 -8.49 -34.09
N VAL A 33 -39.98 -9.76 -33.90
CA VAL A 33 -39.99 -10.48 -32.62
C VAL A 33 -38.81 -11.47 -32.50
N SER A 34 -38.22 -11.59 -31.31
CA SER A 34 -37.15 -12.55 -31.01
C SER A 34 -37.61 -13.69 -30.07
N PRO A 35 -37.31 -14.97 -30.39
CA PRO A 35 -37.60 -16.12 -29.52
C PRO A 35 -36.51 -16.36 -28.44
N PRO A 36 -36.77 -17.21 -27.41
CA PRO A 36 -35.92 -17.32 -26.23
C PRO A 36 -34.83 -18.40 -26.31
N LEU A 37 -33.76 -18.21 -25.52
CA LEU A 37 -32.75 -19.24 -25.18
C LEU A 37 -32.58 -19.30 -23.66
N ARG A 38 -32.39 -20.51 -23.11
CA ARG A 38 -32.30 -20.73 -21.66
C ARG A 38 -31.30 -21.85 -21.32
N SER A 39 -30.44 -21.56 -20.33
CA SER A 39 -29.63 -22.43 -19.48
C SER A 39 -28.84 -23.63 -20.06
N ARG A 40 -27.55 -23.71 -19.65
CA ARG A 40 -27.05 -24.80 -18.78
C ARG A 40 -25.71 -24.45 -18.11
N SER A 41 -25.22 -25.34 -17.25
CA SER A 41 -24.35 -25.02 -16.11
C SER A 41 -23.37 -26.13 -15.75
N VAL A 42 -22.16 -25.75 -15.31
CA VAL A 42 -21.15 -26.54 -14.55
C VAL A 42 -20.55 -27.79 -15.26
N PRO A 43 -19.21 -27.87 -15.39
CA PRO A 43 -18.49 -29.10 -15.71
C PRO A 43 -17.87 -29.77 -14.46
N GLN A 44 -17.72 -31.10 -14.48
CA GLN A 44 -16.70 -31.78 -13.68
C GLN A 44 -16.25 -33.09 -14.33
N LEU A 45 -14.93 -33.25 -14.46
CA LEU A 45 -14.12 -34.49 -14.56
C LEU A 45 -14.40 -35.53 -15.66
N ALA A 46 -13.30 -36.00 -16.26
CA ALA A 46 -13.20 -37.17 -17.13
C ALA A 46 -13.03 -38.46 -16.27
N HIS A 47 -12.88 -39.70 -16.77
CA HIS A 47 -11.89 -40.15 -17.77
C HIS A 47 -12.11 -41.60 -18.30
N PHE A 48 -11.51 -41.89 -19.47
CA PHE A 48 -11.16 -43.21 -20.08
C PHE A 48 -12.25 -44.18 -20.64
N GLY A 49 -11.98 -44.73 -21.85
CA GLY A 49 -12.58 -46.00 -22.36
C GLY A 49 -12.89 -46.09 -23.88
N PHE A 50 -11.93 -46.50 -24.72
CA PHE A 50 -12.10 -46.93 -26.15
C PHE A 50 -12.07 -48.49 -26.25
N PRO A 51 -12.13 -49.22 -27.42
CA PRO A 51 -12.19 -48.83 -28.87
C PRO A 51 -13.18 -49.63 -29.77
N GLY A 52 -13.20 -49.39 -31.12
CA GLY A 52 -13.80 -50.30 -32.14
C GLY A 52 -14.05 -49.67 -33.54
N HIS A 53 -13.75 -50.39 -34.65
CA HIS A 53 -13.78 -49.95 -36.08
C HIS A 53 -14.08 -51.18 -37.02
N PRO A 54 -13.90 -51.17 -38.37
CA PRO A 54 -14.46 -50.36 -39.50
C PRO A 54 -15.17 -51.35 -40.52
N PRO A 55 -15.03 -51.37 -41.89
CA PRO A 55 -14.81 -50.35 -42.95
C PRO A 55 -15.77 -50.41 -44.20
N ASP A 56 -15.77 -49.35 -45.02
CA ASP A 56 -16.06 -49.26 -46.49
C ASP A 56 -17.38 -49.89 -47.03
N VAL A 57 -17.74 -50.06 -48.32
CA VAL A 57 -17.18 -49.88 -49.70
C VAL A 57 -18.37 -49.45 -50.62
N GLY A 58 -18.29 -48.71 -51.75
CA GLY A 58 -17.22 -48.00 -52.49
C GLY A 58 -17.65 -47.70 -53.96
N ASN A 59 -16.80 -46.99 -54.74
CA ASN A 59 -17.00 -46.48 -56.13
C ASN A 59 -18.10 -45.40 -56.36
N SER A 60 -17.89 -44.34 -57.17
CA SER A 60 -16.74 -43.98 -58.03
C SER A 60 -16.54 -42.46 -58.22
N GLY A 61 -15.29 -41.99 -58.12
CA GLY A 61 -14.80 -40.75 -58.78
C GLY A 61 -15.01 -39.41 -58.07
N GLY A 62 -13.90 -38.72 -57.76
CA GLY A 62 -13.88 -37.27 -57.46
C GLY A 62 -13.78 -36.87 -55.97
N SER A 63 -12.55 -36.54 -55.54
CA SER A 63 -12.23 -35.68 -54.38
C SER A 63 -13.04 -35.83 -53.06
N ALA A 64 -12.63 -36.81 -52.24
CA ALA A 64 -12.48 -36.74 -50.77
C ALA A 64 -13.72 -36.54 -49.83
N GLY A 65 -14.35 -37.66 -49.42
CA GLY A 65 -14.96 -37.83 -48.07
C GLY A 65 -16.50 -37.86 -47.97
N TRP A 66 -17.07 -38.84 -47.25
CA TRP A 66 -18.51 -39.21 -47.24
C TRP A 66 -19.05 -39.65 -45.84
N ALA A 67 -20.35 -40.00 -45.74
CA ALA A 67 -21.12 -40.55 -44.58
C ALA A 67 -22.41 -41.29 -45.10
N PRO A 68 -23.51 -41.64 -44.36
CA PRO A 68 -23.82 -41.62 -42.90
C PRO A 68 -24.67 -42.85 -42.34
N SER A 69 -25.24 -42.71 -41.11
CA SER A 69 -26.56 -43.22 -40.63
C SER A 69 -26.79 -44.64 -40.00
N ILE A 70 -28.02 -44.84 -39.44
CA ILE A 70 -28.77 -46.08 -39.07
C ILE A 70 -28.89 -46.50 -37.55
N LEU A 71 -29.80 -47.45 -37.22
CA LEU A 71 -30.61 -47.60 -35.97
C LEU A 71 -30.42 -48.89 -35.12
N ASP A 72 -31.07 -48.88 -33.92
CA ASP A 72 -31.87 -49.96 -33.27
C ASP A 72 -31.27 -50.80 -32.08
N GLY A 73 -32.15 -51.41 -31.27
CA GLY A 73 -31.90 -52.42 -30.21
C GLY A 73 -31.46 -51.87 -28.83
N ARG A 74 -32.30 -51.68 -27.78
CA ARG A 74 -33.16 -52.57 -26.94
C ARG A 74 -32.46 -53.44 -25.86
N VAL A 75 -32.93 -53.23 -24.61
CA VAL A 75 -32.99 -54.18 -23.44
C VAL A 75 -31.64 -54.61 -22.82
N ARG A 76 -31.25 -54.27 -21.57
CA ARG A 76 -31.83 -54.42 -20.19
C ARG A 76 -31.67 -55.82 -19.54
N PHE A 77 -31.56 -55.78 -18.19
CA PHE A 77 -31.54 -56.87 -17.21
C PHE A 77 -30.16 -57.54 -16.96
N ARG A 78 -29.78 -57.99 -15.74
CA ARG A 78 -30.55 -58.05 -14.46
C ARG A 78 -29.70 -57.88 -13.17
N GLU A 79 -30.41 -57.86 -12.04
CA GLU A 79 -30.04 -57.94 -10.60
C GLU A 79 -28.92 -58.96 -10.26
N ALA A 80 -28.26 -58.98 -9.08
CA ALA A 80 -28.42 -58.30 -7.77
C ALA A 80 -27.01 -58.04 -7.15
N GLY A 81 -26.76 -57.36 -6.01
CA GLY A 81 -27.55 -56.70 -4.95
C GLY A 81 -26.53 -56.05 -3.97
N ALA A 82 -26.79 -55.64 -2.73
CA ALA A 82 -28.01 -55.35 -1.98
C ALA A 82 -27.63 -54.47 -0.74
N ALA A 83 -28.61 -53.75 -0.18
CA ALA A 83 -28.65 -53.18 1.19
C ALA A 83 -27.38 -52.50 1.79
N ALA A 84 -27.40 -51.16 1.85
CA ALA A 84 -26.74 -50.40 2.92
C ALA A 84 -27.70 -49.35 3.51
N GLN A 85 -28.36 -49.66 4.64
CA GLN A 85 -29.17 -48.70 5.39
C GLN A 85 -29.18 -48.94 6.90
N ARG A 86 -28.76 -47.90 7.65
CA ARG A 86 -29.32 -47.46 8.96
C ARG A 86 -29.01 -48.37 10.17
N PRO A 87 -29.17 -47.88 11.43
CA PRO A 87 -29.77 -46.62 11.94
C PRO A 87 -28.72 -45.49 12.17
N GLN A 88 -28.99 -44.22 12.55
CA GLN A 88 -29.91 -43.57 13.52
C GLN A 88 -29.67 -44.03 15.00
N ARG A 89 -29.77 -43.18 16.05
CA ARG A 89 -30.31 -41.81 16.17
C ARG A 89 -29.77 -41.07 17.42
N LYS A 90 -29.34 -39.80 17.26
CA LYS A 90 -29.47 -38.62 18.17
C LYS A 90 -29.10 -38.68 19.69
N ARG A 91 -28.47 -37.57 20.14
CA ARG A 91 -28.49 -36.92 21.50
C ARG A 91 -27.75 -37.63 22.66
N SER A 92 -27.30 -36.96 23.74
CA SER A 92 -26.86 -35.56 23.98
C SER A 92 -26.29 -35.37 25.41
N THR A 93 -25.68 -34.20 25.68
CA THR A 93 -25.64 -33.45 26.97
C THR A 93 -24.77 -33.90 28.18
N SER A 94 -24.33 -32.87 28.95
CA SER A 94 -24.02 -32.81 30.40
C SER A 94 -22.84 -33.59 31.04
N SER A 95 -21.73 -32.85 31.27
CA SER A 95 -21.09 -32.50 32.56
C SER A 95 -21.00 -33.43 33.80
N THR A 96 -19.96 -33.13 34.61
CA THR A 96 -19.80 -33.29 36.10
C THR A 96 -19.33 -34.63 36.72
N THR A 97 -18.14 -34.59 37.38
CA THR A 97 -17.78 -35.07 38.76
C THR A 97 -18.26 -36.44 39.30
N LEU A 98 -17.55 -37.21 40.16
CA LEU A 98 -16.30 -37.04 40.93
C LEU A 98 -15.81 -38.41 41.51
N LEU A 99 -14.71 -38.39 42.28
CA LEU A 99 -14.28 -39.33 43.34
C LEU A 99 -13.79 -40.77 43.01
N ASN A 100 -12.53 -41.01 43.35
CA ASN A 100 -12.05 -42.15 44.17
C ASN A 100 -10.66 -41.78 44.74
N GLY A 101 -10.15 -42.41 45.82
CA GLY A 101 -8.82 -42.01 46.32
C GLY A 101 -8.15 -42.80 47.45
N THR A 102 -6.89 -42.40 47.70
CA THR A 102 -5.98 -42.69 48.84
C THR A 102 -5.51 -44.15 49.03
N PRO A 103 -4.40 -44.43 49.78
CA PRO A 103 -3.39 -43.52 50.37
C PRO A 103 -1.92 -43.83 49.93
N VAL A 104 -0.95 -43.19 50.59
CA VAL A 104 0.52 -43.24 50.36
C VAL A 104 1.20 -44.31 51.24
N PRO A 105 2.38 -44.83 50.85
CA PRO A 105 3.51 -44.81 51.80
C PRO A 105 4.87 -44.34 51.20
N GLU A 106 5.70 -43.83 52.10
CA GLU A 106 7.14 -43.47 52.01
C GLU A 106 8.04 -44.73 52.24
N PRO A 107 9.40 -44.69 52.39
CA PRO A 107 10.41 -43.61 52.21
C PRO A 107 11.69 -44.07 51.44
N THR A 108 12.83 -43.39 51.70
CA THR A 108 14.26 -43.66 51.38
C THR A 108 14.81 -43.03 50.07
N GLY A 109 15.95 -42.32 50.07
CA GLY A 109 16.87 -41.99 51.18
C GLY A 109 17.74 -40.73 50.95
N VAL A 110 18.30 -40.22 52.05
CA VAL A 110 19.04 -38.96 52.29
C VAL A 110 20.04 -39.28 53.42
N PRO A 111 21.30 -38.74 53.56
CA PRO A 111 21.76 -37.35 53.29
C PRO A 111 23.23 -37.17 52.78
N ILE A 112 23.73 -35.92 52.90
CA ILE A 112 25.14 -35.47 53.17
C ILE A 112 25.98 -34.88 51.99
N HIS A 113 26.00 -33.52 51.96
CA HIS A 113 27.10 -32.57 51.60
C HIS A 113 27.94 -32.73 50.30
N ARG A 114 28.53 -31.68 49.68
CA ARG A 114 28.87 -30.29 50.11
C ARG A 114 28.47 -29.21 49.06
N LYS A 115 28.36 -27.95 49.52
CA LYS A 115 28.49 -26.69 48.74
C LYS A 115 29.83 -26.02 49.12
N PRO A 116 30.26 -24.90 48.49
CA PRO A 116 29.80 -24.24 47.25
C PRO A 116 30.82 -24.53 46.10
N ALA A 117 31.01 -23.80 44.99
CA ALA A 117 30.45 -22.59 44.35
C ALA A 117 30.68 -22.73 42.81
N VAL A 118 30.28 -21.87 41.86
CA VAL A 118 29.53 -20.59 41.80
C VAL A 118 28.51 -20.71 40.65
N ALA A 119 27.56 -19.78 40.48
CA ALA A 119 26.74 -19.67 39.26
C ALA A 119 26.58 -18.21 38.80
N ASN A 120 26.48 -17.97 37.49
CA ASN A 120 25.95 -16.72 36.93
C ASN A 120 25.43 -16.93 35.50
N THR A 121 24.11 -16.81 35.28
CA THR A 121 23.42 -16.94 33.99
C THR A 121 22.17 -16.04 33.95
N GLY A 122 21.74 -15.62 32.76
CA GLY A 122 20.69 -14.61 32.53
C GLY A 122 21.17 -13.55 31.53
N HIS A 123 20.75 -13.48 30.26
CA HIS A 123 19.56 -13.99 29.56
C HIS A 123 18.27 -13.16 29.80
N TYR A 124 18.05 -12.19 28.90
CA TYR A 124 16.83 -11.43 28.55
C TYR A 124 17.08 -10.99 27.08
N SER A 125 16.19 -11.06 26.07
CA SER A 125 14.72 -10.91 25.98
C SER A 125 14.27 -9.47 26.29
N ARG A 126 13.47 -8.74 25.50
CA ARG A 126 12.73 -9.00 24.24
C ARG A 126 12.38 -7.63 23.60
N ASN A 127 11.94 -7.63 22.33
CA ASN A 127 10.91 -6.79 21.63
C ASN A 127 10.44 -5.40 22.20
N PHE A 128 9.91 -4.42 21.45
CA PHE A 128 9.58 -4.18 20.02
C PHE A 128 9.17 -2.67 19.85
N ASN A 129 9.09 -2.18 18.60
CA ASN A 129 8.30 -1.04 18.06
C ASN A 129 8.49 0.40 18.64
N ASP A 130 8.37 1.52 17.90
CA ASP A 130 7.38 2.05 16.91
C ASP A 130 6.07 2.55 17.59
N ASP A 131 5.39 3.65 17.20
CA ASP A 131 5.56 4.58 16.06
C ASP A 131 4.92 6.00 16.34
N ASP A 132 4.84 6.88 15.32
CA ASP A 132 4.01 8.13 15.18
C ASP A 132 4.27 9.31 16.18
N GLY A 133 3.87 10.59 16.01
CA GLY A 133 3.21 11.42 14.96
C GLY A 133 2.57 12.69 15.60
N ASP A 134 2.00 13.72 14.94
CA ASP A 134 2.23 14.37 13.63
C ASP A 134 1.45 15.74 13.52
N GLU A 135 1.50 16.46 12.37
CA GLU A 135 0.73 17.69 11.98
C GLU A 135 0.95 19.00 12.84
N ASP A 136 0.52 20.23 12.51
CA ASP A 136 0.67 21.14 11.32
C ASP A 136 0.54 22.63 11.85
N SER A 137 0.30 23.79 11.18
CA SER A 137 0.00 24.23 9.79
C SER A 137 0.43 25.72 9.55
N ASP A 138 0.38 26.17 8.27
CA ASP A 138 0.35 27.57 7.74
C ASP A 138 1.49 28.58 8.12
N GLY A 139 1.84 29.57 7.30
CA GLY A 139 1.40 29.93 5.94
C GLY A 139 1.82 31.37 5.55
N SER A 140 2.21 31.59 4.29
CA SER A 140 2.69 32.88 3.69
C SER A 140 4.01 33.47 4.26
N GLY A 141 4.82 34.24 3.52
CA GLY A 141 4.80 34.57 2.09
C GLY A 141 5.76 35.73 1.76
N ALA A 142 6.21 35.84 0.49
CA ALA A 142 7.06 36.91 -0.08
C ALA A 142 8.51 37.06 0.48
N LEU A 143 9.49 37.65 -0.21
CA LEU A 143 9.78 37.80 -1.66
C LEU A 143 11.29 38.13 -1.81
N GLU A 144 11.87 37.79 -2.98
CA GLU A 144 12.99 38.45 -3.67
C GLU A 144 14.38 38.74 -3.02
N ILE A 145 15.40 38.36 -3.82
CA ILE A 145 16.60 39.13 -4.18
C ILE A 145 17.79 39.22 -3.19
N ALA A 146 18.96 38.83 -3.72
CA ALA A 146 20.32 38.93 -3.16
C ALA A 146 20.93 40.35 -3.44
N PRO A 147 22.21 40.72 -3.13
CA PRO A 147 23.34 39.86 -2.72
C PRO A 147 24.34 40.44 -1.69
N ARG A 148 25.36 39.62 -1.41
CA ARG A 148 26.75 39.93 -0.98
C ARG A 148 27.12 41.40 -0.68
N ALA A 149 27.64 41.65 0.53
CA ALA A 149 28.81 42.52 0.71
C ALA A 149 30.07 41.68 0.41
N ARG A 150 30.91 41.97 -0.60
CA ARG A 150 31.78 43.15 -0.86
C ARG A 150 33.06 43.18 -0.01
N THR A 151 34.17 42.80 -0.66
CA THR A 151 35.50 43.40 -0.46
C THR A 151 35.63 44.68 -1.33
N SER A 152 36.77 45.37 -1.27
CA SER A 152 36.88 46.81 -1.53
C SER A 152 37.68 47.24 -2.77
N SER A 153 37.23 48.28 -3.48
CA SER A 153 38.14 49.25 -4.12
C SER A 153 37.52 50.62 -4.51
N ARG A 154 38.39 51.63 -4.35
CA ARG A 154 38.43 53.08 -4.70
C ARG A 154 37.78 53.49 -6.05
N ARG A 155 37.07 54.65 -6.14
CA ARG A 155 37.53 56.06 -6.42
C ARG A 155 38.03 56.27 -7.88
N ALA A 156 37.78 57.37 -8.60
CA ALA A 156 37.10 58.66 -8.33
C ALA A 156 36.75 59.41 -9.65
N ILE A 157 36.04 60.56 -9.59
CA ILE A 157 36.38 61.87 -10.22
C ILE A 157 35.35 62.96 -9.83
N LEU A 158 35.72 64.24 -9.99
CA LEU A 158 35.04 65.52 -9.63
C LEU A 158 34.37 66.18 -10.89
N PRO A 159 33.73 67.39 -10.92
CA PRO A 159 33.81 68.60 -10.04
C PRO A 159 32.41 69.15 -9.59
N SER A 160 32.18 70.37 -9.03
CA SER A 160 33.01 71.59 -8.88
C SER A 160 32.67 72.44 -7.62
N GLU A 161 33.62 73.32 -7.25
CA GLU A 161 33.55 74.73 -6.74
C GLU A 161 32.38 75.25 -5.84
N MET A 162 32.54 76.25 -4.95
CA MET A 162 33.68 77.12 -4.59
C MET A 162 33.54 77.76 -3.18
N ALA A 163 34.68 78.00 -2.49
CA ALA A 163 34.96 79.14 -1.57
C ALA A 163 34.16 79.29 -0.23
N PRO A 164 34.60 80.15 0.73
CA PRO A 164 35.94 80.16 1.35
C PRO A 164 35.96 80.43 2.89
N THR A 165 37.13 80.26 3.53
CA THR A 165 37.57 80.90 4.83
C THR A 165 36.79 80.61 6.14
N ALA A 166 37.31 80.84 7.37
CA ALA A 166 38.68 80.75 7.91
C ALA A 166 38.73 80.85 9.47
N ARG A 167 39.87 80.41 10.05
CA ARG A 167 40.43 80.69 11.40
C ARG A 167 39.81 80.05 12.67
N PRO A 168 40.58 79.95 13.80
CA PRO A 168 40.27 79.05 14.92
C PRO A 168 40.48 79.66 16.35
N ALA A 169 40.59 78.77 17.35
CA ALA A 169 41.33 78.90 18.63
C ALA A 169 40.60 79.37 19.91
N LEU A 170 41.34 79.17 21.03
CA LEU A 170 41.05 79.46 22.46
C LEU A 170 40.16 78.40 23.16
N ARG A 171 40.52 77.83 24.32
CA ARG A 171 41.43 78.29 25.41
C ARG A 171 42.21 77.11 26.06
N ARG A 172 43.26 77.39 26.85
CA ARG A 172 44.00 76.43 27.71
C ARG A 172 44.51 77.15 28.98
N VAL A 173 45.31 76.45 29.82
CA VAL A 173 45.84 76.83 31.16
C VAL A 173 44.83 76.51 32.29
N SER A 174 45.19 75.89 33.42
CA SER A 174 46.51 75.63 34.05
C SER A 174 46.74 74.18 34.56
N SER A 175 47.92 73.93 35.16
CA SER A 175 48.24 73.12 36.37
C SER A 175 47.58 71.75 36.63
N GLU A 176 48.30 70.69 37.08
CA GLU A 176 49.73 70.58 37.42
C GLU A 176 50.23 69.12 37.50
N GLN A 177 51.57 68.97 37.41
CA GLN A 177 52.50 67.92 37.88
C GLN A 177 52.11 66.41 37.90
N GLY A 178 52.97 65.48 37.43
CA GLY A 178 54.27 65.71 36.81
C GLY A 178 55.08 64.48 36.34
N VAL A 179 55.71 64.66 35.17
CA VAL A 179 57.12 64.33 34.81
C VAL A 179 57.62 62.85 34.74
N ALA A 180 58.30 62.56 33.61
CA ALA A 180 59.26 61.48 33.32
C ALA A 180 58.76 60.02 33.17
N ALA A 181 59.38 59.14 32.37
CA ALA A 181 60.26 59.31 31.18
C ALA A 181 60.50 57.94 30.48
N ALA A 182 60.89 57.96 29.19
CA ALA A 182 61.37 56.80 28.39
C ALA A 182 60.37 55.62 28.20
N GLY A 183 60.52 54.68 27.25
CA GLY A 183 61.62 54.38 26.33
C GLY A 183 62.40 53.11 26.76
N ALA A 184 62.80 52.17 25.90
CA ALA A 184 62.60 51.96 24.46
C ALA A 184 62.94 50.47 24.11
N VAL A 185 63.23 50.13 22.84
CA VAL A 185 64.02 48.94 22.39
C VAL A 185 63.37 47.56 22.69
N THR A 186 62.69 46.88 21.74
CA THR A 186 63.19 46.03 20.63
C THR A 186 64.17 44.90 21.01
N THR A 187 63.77 43.62 20.82
CA THR A 187 64.45 42.62 19.96
C THR A 187 63.75 41.24 19.94
N ASP A 188 63.60 40.70 18.72
CA ASP A 188 63.50 39.27 18.35
C ASP A 188 64.91 38.59 18.39
N PRO A 189 65.11 37.29 18.07
CA PRO A 189 64.27 36.08 18.15
C PRO A 189 65.06 34.84 18.73
N ASN A 190 64.57 33.61 18.51
CA ASN A 190 65.31 32.32 18.55
C ASN A 190 65.80 31.81 19.95
N SER A 191 66.07 30.52 20.21
CA SER A 191 66.01 29.26 19.42
C SER A 191 65.71 28.01 20.28
N LEU A 192 65.08 27.01 19.64
CA LEU A 192 65.35 25.55 19.59
C LEU A 192 66.49 24.93 20.47
N PRO A 193 66.50 23.59 20.72
CA PRO A 193 65.39 22.64 20.99
C PRO A 193 65.76 21.49 21.98
N THR A 194 64.92 20.44 22.04
CA THR A 194 65.21 19.02 22.46
C THR A 194 65.57 18.68 23.92
N GLY A 195 64.97 17.59 24.42
CA GLY A 195 65.29 16.92 25.70
C GLY A 195 64.23 15.85 26.05
N GLN A 196 64.62 14.68 26.60
CA GLN A 196 63.72 13.52 26.76
C GLN A 196 63.46 13.04 28.21
N ARG A 197 62.22 12.56 28.43
CA ARG A 197 61.79 11.46 29.35
C ARG A 197 61.76 11.63 30.90
N ARG A 198 60.53 11.50 31.42
CA ARG A 198 60.06 10.67 32.57
C ARG A 198 60.58 10.91 34.01
N ALA A 199 59.69 11.44 34.86
CA ALA A 199 59.14 10.87 36.12
C ALA A 199 57.93 11.78 36.55
N ILE A 200 56.83 11.39 37.21
CA ILE A 200 56.58 10.58 38.43
C ILE A 200 57.29 11.25 39.63
N THR A 201 56.65 11.84 40.67
CA THR A 201 55.31 11.67 41.28
C THR A 201 54.90 12.93 42.05
N ALA A 202 53.60 13.08 42.40
CA ALA A 202 53.10 13.83 43.58
C ALA A 202 53.38 15.37 43.62
N GLU A 203 52.79 16.20 44.49
CA GLU A 203 51.61 16.01 45.35
C GLU A 203 50.79 17.32 45.48
N ALA A 204 49.77 17.31 46.34
CA ALA A 204 48.82 18.40 46.55
C ALA A 204 49.34 19.53 47.47
N ALA A 205 48.50 20.56 47.60
CA ALA A 205 48.47 21.54 48.69
C ALA A 205 49.62 22.57 48.81
N ILE A 206 49.46 23.68 48.07
CA ILE A 206 49.47 25.00 48.72
C ILE A 206 48.03 25.54 48.62
N SER A 207 47.47 25.97 49.76
CA SER A 207 46.09 26.45 49.89
C SER A 207 46.07 27.89 50.37
N ALA A 208 45.02 28.62 49.96
CA ALA A 208 44.84 30.07 50.17
C ALA A 208 45.89 30.95 49.44
N GLU A 209 45.58 32.18 49.02
CA GLU A 209 44.35 32.95 49.15
C GLU A 209 44.13 33.87 47.94
N ILE A 210 42.87 34.24 47.65
CA ILE A 210 42.34 35.40 46.89
C ILE A 210 40.99 35.01 46.25
N SER A 211 39.94 35.81 46.52
CA SER A 211 38.57 35.50 46.08
C SER A 211 38.27 36.00 44.66
N PRO A 212 37.64 35.20 43.78
CA PRO A 212 36.95 35.72 42.62
C PRO A 212 35.71 36.53 43.06
N THR A 213 35.53 37.73 42.51
CA THR A 213 34.50 38.67 42.99
C THR A 213 33.08 38.13 42.78
N ARG A 214 32.39 37.90 43.90
CA ARG A 214 31.01 37.40 43.96
C ARG A 214 30.03 38.46 43.41
N LYS A 215 29.86 38.51 42.07
CA LYS A 215 28.85 39.35 41.39
C LYS A 215 27.51 39.22 42.12
N LYS A 216 26.99 40.34 42.65
CA LYS A 216 25.65 40.39 43.26
C LYS A 216 24.61 40.05 42.19
N ARG A 217 24.11 38.81 42.22
CA ARG A 217 23.08 38.30 41.30
C ARG A 217 21.75 38.93 41.71
N ASN A 218 21.13 39.72 40.83
CA ASN A 218 19.92 40.48 41.17
C ASN A 218 18.76 39.56 41.56
N HIS A 219 18.49 39.46 42.87
CA HIS A 219 17.46 38.59 43.46
C HIS A 219 16.02 38.96 43.05
N ILE A 220 15.81 40.12 42.42
CA ILE A 220 14.51 40.68 41.99
C ILE A 220 13.80 39.79 40.96
N TRP A 221 14.53 39.14 40.05
CA TRP A 221 13.92 38.37 38.95
C TRP A 221 13.34 37.02 39.37
N THR A 222 13.85 36.44 40.46
CA THR A 222 13.39 35.14 40.97
C THR A 222 11.91 35.15 41.40
N PRO A 223 11.43 36.05 42.29
CA PRO A 223 10.02 36.11 42.66
C PRO A 223 9.10 36.46 41.48
N ILE A 224 9.56 37.28 40.52
CA ILE A 224 8.79 37.60 39.31
C ILE A 224 8.54 36.34 38.46
N LEU A 225 9.58 35.56 38.17
CA LEU A 225 9.44 34.30 37.42
C LEU A 225 8.58 33.26 38.15
N ILE A 226 8.64 33.23 39.48
CA ILE A 226 7.78 32.37 40.31
C ILE A 226 6.31 32.79 40.18
N PHE A 227 6.03 34.08 40.37
CA PHE A 227 4.68 34.64 40.23
C PHE A 227 4.09 34.37 38.85
N LEU A 228 4.83 34.68 37.77
CA LEU A 228 4.39 34.44 36.39
C LEU A 228 4.13 32.95 36.10
N ASN A 229 4.89 32.04 36.70
CA ASN A 229 4.66 30.60 36.59
C ASN A 229 3.38 30.15 37.31
N PHE A 230 3.00 30.81 38.42
CA PHE A 230 1.76 30.49 39.15
C PHE A 230 0.49 30.93 38.42
N LEU A 231 0.57 31.88 37.48
CA LEU A 231 -0.56 32.27 36.63
C LEU A 231 -1.15 31.09 35.84
N ALA A 232 -0.36 30.05 35.56
CA ALA A 232 -0.82 28.83 34.88
C ALA A 232 -1.92 28.07 35.64
N VAL A 233 -2.03 28.29 36.95
CA VAL A 233 -2.98 27.63 37.86
C VAL A 233 -4.35 28.32 37.84
N LEU A 234 -4.39 29.63 37.54
CA LEU A 234 -5.56 30.46 37.79
C LEU A 234 -6.83 30.02 37.05
N PRO A 235 -6.81 29.64 35.75
CA PRO A 235 -8.03 29.18 35.07
C PRO A 235 -8.66 27.95 35.75
N GLY A 236 -7.86 26.95 36.12
CA GLY A 236 -8.34 25.73 36.78
C GLY A 236 -8.77 25.95 38.23
N LEU A 237 -8.12 26.85 38.99
CA LEU A 237 -8.60 27.23 40.32
C LEU A 237 -9.90 28.05 40.27
N LEU A 238 -10.05 28.97 39.33
CA LEU A 238 -11.31 29.68 39.11
C LEU A 238 -12.43 28.71 38.70
N GLY A 239 -12.12 27.73 37.85
CA GLY A 239 -13.01 26.61 37.49
C GLY A 239 -13.43 25.74 38.67
N PHE A 240 -12.48 25.38 39.54
CA PHE A 240 -12.75 24.65 40.78
C PHE A 240 -13.62 25.46 41.74
N CYS A 241 -13.27 26.71 42.01
CA CYS A 241 -14.06 27.60 42.88
C CYS A 241 -15.47 27.84 42.34
N TYR A 242 -15.64 27.99 41.02
CA TYR A 242 -16.96 28.09 40.38
C TYR A 242 -17.77 26.80 40.55
N SER A 243 -17.16 25.65 40.29
CA SER A 243 -17.80 24.33 40.42
C SER A 243 -18.21 24.05 41.87
N ALA A 244 -17.34 24.34 42.83
CA ALA A 244 -17.62 24.24 44.27
C ALA A 244 -18.70 25.24 44.72
N ALA A 245 -18.71 26.47 44.19
CA ALA A 245 -19.77 27.44 44.47
C ALA A 245 -21.13 26.96 43.92
N ARG A 246 -21.18 26.36 42.72
CA ARG A 246 -22.40 25.75 42.16
C ARG A 246 -22.87 24.54 42.98
N PHE A 247 -21.95 23.69 43.44
CA PHE A 247 -22.23 22.56 44.33
C PHE A 247 -22.88 23.01 45.65
N CYS A 248 -22.35 24.05 46.29
CA CYS A 248 -22.80 24.52 47.60
C CYS A 248 -24.04 25.43 47.58
N SER A 249 -24.17 26.32 46.57
CA SER A 249 -25.26 27.32 46.53
C SER A 249 -26.62 26.77 46.10
N SER A 250 -26.64 25.65 45.36
CA SER A 250 -27.83 25.19 44.63
C SER A 250 -28.82 24.40 45.49
N ARG A 251 -29.57 25.09 46.37
CA ARG A 251 -30.57 24.49 47.27
C ARG A 251 -31.66 23.64 46.57
N HIS A 252 -31.90 23.83 45.27
CA HIS A 252 -32.91 23.11 44.48
C HIS A 252 -32.36 22.13 43.42
N LEU A 253 -31.05 21.82 43.41
CA LEU A 253 -30.53 20.71 42.60
C LEU A 253 -30.54 19.40 43.39
N ILE A 254 -31.17 18.36 42.83
CA ILE A 254 -31.28 17.02 43.41
C ILE A 254 -29.89 16.34 43.44
N TRP A 255 -29.65 15.51 44.45
CA TRP A 255 -28.34 14.87 44.69
C TRP A 255 -28.02 13.77 43.65
N THR A 256 -29.05 13.08 43.18
CA THR A 256 -29.10 12.18 42.00
C THR A 256 -30.51 12.34 41.38
N SER A 257 -30.74 11.91 40.14
CA SER A 257 -32.01 12.14 39.42
C SER A 257 -33.17 11.22 39.86
N LEU A 258 -33.65 11.43 41.10
CA LEU A 258 -34.91 10.89 41.60
C LEU A 258 -36.10 11.63 40.95
N GLY A 259 -36.57 11.09 39.83
CA GLY A 259 -37.78 11.55 39.12
C GLY A 259 -37.53 11.90 37.65
N TRP A 260 -37.83 10.96 36.75
CA TRP A 260 -37.82 11.20 35.29
C TRP A 260 -39.17 11.77 34.84
N ASN A 261 -39.44 13.03 35.16
CA ASN A 261 -40.67 13.73 34.78
C ASN A 261 -40.45 15.23 34.45
N ALA A 262 -39.39 15.53 33.70
CA ALA A 262 -39.21 16.80 32.98
C ALA A 262 -38.06 16.69 31.95
N GLY A 263 -38.23 17.34 30.80
CA GLY A 263 -37.15 17.66 29.85
C GLY A 263 -36.64 16.51 28.98
N GLY A 264 -36.22 16.87 27.76
CA GLY A 264 -35.39 15.99 26.92
C GLY A 264 -33.92 16.00 27.37
N VAL A 265 -33.07 15.23 26.67
CA VAL A 265 -31.61 15.20 26.95
C VAL A 265 -30.93 16.57 26.78
N ALA A 266 -31.59 17.51 26.07
CA ALA A 266 -31.14 18.90 25.93
C ALA A 266 -31.57 19.85 27.08
N GLU A 267 -32.40 19.42 28.03
CA GLU A 267 -32.85 20.23 29.19
C GLU A 267 -32.36 19.68 30.54
N ALA A 268 -31.45 18.70 30.52
CA ALA A 268 -30.87 18.10 31.71
C ALA A 268 -29.95 19.08 32.46
N ARG A 269 -30.51 19.86 33.39
CA ARG A 269 -29.73 20.71 34.31
C ARG A 269 -28.71 19.86 35.08
N SER A 270 -27.41 20.15 34.90
CA SER A 270 -26.30 19.46 35.55
C SER A 270 -26.53 19.26 37.06
N THR A 271 -26.38 18.02 37.53
CA THR A 271 -26.66 17.62 38.92
C THR A 271 -25.53 18.06 39.86
N ARG A 272 -25.74 17.89 41.18
CA ARG A 272 -24.66 18.15 42.15
C ARG A 272 -23.43 17.26 41.93
N LEU A 273 -23.61 16.02 41.45
CA LEU A 273 -22.48 15.13 41.21
C LEU A 273 -21.67 15.57 39.97
N ASP A 274 -22.34 16.09 38.94
CA ASP A 274 -21.68 16.65 37.75
C ASP A 274 -20.79 17.86 38.12
N TRP A 275 -21.29 18.79 38.95
CA TRP A 275 -20.49 19.91 39.46
C TRP A 275 -19.37 19.50 40.43
N PHE A 276 -19.50 18.38 41.14
CA PHE A 276 -18.41 17.84 41.95
C PHE A 276 -17.30 17.25 41.06
N ILE A 277 -17.67 16.44 40.07
CA ILE A 277 -16.75 15.84 39.10
C ILE A 277 -16.03 16.92 38.28
N SER A 278 -16.74 17.96 37.82
CA SER A 278 -16.12 19.07 37.08
C SER A 278 -15.08 19.82 37.90
N GLY A 279 -15.29 19.96 39.22
CA GLY A 279 -14.31 20.53 40.14
C GLY A 279 -13.01 19.72 40.19
N LEU A 280 -13.10 18.38 40.21
CA LEU A 280 -11.91 17.51 40.20
C LEU A 280 -11.12 17.62 38.88
N TRP A 281 -11.80 17.71 37.73
CA TRP A 281 -11.15 17.92 36.44
C TRP A 281 -10.56 19.34 36.28
N ALA A 282 -11.15 20.35 36.90
CA ALA A 282 -10.57 21.70 36.97
C ALA A 282 -9.27 21.72 37.80
N LEU A 283 -9.21 20.97 38.91
CA LEU A 283 -7.97 20.77 39.69
C LEU A 283 -6.91 19.95 38.92
N ALA A 284 -7.32 18.92 38.18
CA ALA A 284 -6.41 18.17 37.30
C ALA A 284 -5.82 19.08 36.20
N THR A 285 -6.65 19.92 35.58
CA THR A 285 -6.19 20.95 34.62
C THR A 285 -5.14 21.86 35.27
N ALA A 286 -5.43 22.41 36.45
CA ALA A 286 -4.51 23.29 37.19
C ALA A 286 -3.17 22.62 37.56
N TYR A 287 -3.17 21.30 37.81
CA TYR A 287 -1.96 20.53 38.05
C TYR A 287 -1.12 20.36 36.77
N PHE A 288 -1.75 19.97 35.65
CA PHE A 288 -1.04 19.75 34.40
C PHE A 288 -0.51 21.04 33.76
N THR A 289 -1.27 22.14 33.76
CA THR A 289 -0.80 23.44 33.27
C THR A 289 0.37 23.97 34.10
N LEU A 290 0.36 23.78 35.41
CA LEU A 290 1.47 24.16 36.30
C LEU A 290 2.71 23.29 36.09
N SER A 291 2.54 21.99 35.83
CA SER A 291 3.64 21.08 35.49
C SER A 291 4.31 21.49 34.17
N LEU A 292 3.50 21.66 33.12
CA LEU A 292 3.89 22.17 31.80
C LEU A 292 4.68 23.49 31.88
N ALA A 293 4.13 24.49 32.60
CA ALA A 293 4.78 25.78 32.80
C ALA A 293 6.12 25.65 33.53
N ARG A 294 6.18 24.89 34.62
CA ARG A 294 7.43 24.64 35.39
C ARG A 294 8.50 23.97 34.54
N GLY A 295 8.12 23.00 33.71
CA GLY A 295 9.05 22.28 32.85
C GLY A 295 9.61 23.16 31.72
N LEU A 296 8.75 23.91 31.04
CA LEU A 296 9.18 24.86 30.00
C LEU A 296 10.03 26.00 30.59
N LEU A 297 9.67 26.55 31.75
CA LEU A 297 10.47 27.56 32.45
C LEU A 297 11.88 27.04 32.78
N ARG A 298 12.02 25.80 33.28
CA ARG A 298 13.33 25.18 33.53
C ARG A 298 14.17 25.05 32.26
N ARG A 299 13.57 24.74 31.11
CA ARG A 299 14.25 24.74 29.81
C ARG A 299 14.65 26.15 29.38
N TRP A 300 13.75 27.12 29.44
CA TRP A 300 14.05 28.47 28.98
C TRP A 300 15.18 29.12 29.79
N LEU A 301 15.26 28.88 31.10
CA LEU A 301 16.37 29.32 31.96
C LEU A 301 17.73 28.66 31.66
N VAL A 302 17.78 27.58 30.87
CA VAL A 302 19.02 26.92 30.42
C VAL A 302 19.45 27.40 29.02
N TYR A 303 18.52 27.89 28.19
CA TYR A 303 18.78 28.27 26.79
C TYR A 303 18.69 29.78 26.52
N TYR A 304 18.08 30.58 27.40
CA TYR A 304 17.82 32.00 27.19
C TYR A 304 18.15 32.84 28.43
N THR A 305 18.37 34.14 28.22
CA THR A 305 18.46 35.13 29.31
C THR A 305 17.09 35.38 29.96
N THR A 306 17.07 36.13 31.06
CA THR A 306 15.84 36.35 31.87
C THR A 306 14.72 37.03 31.08
N ILE A 307 14.99 38.06 30.29
CA ILE A 307 13.95 38.82 29.57
C ILE A 307 13.24 37.95 28.51
N PRO A 308 13.93 37.24 27.59
CA PRO A 308 13.28 36.30 26.66
C PRO A 308 12.67 35.06 27.34
N THR A 309 13.01 34.78 28.59
CA THR A 309 12.33 33.76 29.41
C THR A 309 10.99 34.29 29.94
N ILE A 310 10.99 35.52 30.50
CA ILE A 310 9.77 36.20 30.99
C ILE A 310 8.72 36.29 29.88
N ILE A 311 9.13 36.74 28.69
CA ILE A 311 8.23 36.86 27.52
C ILE A 311 7.54 35.53 27.22
N ARG A 312 8.30 34.42 27.15
CA ARG A 312 7.75 33.09 26.84
C ARG A 312 6.80 32.55 27.91
N VAL A 313 7.06 32.82 29.20
CA VAL A 313 6.13 32.46 30.27
C VAL A 313 4.82 33.24 30.16
N VAL A 314 4.87 34.53 29.81
CA VAL A 314 3.68 35.38 29.59
C VAL A 314 2.91 34.93 28.35
N SER A 315 3.58 34.66 27.22
CA SER A 315 2.96 34.12 26.00
C SER A 315 2.23 32.80 26.25
N LEU A 316 2.80 31.92 27.08
CA LEU A 316 2.13 30.67 27.48
C LEU A 316 0.81 30.93 28.24
N GLN A 317 0.74 31.95 29.09
CA GLN A 317 -0.52 32.34 29.74
C GLN A 317 -1.52 32.92 28.73
N ALA A 318 -1.04 33.81 27.86
CA ALA A 318 -1.85 34.46 26.83
C ALA A 318 -2.48 33.48 25.82
N ILE A 319 -1.92 32.27 25.68
CA ILE A 319 -2.48 31.18 24.86
C ILE A 319 -3.42 30.28 25.70
N CYS A 320 -2.96 29.79 26.86
CA CYS A 320 -3.72 28.83 27.65
C CYS A 320 -5.02 29.41 28.25
N TRP A 321 -5.04 30.70 28.61
CA TRP A 321 -6.21 31.31 29.25
C TRP A 321 -7.38 31.50 28.26
N PRO A 322 -7.22 32.08 27.04
CA PRO A 322 -8.29 32.14 26.05
C PRO A 322 -8.75 30.77 25.58
N LEU A 323 -7.85 29.79 25.38
CA LEU A 323 -8.25 28.43 24.99
C LEU A 323 -9.19 27.79 26.02
N THR A 324 -8.85 27.88 27.32
CA THR A 324 -9.72 27.39 28.41
C THR A 324 -11.11 28.05 28.37
N LEU A 325 -11.16 29.37 28.13
CA LEU A 325 -12.41 30.12 28.02
C LEU A 325 -13.23 29.73 26.76
N THR A 326 -12.57 29.49 25.63
CA THR A 326 -13.21 29.09 24.37
C THR A 326 -13.83 27.70 24.48
N THR A 327 -13.17 26.73 25.11
CA THR A 327 -13.73 25.40 25.38
C THR A 327 -15.06 25.49 26.15
N HIS A 328 -15.14 26.36 27.16
CA HIS A 328 -16.38 26.60 27.91
C HIS A 328 -17.47 27.38 27.13
N ARG A 329 -17.08 28.17 26.12
CA ARG A 329 -18.04 28.84 25.22
C ARG A 329 -18.64 27.87 24.20
N VAL A 330 -17.86 26.93 23.69
CA VAL A 330 -18.30 25.95 22.67
C VAL A 330 -19.22 24.88 23.27
N LEU A 331 -18.91 24.39 24.48
CA LEU A 331 -19.63 23.27 25.11
C LEU A 331 -20.81 23.70 26.01
N SER A 332 -21.04 25.02 26.11
CA SER A 332 -21.99 25.65 27.04
C SER A 332 -21.69 25.41 28.53
N PHE A 333 -22.20 26.28 29.40
CA PHE A 333 -21.96 26.18 30.85
C PHE A 333 -22.72 25.02 31.51
N ASP A 334 -23.66 24.40 30.79
CA ASP A 334 -24.51 23.31 31.25
C ASP A 334 -23.85 21.92 31.15
N GLN A 335 -22.70 21.79 30.47
CA GLN A 335 -21.89 20.55 30.39
C GLN A 335 -20.50 20.70 31.04
N PRO A 336 -20.41 21.03 32.35
CA PRO A 336 -19.16 21.41 33.00
C PRO A 336 -18.15 20.26 33.11
N VAL A 337 -18.60 19.00 33.16
CA VAL A 337 -17.71 17.82 33.18
C VAL A 337 -16.95 17.69 31.87
N ALA A 338 -17.64 17.79 30.72
CA ALA A 338 -17.03 17.63 29.39
C ALA A 338 -15.98 18.71 29.11
N ALA A 339 -16.31 19.98 29.42
CA ALA A 339 -15.41 21.10 29.21
C ALA A 339 -14.12 21.00 30.05
N TRP A 340 -14.22 20.64 31.33
CA TRP A 340 -13.02 20.46 32.17
C TRP A 340 -12.24 19.18 31.85
N LEU A 341 -12.90 18.11 31.41
CA LEU A 341 -12.24 16.90 30.91
C LEU A 341 -11.37 17.20 29.68
N ILE A 342 -11.89 17.96 28.71
CA ILE A 342 -11.15 18.36 27.51
C ILE A 342 -9.95 19.24 27.89
N CYS A 343 -10.14 20.28 28.70
CA CYS A 343 -9.05 21.13 29.20
C CYS A 343 -7.95 20.33 29.92
N ALA A 344 -8.33 19.35 30.75
CA ALA A 344 -7.38 18.48 31.45
C ALA A 344 -6.64 17.53 30.50
N THR A 345 -7.32 17.02 29.46
CA THR A 345 -6.75 16.08 28.47
C THR A 345 -5.69 16.78 27.61
N THR A 346 -6.01 17.97 27.07
CA THR A 346 -5.04 18.77 26.31
C THR A 346 -3.86 19.18 27.17
N ALA A 347 -4.08 19.60 28.42
CA ALA A 347 -3.02 19.95 29.35
C ALA A 347 -2.12 18.74 29.71
N ALA A 348 -2.71 17.54 29.87
CA ALA A 348 -1.98 16.30 30.11
C ALA A 348 -1.10 15.91 28.92
N PHE A 349 -1.63 15.95 27.70
CA PHE A 349 -0.88 15.64 26.47
C PHE A 349 0.32 16.59 26.28
N CYS A 350 0.09 17.90 26.40
CA CYS A 350 1.16 18.92 26.37
C CYS A 350 2.23 18.69 27.46
N ASN A 351 1.84 18.19 28.63
CA ASN A 351 2.77 17.85 29.72
C ASN A 351 3.64 16.60 29.42
N VAL A 352 3.14 15.63 28.63
CA VAL A 352 3.94 14.51 28.12
C VAL A 352 4.95 15.00 27.08
N ILE A 353 4.52 15.80 26.10
CA ILE A 353 5.41 16.42 25.11
C ILE A 353 6.51 17.25 25.81
N GLN A 354 6.14 18.10 26.77
CA GLN A 354 7.10 18.84 27.59
C GLN A 354 8.07 17.91 28.33
N SER A 355 7.60 16.78 28.85
CA SER A 355 8.45 15.81 29.55
C SER A 355 9.49 15.15 28.62
N TRP A 356 9.14 14.89 27.34
CA TRP A 356 10.11 14.49 26.33
C TRP A 356 11.06 15.64 25.97
N VAL A 357 10.53 16.81 25.61
CA VAL A 357 11.31 17.99 25.17
C VAL A 357 12.38 18.37 26.20
N THR A 358 12.08 18.26 27.49
CA THR A 358 12.97 18.62 28.61
C THR A 358 13.88 17.49 29.10
N SER A 359 13.73 16.26 28.58
CA SER A 359 14.50 15.09 29.02
C SER A 359 16.01 15.24 28.88
N ASN A 360 16.46 16.05 27.91
CA ASN A 360 17.86 16.29 27.58
C ASN A 360 18.63 17.16 28.59
N ILE A 361 17.98 17.59 29.69
CA ILE A 361 18.55 18.44 30.75
C ILE A 361 18.79 17.59 32.00
N VAL A 362 20.02 17.07 32.18
CA VAL A 362 20.38 16.21 33.32
C VAL A 362 20.94 17.04 34.48
N GLU A 363 20.29 16.95 35.63
CA GLU A 363 20.67 17.64 36.88
C GLU A 363 21.81 16.93 37.61
N ARG A 364 22.90 17.65 37.94
CA ARG A 364 24.03 17.07 38.70
C ARG A 364 23.67 16.90 40.17
N LYS A 365 23.48 15.65 40.60
CA LYS A 365 22.93 15.26 41.90
C LYS A 365 23.98 15.28 43.03
N ASP A 366 24.60 16.44 43.27
CA ASP A 366 25.60 16.63 44.33
C ASP A 366 25.00 16.23 45.71
N ARG A 367 25.64 15.29 46.43
CA ARG A 367 25.05 14.66 47.64
C ARG A 367 25.11 15.54 48.91
N ALA A 368 25.96 16.55 48.98
CA ALA A 368 26.39 17.19 50.24
C ALA A 368 25.36 18.10 50.92
N ASP A 369 24.63 18.94 50.17
CA ASP A 369 23.82 20.04 50.76
C ASP A 369 22.49 19.59 51.44
N ARG A 370 22.20 18.27 51.52
CA ARG A 370 20.89 17.72 51.89
C ARG A 370 20.46 17.90 53.36
N GLN A 371 21.36 18.34 54.24
CA GLN A 371 21.13 18.26 55.70
C GLN A 371 20.76 19.60 56.35
N ARG A 372 21.17 20.75 55.79
CA ARG A 372 21.02 22.07 56.43
C ARG A 372 19.70 22.83 56.18
N TRP A 373 18.88 22.41 55.20
CA TRP A 373 17.68 23.17 54.79
C TRP A 373 16.33 22.56 55.16
N ARG A 374 16.29 21.41 55.86
CA ARG A 374 15.09 20.57 56.00
C ARG A 374 13.81 21.29 56.50
N LEU A 375 13.91 22.28 57.38
CA LEU A 375 12.73 22.93 57.98
C LEU A 375 12.16 24.08 57.14
N PHE A 376 12.99 24.88 56.47
CA PHE A 376 12.52 25.96 55.57
C PHE A 376 12.23 25.47 54.13
N SER A 377 12.60 24.21 53.82
CA SER A 377 12.55 23.65 52.47
C SER A 377 11.18 23.08 52.07
N ILE A 378 10.34 22.60 52.99
CA ILE A 378 9.16 21.79 52.59
C ILE A 378 8.19 22.58 51.68
N ALA A 379 7.75 23.77 52.11
CA ALA A 379 6.88 24.61 51.29
C ALA A 379 7.58 25.09 50.00
N VAL A 380 8.80 25.63 50.12
CA VAL A 380 9.55 26.22 49.00
C VAL A 380 9.93 25.18 47.95
N THR A 381 10.32 23.98 48.34
CA THR A 381 10.73 22.90 47.42
C THR A 381 9.52 22.16 46.83
N ALA A 382 8.38 22.09 47.50
CA ALA A 382 7.11 21.67 46.87
C ALA A 382 6.62 22.69 45.82
N VAL A 383 6.93 23.97 46.03
CA VAL A 383 6.55 25.10 45.18
C VAL A 383 7.49 25.31 43.97
N LEU A 384 8.81 25.08 44.13
CA LEU A 384 9.84 25.38 43.12
C LEU A 384 10.62 24.16 42.61
N GLY A 385 10.72 23.11 43.41
CA GLY A 385 11.76 22.08 43.28
C GLY A 385 13.12 22.51 43.85
N PRO A 386 14.20 21.74 43.59
CA PRO A 386 15.56 22.12 44.00
C PRO A 386 16.01 23.40 43.30
N GLY A 387 16.85 24.20 43.98
CA GLY A 387 17.27 25.52 43.51
C GLY A 387 18.13 25.45 42.25
N VAL A 388 17.63 26.04 41.15
CA VAL A 388 18.29 26.05 39.84
C VAL A 388 19.57 26.91 39.87
N ARG A 389 20.70 26.27 40.20
CA ARG A 389 22.03 26.76 39.83
C ARG A 389 22.18 26.64 38.31
N THR A 390 22.40 27.76 37.64
CA THR A 390 22.50 27.87 36.17
C THR A 390 23.72 27.16 35.56
N ASP A 391 24.64 26.67 36.41
CA ASP A 391 26.05 26.52 36.05
C ASP A 391 26.51 25.04 35.98
N LYS A 392 25.57 24.07 36.03
CA LYS A 392 25.84 22.62 36.04
C LYS A 392 24.80 21.75 35.30
N TYR A 393 24.50 22.05 34.04
CA TYR A 393 23.71 21.17 33.16
C TYR A 393 24.52 20.76 31.92
N ARG A 394 24.57 19.46 31.61
CA ARG A 394 25.14 18.91 30.36
C ARG A 394 23.99 18.49 29.44
N LYS A 395 24.07 18.86 28.16
CA LYS A 395 23.15 18.36 27.13
C LYS A 395 23.37 16.86 26.96
N GLY A 396 22.31 16.06 27.09
CA GLY A 396 22.27 14.65 26.72
C GLY A 396 21.30 14.39 25.56
N GLU A 397 21.11 13.12 25.22
CA GLU A 397 20.07 12.67 24.29
C GLU A 397 18.67 12.84 24.89
N ARG A 398 17.64 12.82 24.04
CA ARG A 398 16.24 12.90 24.49
C ARG A 398 15.74 11.49 24.80
N VAL A 399 15.49 11.19 26.08
CA VAL A 399 15.01 9.88 26.53
C VAL A 399 13.71 10.06 27.32
N LEU A 400 12.61 9.52 26.81
CA LEU A 400 11.32 9.61 27.50
C LEU A 400 11.35 8.77 28.78
N SER A 401 11.27 9.46 29.91
CA SER A 401 11.28 8.80 31.22
C SER A 401 9.87 8.26 31.50
N TRP A 402 9.54 7.08 30.97
CA TRP A 402 8.23 6.43 31.15
C TRP A 402 7.78 6.38 32.61
N LYS A 403 8.70 6.17 33.57
CA LYS A 403 8.39 6.24 35.01
C LYS A 403 7.90 7.62 35.48
N ARG A 404 8.35 8.73 34.87
CA ARG A 404 7.81 10.08 35.14
C ARG A 404 6.48 10.32 34.45
N VAL A 405 6.30 9.87 33.21
CA VAL A 405 5.03 9.98 32.47
C VAL A 405 3.92 9.18 33.16
N LEU A 406 4.21 7.93 33.54
CA LEU A 406 3.27 7.04 34.22
C LEU A 406 2.80 7.62 35.55
N TRP A 407 3.73 7.98 36.44
CA TRP A 407 3.38 8.45 37.80
C TRP A 407 2.96 9.93 37.85
N GLY A 408 3.40 10.76 36.91
CA GLY A 408 3.14 12.21 36.88
C GLY A 408 2.04 12.65 35.92
N THR A 409 1.47 11.76 35.09
CA THR A 409 0.40 12.12 34.16
C THR A 409 -0.60 10.98 33.95
N VAL A 410 -0.16 9.79 33.53
CA VAL A 410 -1.09 8.69 33.18
C VAL A 410 -1.88 8.20 34.41
N LEU A 411 -1.22 7.91 35.53
CA LEU A 411 -1.88 7.36 36.72
C LEU A 411 -2.87 8.36 37.37
N PRO A 412 -2.55 9.65 37.60
CA PRO A 412 -3.54 10.62 38.08
C PRO A 412 -4.75 10.78 37.13
N PHE A 413 -4.50 10.80 35.81
CA PHE A 413 -5.55 10.94 34.81
C PHE A 413 -6.45 9.70 34.76
N ALA A 414 -5.87 8.50 34.76
CA ALA A 414 -6.60 7.23 34.74
C ALA A 414 -7.42 7.00 36.02
N LEU A 415 -6.90 7.36 37.19
CA LEU A 415 -7.66 7.28 38.45
C LEU A 415 -8.86 8.23 38.46
N LEU A 416 -8.69 9.46 37.97
CA LEU A 416 -9.79 10.43 37.87
C LEU A 416 -10.81 10.05 36.78
N GLY A 417 -10.35 9.46 35.66
CA GLY A 417 -11.20 8.85 34.64
C GLY A 417 -12.05 7.70 35.21
N TRP A 418 -11.42 6.74 35.89
CA TRP A 418 -12.14 5.63 36.53
C TRP A 418 -13.15 6.10 37.58
N PHE A 419 -12.78 7.08 38.42
CA PHE A 419 -13.71 7.70 39.37
C PHE A 419 -14.90 8.36 38.66
N THR A 420 -14.64 9.13 37.60
CA THR A 420 -15.67 9.80 36.78
C THR A 420 -16.64 8.81 36.17
N THR A 421 -16.13 7.79 35.47
CA THR A 421 -16.95 6.73 34.86
C THR A 421 -17.75 5.97 35.92
N SER A 422 -17.16 5.63 37.06
CA SER A 422 -17.85 4.94 38.15
C SER A 422 -18.96 5.79 38.77
N ALA A 423 -18.73 7.09 38.95
CA ALA A 423 -19.70 8.03 39.51
C ALA A 423 -20.87 8.29 38.54
N LEU A 424 -20.62 8.43 37.25
CA LEU A 424 -21.66 8.60 36.22
C LEU A 424 -22.46 7.31 35.99
N LEU A 425 -21.81 6.15 36.00
CA LEU A 425 -22.51 4.85 35.98
C LEU A 425 -23.34 4.64 37.25
N TRP A 426 -22.86 5.08 38.42
CA TRP A 426 -23.64 5.05 39.66
C TRP A 426 -24.85 6.00 39.62
N GLN A 427 -24.71 7.18 39.02
CA GLN A 427 -25.82 8.11 38.76
C GLN A 427 -26.89 7.47 37.85
N GLN A 428 -26.47 6.82 36.76
CA GLN A 428 -27.40 6.07 35.90
C GLN A 428 -28.03 4.87 36.61
N TYR A 429 -27.26 4.11 37.39
CA TYR A 429 -27.74 2.97 38.17
C TYR A 429 -28.76 3.39 39.23
N THR A 430 -28.50 4.44 39.99
CA THR A 430 -29.44 4.96 41.01
C THR A 430 -30.70 5.54 40.38
N ALA A 431 -30.61 6.23 39.24
CA ALA A 431 -31.77 6.66 38.48
C ALA A 431 -32.61 5.48 37.96
N ARG A 432 -31.98 4.36 37.59
CA ARG A 432 -32.64 3.16 37.03
C ARG A 432 -33.19 2.19 38.08
N TYR A 433 -32.63 2.15 39.29
CA TYR A 433 -32.98 1.15 40.32
C TYR A 433 -33.43 1.73 41.68
N LYS A 434 -33.29 3.04 41.92
CA LYS A 434 -33.74 3.71 43.16
C LYS A 434 -34.69 4.89 42.93
N GLY A 435 -34.77 5.43 41.72
CA GLY A 435 -35.93 6.21 41.28
C GLY A 435 -37.14 5.28 41.18
N GLY A 436 -38.14 5.46 42.04
CA GLY A 436 -39.31 4.56 42.12
C GLY A 436 -40.06 4.46 40.79
N GLY A 437 -40.05 3.26 40.20
CA GLY A 437 -40.57 3.03 38.85
C GLY A 437 -40.22 1.65 38.30
N GLY A 438 -40.28 0.63 39.16
CA GLY A 438 -40.07 -0.77 38.76
C GLY A 438 -41.24 -1.28 37.94
N ILE A 439 -41.25 -0.96 36.64
CA ILE A 439 -42.13 -1.62 35.68
C ILE A 439 -41.59 -3.02 35.45
N ASP A 440 -42.34 -4.00 35.94
CA ASP A 440 -42.26 -5.38 35.48
C ASP A 440 -42.42 -5.37 33.95
N LEU A 441 -41.37 -5.74 33.22
CA LEU A 441 -41.44 -5.94 31.78
C LEU A 441 -42.04 -7.31 31.48
N GLY A 442 -43.30 -7.46 31.91
CA GLY A 442 -44.20 -8.45 31.36
C GLY A 442 -44.17 -8.38 29.83
N HIS A 443 -44.27 -9.55 29.20
CA HIS A 443 -44.12 -9.69 27.76
C HIS A 443 -44.99 -8.65 27.03
N PRO A 444 -44.46 -7.89 26.06
CA PRO A 444 -45.31 -7.04 25.24
C PRO A 444 -46.32 -7.93 24.51
N GLU A 445 -47.61 -7.70 24.73
CA GLU A 445 -48.72 -8.40 24.05
C GLU A 445 -48.87 -7.96 22.58
N LEU A 446 -47.75 -7.99 21.86
CA LEU A 446 -47.67 -7.93 20.40
C LEU A 446 -47.62 -9.34 19.79
N ASN A 447 -47.66 -10.39 20.61
CA ASN A 447 -47.85 -11.79 20.20
C ASN A 447 -49.34 -12.15 19.95
N ALA A 448 -50.12 -11.19 19.49
CA ALA A 448 -51.55 -11.36 19.14
C ALA A 448 -51.80 -11.50 17.63
N THR A 449 -50.78 -11.85 16.83
CA THR A 449 -50.96 -12.23 15.39
C THR A 449 -49.84 -13.10 14.79
N SER A 450 -48.82 -13.55 15.54
CA SER A 450 -47.61 -14.20 15.00
C SER A 450 -47.38 -15.65 15.46
N SER A 451 -48.42 -16.35 15.92
CA SER A 451 -48.40 -17.79 16.24
C SER A 451 -48.39 -18.68 14.98
N PHE A 452 -47.55 -18.39 13.98
CA PHE A 452 -47.55 -19.05 12.67
C PHE A 452 -46.16 -19.53 12.20
N ALA A 453 -45.39 -20.14 13.10
CA ALA A 453 -44.08 -20.74 12.78
C ALA A 453 -43.89 -22.19 13.29
N THR A 454 -44.91 -22.82 13.90
CA THR A 454 -44.84 -24.20 14.39
C THR A 454 -46.20 -24.92 14.33
N SER A 455 -46.76 -25.09 13.13
CA SER A 455 -47.79 -26.10 12.90
C SER A 455 -47.51 -26.93 11.65
N THR A 456 -47.91 -28.20 11.71
CA THR A 456 -47.81 -29.19 10.64
C THR A 456 -48.66 -28.84 9.43
N ARG A 457 -48.29 -29.39 8.25
CA ARG A 457 -49.10 -29.53 7.03
C ARG A 457 -50.60 -29.25 7.24
N GLY A 458 -51.01 -28.04 6.89
CA GLY A 458 -52.40 -27.57 6.84
C GLY A 458 -52.56 -26.61 5.67
N ASN A 459 -53.78 -26.46 5.15
CA ASN A 459 -54.02 -25.68 3.93
C ASN A 459 -53.73 -24.19 4.14
N GLY A 460 -53.19 -23.54 3.11
CA GLY A 460 -53.03 -22.09 3.07
C GLY A 460 -54.35 -21.39 2.84
N SER A 461 -55.05 -21.01 3.92
CA SER A 461 -56.29 -20.26 3.86
C SER A 461 -56.56 -19.51 5.18
N ASP A 462 -55.82 -18.43 5.44
CA ASP A 462 -56.31 -17.42 6.39
C ASP A 462 -55.92 -15.96 6.06
N LEU A 463 -56.16 -15.58 4.79
CA LEU A 463 -56.47 -14.20 4.41
C LEU A 463 -57.97 -14.09 4.10
N SER A 464 -58.78 -14.73 4.95
CA SER A 464 -60.24 -14.94 4.85
C SER A 464 -61.08 -13.66 5.04
N GLY A 465 -60.51 -12.49 4.79
CA GLY A 465 -61.04 -11.16 5.12
C GLY A 465 -61.33 -10.29 3.90
N GLY A 466 -61.80 -10.87 2.80
CA GLY A 466 -62.29 -10.10 1.64
C GLY A 466 -61.25 -9.29 0.86
N SER A 467 -59.97 -9.69 0.86
CA SER A 467 -58.93 -8.99 0.09
C SER A 467 -59.25 -9.03 -1.42
N ALA A 468 -59.22 -7.84 -2.03
CA ALA A 468 -59.46 -7.66 -3.46
C ALA A 468 -58.33 -8.19 -4.36
N LEU A 469 -57.22 -8.69 -3.79
CA LEU A 469 -56.19 -9.41 -4.56
C LEU A 469 -56.72 -10.75 -5.10
N ALA A 470 -57.69 -11.39 -4.44
CA ALA A 470 -58.13 -12.74 -4.79
C ALA A 470 -58.86 -12.87 -6.15
N SER A 471 -59.22 -11.74 -6.80
CA SER A 471 -60.08 -11.70 -7.99
C SER A 471 -59.51 -10.91 -9.18
N ALA A 472 -58.20 -10.64 -9.19
CA ALA A 472 -57.54 -9.84 -10.25
C ALA A 472 -56.49 -10.63 -11.06
N ASP A 473 -56.40 -10.35 -12.36
CA ASP A 473 -55.45 -10.96 -13.31
C ASP A 473 -53.98 -10.69 -12.97
N VAL A 474 -53.71 -9.51 -12.39
CA VAL A 474 -52.39 -9.08 -11.92
C VAL A 474 -52.50 -8.57 -10.49
N ARG A 475 -51.70 -9.14 -9.58
CA ARG A 475 -51.79 -8.86 -8.13
C ARG A 475 -50.46 -8.34 -7.61
N VAL A 476 -50.50 -7.22 -6.89
CA VAL A 476 -49.30 -6.47 -6.51
C VAL A 476 -49.28 -6.18 -5.01
N MET A 477 -48.16 -6.47 -4.36
CA MET A 477 -47.88 -6.08 -2.96
C MET A 477 -46.75 -5.05 -2.92
N VAL A 478 -46.98 -3.90 -2.27
CA VAL A 478 -45.99 -2.82 -2.11
C VAL A 478 -45.48 -2.77 -0.66
N LEU A 479 -44.22 -3.14 -0.46
CA LEU A 479 -43.53 -2.99 0.82
C LEU A 479 -42.90 -1.58 0.91
N VAL A 480 -43.38 -0.78 1.86
CA VAL A 480 -42.90 0.60 2.07
C VAL A 480 -42.02 0.63 3.31
N THR A 481 -40.71 0.76 3.11
CA THR A 481 -39.71 0.67 4.18
C THR A 481 -39.82 1.89 5.10
N SER A 482 -40.05 1.66 6.39
CA SER A 482 -40.28 2.74 7.36
C SER A 482 -39.73 2.39 8.74
N SER A 483 -39.35 3.38 9.56
CA SER A 483 -38.65 3.18 10.83
C SER A 483 -39.47 3.59 12.08
N TRP A 484 -38.88 3.33 13.26
CA TRP A 484 -39.41 3.74 14.57
C TRP A 484 -39.22 5.23 14.90
N THR A 485 -38.69 6.03 13.97
CA THR A 485 -38.45 7.48 14.19
C THR A 485 -39.73 8.31 14.00
N ASN A 486 -39.81 9.45 14.69
CA ASN A 486 -40.91 10.41 14.50
C ASN A 486 -40.99 10.92 13.04
N ARG A 487 -39.83 11.07 12.35
CA ARG A 487 -39.80 11.41 10.92
C ARG A 487 -40.46 10.33 10.08
N SER A 488 -40.12 9.05 10.29
CA SER A 488 -40.80 7.95 9.59
C SER A 488 -42.29 7.89 9.89
N SER A 489 -42.74 8.14 11.13
CA SER A 489 -44.18 8.20 11.42
C SER A 489 -44.87 9.34 10.65
N ALA A 490 -44.28 10.54 10.57
CA ALA A 490 -44.80 11.63 9.75
C ALA A 490 -44.75 11.32 8.23
N ASN A 491 -43.72 10.60 7.77
CA ASN A 491 -43.60 10.12 6.40
C ASN A 491 -44.72 9.12 6.07
N ARG A 492 -45.02 8.14 6.94
CA ARG A 492 -46.14 7.18 6.75
C ARG A 492 -47.48 7.89 6.59
N HIS A 493 -47.80 8.84 7.47
CA HIS A 493 -49.02 9.65 7.36
C HIS A 493 -49.06 10.45 6.04
N THR A 494 -47.94 11.06 5.66
CA THR A 494 -47.83 11.78 4.38
C THR A 494 -48.01 10.85 3.17
N PHE A 495 -47.47 9.63 3.22
CA PHE A 495 -47.61 8.60 2.19
C PHE A 495 -49.06 8.09 2.06
N ARG A 496 -49.76 7.88 3.19
CA ARG A 496 -51.22 7.60 3.23
C ARG A 496 -52.05 8.72 2.60
N GLU A 497 -51.68 9.98 2.84
CA GLU A 497 -52.37 11.14 2.27
C GLU A 497 -52.08 11.42 0.79
N THR A 498 -50.99 10.87 0.24
CA THR A 498 -50.47 11.19 -1.10
C THR A 498 -50.32 9.96 -1.98
N SER A 499 -49.22 9.20 -1.86
CA SER A 499 -48.93 7.99 -2.64
C SER A 499 -50.10 7.00 -2.64
N VAL A 500 -50.67 6.67 -1.48
CA VAL A 500 -51.80 5.73 -1.38
C VAL A 500 -53.05 6.23 -2.09
N ARG A 501 -53.28 7.55 -2.13
CA ARG A 501 -54.39 8.15 -2.91
C ARG A 501 -54.18 8.12 -4.43
N LEU A 502 -53.00 7.73 -4.89
CA LEU A 502 -52.71 7.41 -6.30
C LEU A 502 -52.83 5.90 -6.60
N PHE A 503 -53.12 5.04 -5.62
CA PHE A 503 -53.35 3.62 -5.92
C PHE A 503 -54.67 3.46 -6.69
N PRO A 504 -54.74 2.58 -7.71
CA PRO A 504 -55.99 2.30 -8.39
C PRO A 504 -56.99 1.65 -7.42
N ARG A 505 -58.29 1.88 -7.66
CA ARG A 505 -59.31 0.97 -7.11
C ARG A 505 -59.08 -0.42 -7.71
N ALA A 506 -59.25 -1.46 -6.90
CA ALA A 506 -59.13 -2.83 -7.40
C ALA A 506 -60.14 -3.11 -8.52
N THR A 507 -59.70 -3.87 -9.51
CA THR A 507 -60.44 -4.25 -10.72
C THR A 507 -60.10 -5.68 -11.10
N SER A 508 -60.88 -6.31 -11.99
CA SER A 508 -60.56 -7.66 -12.47
C SER A 508 -59.20 -7.75 -13.18
N SER A 509 -58.68 -6.67 -13.74
CA SER A 509 -57.37 -6.69 -14.43
C SER A 509 -56.18 -6.37 -13.52
N ILE A 510 -56.37 -5.58 -12.45
CA ILE A 510 -55.32 -5.34 -11.45
C ILE A 510 -55.87 -4.99 -10.06
N ALA A 511 -55.22 -5.55 -9.04
CA ALA A 511 -55.38 -5.17 -7.63
C ALA A 511 -54.01 -4.94 -6.97
N VAL A 512 -53.96 -3.94 -6.08
CA VAL A 512 -52.72 -3.48 -5.42
C VAL A 512 -52.98 -3.29 -3.93
N GLU A 513 -52.17 -3.93 -3.08
CA GLU A 513 -52.10 -3.67 -1.64
C GLU A 513 -50.70 -3.13 -1.26
N TYR A 514 -50.59 -2.50 -0.09
CA TYR A 514 -49.32 -2.07 0.49
C TYR A 514 -49.23 -2.42 1.98
N ARG A 515 -48.01 -2.51 2.52
CA ARG A 515 -47.74 -2.52 3.97
C ARG A 515 -46.47 -1.72 4.29
N PHE A 516 -46.46 -1.00 5.41
CA PHE A 516 -45.27 -0.36 5.95
C PHE A 516 -44.40 -1.39 6.69
N LEU A 517 -43.19 -1.61 6.18
CA LEU A 517 -42.24 -2.61 6.70
C LEU A 517 -41.36 -1.99 7.79
N LEU A 518 -41.61 -2.38 9.04
CA LEU A 518 -40.86 -1.97 10.24
C LEU A 518 -40.11 -3.17 10.84
N GLY A 519 -38.95 -2.92 11.43
CA GLY A 519 -38.21 -3.91 12.21
C GLY A 519 -38.70 -4.02 13.65
N THR A 520 -38.09 -4.91 14.44
CA THR A 520 -38.16 -4.85 15.91
C THR A 520 -37.47 -3.57 16.41
N PRO A 521 -37.86 -3.01 17.58
CA PRO A 521 -37.31 -1.74 18.04
C PRO A 521 -35.78 -1.79 18.16
N PRO A 522 -35.07 -0.75 17.70
CA PRO A 522 -33.59 -0.73 17.66
C PRO A 522 -32.95 -0.70 19.06
N SER A 523 -33.71 -0.31 20.10
CA SER A 523 -33.32 -0.48 21.50
C SER A 523 -34.56 -0.58 22.39
N PRO A 524 -34.44 -1.16 23.61
CA PRO A 524 -35.55 -1.21 24.56
C PRO A 524 -36.15 0.17 24.86
N HIS A 525 -35.32 1.22 24.95
CA HIS A 525 -35.80 2.59 25.19
C HIS A 525 -36.66 3.15 24.05
N VAL A 526 -36.35 2.79 22.79
CA VAL A 526 -37.20 3.14 21.64
C VAL A 526 -38.48 2.30 21.64
N GLY A 527 -38.39 1.03 22.03
CA GLY A 527 -39.55 0.17 22.26
C GLY A 527 -40.53 0.76 23.27
N THR A 528 -40.06 1.16 24.46
CA THR A 528 -40.91 1.78 25.50
C THR A 528 -41.46 3.14 25.09
N ARG A 529 -40.68 3.98 24.39
CA ARG A 529 -41.09 5.35 24.02
C ARG A 529 -42.06 5.38 22.83
N SER A 530 -41.74 4.69 21.75
CA SER A 530 -42.48 4.78 20.48
C SER A 530 -43.44 3.59 20.27
N GLY A 531 -43.26 2.49 20.99
CA GLY A 531 -44.07 1.27 20.86
C GLY A 531 -45.57 1.50 21.06
N PRO A 532 -46.03 2.24 22.10
CA PRO A 532 -47.45 2.53 22.27
C PRO A 532 -48.05 3.31 21.08
N GLY A 533 -47.29 4.24 20.49
CA GLY A 533 -47.70 4.99 19.30
C GLY A 533 -47.78 4.13 18.05
N ILE A 534 -46.81 3.23 17.84
CA ILE A 534 -46.82 2.29 16.69
C ILE A 534 -47.90 1.21 16.86
N ALA A 535 -48.18 0.77 18.08
CA ALA A 535 -49.29 -0.14 18.37
C ALA A 535 -50.66 0.52 18.11
N ALA A 536 -50.82 1.79 18.48
CA ALA A 536 -52.01 2.58 18.14
C ALA A 536 -52.13 2.78 16.63
N GLU A 537 -51.07 3.22 15.94
CA GLU A 537 -51.03 3.42 14.49
C GLU A 537 -51.36 2.11 13.72
N SER A 538 -50.79 0.99 14.16
CA SER A 538 -51.08 -0.34 13.59
C SER A 538 -52.54 -0.76 13.78
N LYS A 539 -53.12 -0.48 14.96
CA LYS A 539 -54.53 -0.74 15.26
C LYS A 539 -55.50 0.17 14.50
N GLU A 540 -55.10 1.41 14.21
CA GLU A 540 -55.90 2.39 13.48
C GLU A 540 -55.92 2.14 11.97
N PHE A 541 -54.75 1.90 11.36
CA PHE A 541 -54.62 1.81 9.90
C PHE A 541 -54.50 0.37 9.36
N GLY A 542 -54.13 -0.61 10.17
CA GLY A 542 -54.00 -2.03 9.76
C GLY A 542 -52.90 -2.31 8.72
N ASP A 543 -52.06 -1.32 8.40
CA ASP A 543 -51.13 -1.33 7.28
C ASP A 543 -49.66 -1.54 7.69
N ILE A 544 -49.36 -1.78 8.96
CA ILE A 544 -47.99 -2.01 9.47
C ILE A 544 -47.65 -3.50 9.50
N LEU A 545 -46.49 -3.85 8.96
CA LEU A 545 -45.86 -5.17 9.01
C LEU A 545 -44.57 -5.09 9.84
N LEU A 546 -44.56 -5.74 11.01
CA LEU A 546 -43.38 -5.89 11.86
C LEU A 546 -42.64 -7.20 11.56
N VAL A 547 -41.34 -7.13 11.26
CA VAL A 547 -40.50 -8.30 10.95
C VAL A 547 -39.40 -8.55 11.98
N PRO A 548 -38.90 -9.80 12.14
CA PRO A 548 -37.92 -10.19 13.17
C PRO A 548 -36.46 -9.79 12.82
N ALA A 549 -36.25 -8.51 12.52
CA ALA A 549 -34.94 -7.88 12.32
C ALA A 549 -34.93 -6.51 13.00
N HIS A 550 -33.84 -6.12 13.67
CA HIS A 550 -33.75 -4.82 14.35
C HIS A 550 -33.84 -3.66 13.34
N ASP A 551 -34.56 -2.60 13.69
CA ASP A 551 -34.72 -1.43 12.85
C ASP A 551 -33.53 -0.44 12.98
N THR A 552 -32.32 -0.95 12.71
CA THR A 552 -31.08 -0.16 12.56
C THR A 552 -30.60 -0.21 11.11
N TYR A 553 -29.79 0.76 10.68
CA TYR A 553 -29.32 0.85 9.28
C TYR A 553 -28.44 -0.36 8.90
N GLU A 554 -27.66 -0.87 9.85
CA GLU A 554 -26.78 -2.03 9.69
C GLU A 554 -27.55 -3.34 9.47
N HIS A 555 -28.84 -3.35 9.81
CA HIS A 555 -29.75 -4.50 9.66
C HIS A 555 -30.78 -4.29 8.54
N LEU A 556 -30.67 -3.21 7.75
CA LEU A 556 -31.64 -2.84 6.73
C LEU A 556 -31.87 -3.97 5.72
N SER A 557 -30.82 -4.53 5.13
CA SER A 557 -30.90 -5.66 4.20
C SER A 557 -31.57 -6.90 4.82
N LYS A 558 -31.38 -7.16 6.11
CA LYS A 558 -32.01 -8.26 6.84
C LYS A 558 -33.51 -8.01 7.06
N LYS A 559 -33.90 -6.76 7.35
CA LYS A 559 -35.29 -6.31 7.47
C LYS A 559 -36.03 -6.44 6.13
N ILE A 560 -35.41 -6.02 5.03
CA ILE A 560 -35.97 -6.17 3.68
C ILE A 560 -36.10 -7.65 3.29
N TYR A 561 -35.09 -8.47 3.58
CA TYR A 561 -35.15 -9.93 3.38
C TYR A 561 -36.31 -10.59 4.12
N GLU A 562 -36.53 -10.29 5.40
CA GLU A 562 -37.66 -10.83 6.15
C GLU A 562 -39.02 -10.33 5.60
N GLY A 563 -39.09 -9.10 5.08
CA GLY A 563 -40.27 -8.60 4.36
C GLY A 563 -40.55 -9.33 3.04
N TRP A 564 -39.52 -9.63 2.25
CA TRP A 564 -39.65 -10.43 1.03
C TRP A 564 -39.98 -11.90 1.31
N LYS A 565 -39.41 -12.47 2.37
CA LYS A 565 -39.74 -13.82 2.86
C LYS A 565 -41.18 -13.93 3.36
N TRP A 566 -41.75 -12.86 3.94
CA TRP A 566 -43.19 -12.77 4.21
C TRP A 566 -44.00 -12.69 2.91
N ALA A 567 -43.60 -11.83 1.98
CA ALA A 567 -44.28 -11.67 0.69
C ALA A 567 -44.22 -12.92 -0.22
N SER A 568 -43.20 -13.78 -0.05
CA SER A 568 -43.10 -15.11 -0.70
C SER A 568 -44.27 -16.03 -0.30
N GLY A 569 -44.83 -15.86 0.89
CA GLY A 569 -46.02 -16.58 1.36
C GLY A 569 -47.35 -16.10 0.76
N LEU A 570 -47.36 -15.00 -0.01
CA LEU A 570 -48.58 -14.42 -0.61
C LEU A 570 -48.78 -14.89 -2.05
N ASP A 571 -50.03 -15.09 -2.46
CA ASP A 571 -50.37 -15.34 -3.86
C ASP A 571 -50.49 -14.03 -4.66
N VAL A 572 -49.33 -13.44 -4.95
CA VAL A 572 -49.15 -12.21 -5.73
C VAL A 572 -48.22 -12.44 -6.92
N ASP A 573 -48.25 -11.54 -7.90
CA ASP A 573 -47.48 -11.64 -9.14
C ASP A 573 -46.26 -10.73 -9.15
N TYR A 574 -46.40 -9.57 -8.52
CA TYR A 574 -45.32 -8.60 -8.32
C TYR A 574 -45.22 -8.17 -6.86
N VAL A 575 -43.98 -8.04 -6.38
CA VAL A 575 -43.65 -7.41 -5.10
C VAL A 575 -42.79 -6.19 -5.39
N LEU A 576 -43.19 -5.05 -4.84
CA LEU A 576 -42.46 -3.78 -4.94
C LEU A 576 -41.81 -3.45 -3.60
N LYS A 577 -40.61 -2.87 -3.63
CA LYS A 577 -39.98 -2.22 -2.47
C LYS A 577 -39.83 -0.74 -2.77
N THR A 578 -40.19 0.11 -1.82
CA THR A 578 -39.94 1.57 -1.84
C THR A 578 -39.67 2.07 -0.42
N ASP A 579 -39.40 3.35 -0.23
CA ASP A 579 -39.10 3.96 1.08
C ASP A 579 -40.18 4.97 1.48
N ASP A 580 -40.33 5.26 2.78
CA ASP A 580 -41.40 6.11 3.28
C ASP A 580 -41.30 7.60 2.88
N ASP A 581 -40.14 8.08 2.44
CA ASP A 581 -39.94 9.40 1.83
C ASP A 581 -39.93 9.41 0.29
N ILE A 582 -40.55 8.40 -0.35
CA ILE A 582 -40.82 8.34 -1.79
C ILE A 582 -42.29 8.70 -2.10
N LEU A 583 -42.53 9.62 -3.04
CA LEU A 583 -43.83 9.73 -3.72
C LEU A 583 -43.88 8.73 -4.87
N LEU A 584 -44.81 7.78 -4.82
CA LEU A 584 -44.97 6.69 -5.79
C LEU A 584 -46.19 6.93 -6.70
N ARG A 585 -45.96 7.01 -8.01
CA ARG A 585 -47.01 7.09 -9.05
C ARG A 585 -47.63 5.72 -9.34
N MET A 586 -48.27 5.13 -8.34
CA MET A 586 -48.91 3.82 -8.52
C MET A 586 -50.06 3.87 -9.55
N ASP A 587 -50.62 5.06 -9.80
CA ASP A 587 -51.59 5.32 -10.86
C ASP A 587 -51.01 5.14 -12.27
N VAL A 588 -49.68 5.22 -12.43
CA VAL A 588 -48.95 4.94 -13.67
C VAL A 588 -48.46 3.50 -13.66
N VAL A 589 -47.75 3.09 -12.59
CA VAL A 589 -47.13 1.76 -12.49
C VAL A 589 -48.17 0.64 -12.59
N ALA A 590 -49.35 0.78 -11.97
CA ALA A 590 -50.42 -0.21 -12.10
C ALA A 590 -50.96 -0.33 -13.54
N LYS A 591 -51.06 0.79 -14.28
CA LYS A 591 -51.49 0.76 -15.69
C LYS A 591 -50.43 0.13 -16.60
N GLU A 592 -49.15 0.25 -16.26
CA GLU A 592 -48.06 -0.48 -16.95
C GLU A 592 -48.12 -1.98 -16.62
N LEU A 593 -48.19 -2.37 -15.35
CA LEU A 593 -48.22 -3.79 -14.93
C LEU A 593 -49.47 -4.53 -15.45
N GLY A 594 -50.66 -3.91 -15.39
CA GLY A 594 -51.88 -4.48 -15.94
C GLY A 594 -51.85 -4.69 -17.46
N LYS A 595 -51.11 -3.85 -18.20
CA LYS A 595 -50.85 -4.05 -19.64
C LYS A 595 -49.75 -5.07 -19.92
N LEU A 596 -48.76 -5.16 -19.05
CA LEU A 596 -47.63 -6.08 -19.17
C LEU A 596 -48.04 -7.54 -18.95
N GLY A 597 -49.09 -7.75 -18.13
CA GLY A 597 -49.54 -9.07 -17.67
C GLY A 597 -48.60 -9.67 -16.64
N ARG A 598 -48.84 -10.92 -16.25
CA ARG A 598 -47.96 -11.68 -15.32
C ARG A 598 -46.62 -11.97 -16.02
N ARG A 599 -45.49 -11.72 -15.35
CA ARG A 599 -44.13 -11.99 -15.87
C ARG A 599 -43.30 -12.80 -14.87
N ARG A 600 -42.20 -13.34 -15.39
CA ARG A 600 -41.20 -14.14 -14.69
C ARG A 600 -39.82 -13.55 -14.92
N GLU A 601 -38.90 -13.79 -13.99
CA GLU A 601 -37.51 -13.26 -14.05
C GLU A 601 -37.46 -11.74 -14.26
N TYR A 602 -38.50 -11.02 -13.82
CA TYR A 602 -38.70 -9.60 -14.11
C TYR A 602 -38.26 -8.74 -12.93
N TRP A 603 -37.20 -7.96 -13.15
CA TRP A 603 -36.66 -7.02 -12.20
C TRP A 603 -36.52 -5.65 -12.89
N ARG A 604 -37.19 -4.62 -12.38
CA ARG A 604 -37.14 -3.25 -12.93
C ARG A 604 -36.90 -2.22 -11.82
N GLY A 605 -36.09 -1.22 -12.10
CA GLY A 605 -35.71 -0.16 -11.16
C GLY A 605 -34.70 0.82 -11.76
N PHE A 606 -34.25 1.82 -11.00
CA PHE A 606 -33.14 2.66 -11.46
C PHE A 606 -31.82 1.87 -11.38
N ALA A 607 -31.44 1.24 -12.48
CA ALA A 607 -30.28 0.35 -12.52
C ALA A 607 -28.93 1.10 -12.42
N TYR A 608 -28.03 0.54 -11.61
CA TYR A 608 -26.63 0.91 -11.43
C TYR A 608 -25.72 -0.24 -11.90
N TRP A 609 -24.66 0.08 -12.65
CA TRP A 609 -23.67 -0.87 -13.15
C TRP A 609 -22.24 -0.36 -12.90
N ASP A 610 -21.29 -1.28 -12.80
CA ASP A 610 -19.86 -1.02 -12.63
C ASP A 610 -19.51 -0.09 -11.44
N ILE A 611 -20.34 -0.07 -10.40
CA ILE A 611 -20.14 0.77 -9.21
C ILE A 611 -19.17 0.08 -8.24
N PRO A 612 -18.06 0.74 -7.84
CA PRO A 612 -17.08 0.17 -6.93
C PRO A 612 -17.62 0.00 -5.49
N ALA A 613 -17.06 -0.96 -4.77
CA ALA A 613 -17.32 -1.11 -3.33
C ALA A 613 -16.67 0.05 -2.56
N ILE A 614 -17.46 0.80 -1.78
CA ILE A 614 -16.96 1.94 -1.02
C ILE A 614 -16.32 1.42 0.28
N LYS A 615 -15.00 1.61 0.42
CA LYS A 615 -14.21 1.20 1.60
C LYS A 615 -13.82 2.34 2.55
N ASP A 616 -14.17 3.59 2.21
CA ASP A 616 -13.94 4.75 3.07
C ASP A 616 -14.93 4.77 4.26
N ALA A 617 -14.42 4.62 5.49
CA ALA A 617 -15.22 4.62 6.71
C ALA A 617 -16.00 5.92 6.96
N SER A 618 -15.61 7.04 6.36
CA SER A 618 -16.35 8.31 6.45
C SER A 618 -17.69 8.26 5.72
N ASN A 619 -17.81 7.40 4.70
CA ASN A 619 -18.98 7.34 3.85
C ASN A 619 -20.07 6.44 4.47
N LYS A 620 -21.27 6.99 4.65
CA LYS A 620 -22.40 6.26 5.24
C LYS A 620 -22.79 4.97 4.47
N ASN A 621 -22.52 4.90 3.16
CA ASN A 621 -22.77 3.73 2.33
C ASN A 621 -21.63 2.68 2.34
N ALA A 622 -20.51 2.94 3.02
CA ALA A 622 -19.34 2.06 3.00
C ALA A 622 -19.62 0.67 3.57
N ASP A 623 -18.98 -0.33 2.95
CA ASP A 623 -19.17 -1.74 3.26
C ASP A 623 -17.84 -2.51 3.30
N PHE A 624 -17.49 -2.93 4.52
CA PHE A 624 -16.29 -3.70 4.80
C PHE A 624 -16.48 -5.21 4.61
N ALA A 625 -17.72 -5.70 4.48
CA ALA A 625 -18.03 -7.14 4.40
C ALA A 625 -18.17 -7.69 2.97
N TYR A 626 -17.86 -6.88 1.96
CA TYR A 626 -17.88 -7.28 0.54
C TYR A 626 -16.54 -6.98 -0.12
N ASP A 627 -15.76 -8.02 -0.41
CA ASP A 627 -14.33 -7.88 -0.70
C ASP A 627 -14.00 -7.72 -2.20
N LEU A 628 -14.98 -7.95 -3.08
CA LEU A 628 -14.80 -7.74 -4.51
C LEU A 628 -14.82 -6.24 -4.86
N PRO A 629 -14.01 -5.78 -5.84
CA PRO A 629 -13.80 -4.35 -6.11
C PRO A 629 -15.02 -3.63 -6.72
N THR A 630 -16.09 -4.33 -7.07
CA THR A 630 -17.25 -3.79 -7.79
C THR A 630 -18.49 -4.62 -7.44
N PHE A 631 -19.63 -3.99 -7.20
CA PHE A 631 -20.89 -4.71 -6.99
C PHE A 631 -21.42 -5.27 -8.32
N PRO A 632 -22.16 -6.40 -8.31
CA PRO A 632 -22.97 -6.80 -9.45
C PRO A 632 -23.99 -5.70 -9.81
N PRO A 633 -24.52 -5.68 -11.05
CA PRO A 633 -25.59 -4.76 -11.41
C PRO A 633 -26.74 -4.81 -10.41
N TYR A 634 -27.19 -3.65 -9.94
CA TYR A 634 -28.25 -3.53 -8.93
C TYR A 634 -29.22 -2.38 -9.27
N THR A 635 -30.25 -2.16 -8.46
CA THR A 635 -31.22 -1.06 -8.66
C THR A 635 -31.36 -0.23 -7.41
N ALA A 636 -31.38 1.10 -7.52
CA ALA A 636 -31.50 2.03 -6.38
C ALA A 636 -32.71 1.74 -5.48
N GLY A 637 -32.55 1.94 -4.16
CA GLY A 637 -33.55 1.67 -3.12
C GLY A 637 -34.94 2.30 -3.34
N ALA A 638 -35.00 3.46 -4.01
CA ALA A 638 -36.21 4.27 -4.19
C ALA A 638 -37.41 3.50 -4.77
N LEU A 639 -37.17 2.60 -5.74
CA LEU A 639 -38.18 1.65 -6.19
C LEU A 639 -37.52 0.42 -6.82
N HIS A 640 -37.86 -0.76 -6.29
CA HIS A 640 -37.66 -2.05 -6.96
C HIS A 640 -39.01 -2.62 -7.35
N ILE A 641 -39.11 -3.20 -8.55
CA ILE A 641 -40.26 -3.98 -9.03
C ILE A 641 -39.77 -5.39 -9.35
N LEU A 642 -40.22 -6.40 -8.61
CA LEU A 642 -39.79 -7.80 -8.76
C LEU A 642 -40.99 -8.71 -9.08
N SER A 643 -40.83 -9.68 -9.98
CA SER A 643 -41.78 -10.79 -10.12
C SER A 643 -41.68 -11.74 -8.93
N LYS A 644 -42.81 -12.38 -8.59
CA LYS A 644 -42.92 -13.35 -7.49
C LYS A 644 -41.83 -14.42 -7.47
N ASP A 645 -41.45 -14.93 -8.64
CA ASP A 645 -40.44 -15.98 -8.74
C ASP A 645 -39.01 -15.52 -8.42
N LEU A 646 -38.71 -14.22 -8.51
CA LEU A 646 -37.46 -13.66 -7.99
C LEU A 646 -37.50 -13.50 -6.46
N VAL A 647 -38.64 -13.14 -5.89
CA VAL A 647 -38.85 -13.07 -4.43
C VAL A 647 -38.67 -14.46 -3.80
N ASP A 648 -39.22 -15.49 -4.44
CA ASP A 648 -39.08 -16.88 -4.02
C ASP A 648 -37.65 -17.41 -4.19
N LEU A 649 -36.93 -16.95 -5.21
CA LEU A 649 -35.51 -17.26 -5.43
C LEU A 649 -34.58 -16.59 -4.40
N ILE A 650 -34.92 -15.36 -3.97
CA ILE A 650 -34.19 -14.64 -2.91
C ILE A 650 -34.45 -15.25 -1.53
N SER A 651 -35.65 -15.82 -1.29
CA SER A 651 -36.10 -16.27 0.04
C SER A 651 -36.20 -17.79 0.33
N PRO A 652 -35.48 -18.72 -0.35
CA PRO A 652 -35.58 -20.15 -0.02
C PRO A 652 -35.18 -20.45 1.45
N PRO A 653 -35.87 -21.38 2.14
CA PRO A 653 -35.74 -21.56 3.60
C PRO A 653 -34.38 -22.02 4.14
N ALA A 654 -33.47 -22.49 3.29
CA ALA A 654 -32.26 -23.22 3.70
C ALA A 654 -30.93 -22.64 3.21
N ALA A 655 -30.92 -21.50 2.50
CA ALA A 655 -29.70 -20.91 1.96
C ALA A 655 -28.96 -20.02 2.97
N SER A 656 -27.64 -20.18 3.08
CA SER A 656 -26.75 -19.16 3.63
C SER A 656 -26.72 -17.94 2.69
N ARG A 657 -26.59 -16.73 3.25
CA ARG A 657 -26.60 -15.47 2.50
C ARG A 657 -25.62 -14.47 3.11
N LEU A 658 -24.91 -13.75 2.25
CA LEU A 658 -24.21 -12.53 2.63
C LEU A 658 -25.25 -11.41 2.84
N PHE A 659 -25.10 -10.67 3.94
CA PHE A 659 -25.84 -9.44 4.22
C PHE A 659 -24.85 -8.28 4.24
N VAL A 660 -24.94 -7.41 3.24
CA VAL A 660 -24.22 -6.13 3.16
C VAL A 660 -25.07 -5.02 3.75
N LYS A 661 -24.46 -3.86 4.00
CA LYS A 661 -25.10 -2.75 4.74
C LYS A 661 -26.33 -2.14 4.05
N ASN A 662 -26.31 -2.02 2.72
CA ASN A 662 -27.37 -1.37 1.93
C ASN A 662 -28.18 -2.43 1.16
N GLU A 663 -29.51 -2.33 1.18
CA GLU A 663 -30.40 -3.37 0.64
C GLU A 663 -30.37 -3.48 -0.89
N ASP A 664 -30.09 -2.36 -1.55
CA ASP A 664 -30.08 -2.22 -3.00
C ASP A 664 -28.93 -3.01 -3.62
N GLN A 665 -27.72 -2.85 -3.08
CA GLN A 665 -26.55 -3.68 -3.34
C GLN A 665 -26.83 -5.16 -3.02
N ASN A 666 -27.53 -5.43 -1.90
CA ASN A 666 -27.81 -6.79 -1.47
C ASN A 666 -28.72 -7.56 -2.43
N LEU A 667 -29.70 -6.89 -3.05
CA LEU A 667 -30.55 -7.44 -4.10
C LEU A 667 -29.74 -7.89 -5.32
N GLY A 668 -28.79 -7.06 -5.76
CA GLY A 668 -27.86 -7.41 -6.85
C GLY A 668 -27.02 -8.65 -6.52
N LEU A 669 -26.48 -8.72 -5.29
CA LEU A 669 -25.71 -9.87 -4.82
C LEU A 669 -26.51 -11.17 -4.76
N TRP A 670 -27.78 -11.13 -4.33
CA TRP A 670 -28.62 -12.33 -4.25
C TRP A 670 -29.13 -12.81 -5.62
N LEU A 671 -29.33 -11.90 -6.59
CA LEU A 671 -29.76 -12.26 -7.94
C LEU A 671 -28.59 -12.61 -8.88
N TYR A 672 -27.37 -12.13 -8.63
CA TYR A 672 -26.23 -12.36 -9.53
C TYR A 672 -25.97 -13.83 -9.92
N PRO A 673 -26.03 -14.83 -9.01
CA PRO A 673 -25.84 -16.25 -9.37
C PRO A 673 -26.91 -16.82 -10.31
N SER A 674 -28.06 -16.15 -10.46
CA SER A 674 -29.14 -16.57 -11.36
C SER A 674 -28.96 -16.08 -12.80
N GLY A 675 -28.06 -15.11 -13.04
CA GLY A 675 -27.87 -14.46 -14.33
C GLY A 675 -28.96 -13.44 -14.71
N VAL A 676 -30.02 -13.28 -13.90
CA VAL A 676 -31.07 -12.27 -14.11
C VAL A 676 -30.48 -10.87 -13.91
N ARG A 677 -30.89 -9.92 -14.77
CA ARG A 677 -30.35 -8.55 -14.83
C ARG A 677 -31.45 -7.51 -14.62
N PRO A 678 -31.12 -6.32 -14.07
CA PRO A 678 -32.10 -5.27 -13.88
C PRO A 678 -32.48 -4.59 -15.21
N ILE A 679 -33.78 -4.36 -15.40
CA ILE A 679 -34.33 -3.49 -16.44
C ILE A 679 -34.28 -2.06 -15.91
N HIS A 680 -33.51 -1.19 -16.59
CA HIS A 680 -33.40 0.22 -16.20
C HIS A 680 -34.72 0.98 -16.42
N ASP A 681 -35.07 1.86 -15.49
CA ASP A 681 -36.10 2.90 -15.67
C ASP A 681 -35.62 4.23 -15.06
N TYR A 682 -35.30 5.19 -15.94
CA TYR A 682 -34.78 6.50 -15.54
C TYR A 682 -35.80 7.34 -14.73
N ARG A 683 -37.09 6.98 -14.75
CA ARG A 683 -38.18 7.71 -14.05
C ARG A 683 -38.21 7.45 -12.54
N ILE A 684 -37.30 6.60 -12.03
CA ILE A 684 -37.08 6.32 -10.61
C ILE A 684 -35.79 7.05 -10.20
N GLN A 685 -35.78 7.81 -9.11
CA GLN A 685 -34.59 8.56 -8.68
C GLN A 685 -34.40 8.54 -7.16
N GLN A 686 -33.20 8.18 -6.71
CA GLN A 686 -32.77 8.33 -5.31
C GLN A 686 -32.31 9.76 -5.00
N ALA A 687 -31.85 10.52 -6.00
CA ALA A 687 -31.46 11.91 -5.83
C ALA A 687 -32.68 12.81 -5.56
N GLN A 688 -32.48 13.96 -4.89
CA GLN A 688 -33.51 15.00 -4.83
C GLN A 688 -33.55 15.75 -6.16
N VAL A 689 -34.41 15.31 -7.06
CA VAL A 689 -34.54 15.82 -8.43
C VAL A 689 -36.02 15.86 -8.82
N CYS A 690 -36.40 16.67 -9.81
CA CYS A 690 -37.79 16.78 -10.23
C CYS A 690 -37.96 16.89 -11.76
N GLU A 691 -38.39 15.80 -12.36
CA GLU A 691 -38.85 15.71 -13.75
C GLU A 691 -40.31 15.25 -13.85
N ASN A 692 -40.98 15.62 -14.95
CA ASN A 692 -42.44 15.62 -15.00
C ASN A 692 -43.12 14.28 -15.30
N ASP A 693 -42.36 13.24 -15.63
CA ASP A 693 -42.79 11.86 -15.89
C ASP A 693 -42.24 10.85 -14.86
N MET A 694 -41.51 11.32 -13.82
CA MET A 694 -40.99 10.47 -12.74
C MET A 694 -42.11 9.65 -12.09
N ILE A 695 -41.85 8.36 -11.88
CA ILE A 695 -42.75 7.43 -11.19
C ILE A 695 -42.41 7.23 -9.71
N ALA A 696 -41.19 7.56 -9.30
CA ALA A 696 -40.75 7.55 -7.90
C ALA A 696 -39.79 8.73 -7.64
N LYS A 697 -40.21 9.69 -6.80
CA LYS A 697 -39.38 10.84 -6.35
C LYS A 697 -39.10 10.77 -4.86
N HIS A 698 -37.83 10.94 -4.49
CA HIS A 698 -37.35 11.07 -3.10
C HIS A 698 -37.52 12.48 -2.51
N PHE A 699 -37.85 12.52 -1.20
CA PHE A 699 -38.08 13.71 -0.37
C PHE A 699 -37.31 13.64 0.97
N GLY A 700 -35.99 13.42 0.88
CA GLY A 700 -35.07 13.48 2.02
C GLY A 700 -35.02 14.83 2.76
N SER A 701 -34.33 14.89 3.90
CA SER A 701 -34.28 16.09 4.76
C SER A 701 -33.11 17.05 4.50
N GLN A 702 -32.37 16.89 3.39
CA GLN A 702 -31.15 17.68 3.12
C GLN A 702 -31.45 19.10 2.64
N TYR A 703 -32.59 19.29 1.96
CA TYR A 703 -33.07 20.56 1.45
C TYR A 703 -34.59 20.64 1.62
N VAL A 704 -35.13 21.86 1.63
CA VAL A 704 -36.57 22.13 1.73
C VAL A 704 -37.06 22.65 0.39
N GLU A 705 -38.09 22.01 -0.17
CA GLU A 705 -38.74 22.45 -1.41
C GLU A 705 -39.43 23.82 -1.18
N PRO A 706 -39.53 24.71 -2.20
CA PRO A 706 -39.80 26.15 -1.97
C PRO A 706 -41.15 26.46 -1.32
N SER A 707 -42.12 25.55 -1.44
CA SER A 707 -43.46 25.64 -0.83
C SER A 707 -43.53 25.12 0.60
N GLY A 708 -42.53 24.35 1.06
CA GLY A 708 -42.57 23.59 2.32
C GLY A 708 -43.53 22.39 2.35
N PHE A 709 -44.42 22.22 1.36
CA PHE A 709 -45.47 21.17 1.38
C PHE A 709 -45.03 19.83 0.78
N GLY A 710 -43.93 19.79 0.02
CA GLY A 710 -43.28 18.55 -0.41
C GLY A 710 -44.21 17.57 -1.15
N PRO A 711 -44.33 16.30 -0.73
CA PRO A 711 -45.18 15.30 -1.40
C PRO A 711 -46.65 15.73 -1.56
N ARG A 712 -47.19 16.52 -0.62
CA ARG A 712 -48.59 16.97 -0.65
C ARG A 712 -48.88 17.91 -1.82
N GLU A 713 -47.95 18.81 -2.15
CA GLU A 713 -48.08 19.71 -3.30
C GLU A 713 -47.90 18.95 -4.63
N MET A 714 -46.95 18.02 -4.71
CA MET A 714 -46.77 17.19 -5.91
C MET A 714 -48.01 16.35 -6.18
N TYR A 715 -48.61 15.73 -5.16
CA TYR A 715 -49.90 15.06 -5.26
C TYR A 715 -51.01 16.00 -5.72
N ALA A 716 -51.07 17.23 -5.20
CA ALA A 716 -52.04 18.25 -5.64
C ALA A 716 -51.84 18.65 -7.11
N ASN A 717 -50.59 18.79 -7.59
CA ASN A 717 -50.28 19.03 -9.00
C ASN A 717 -50.84 17.92 -9.89
N ILE A 718 -50.50 16.67 -9.58
CA ILE A 718 -50.96 15.47 -10.31
C ILE A 718 -52.50 15.42 -10.33
N ARG A 719 -53.14 15.66 -9.19
CA ARG A 719 -54.61 15.67 -9.03
C ARG A 719 -55.33 16.79 -9.76
N ALA A 720 -54.65 17.90 -10.02
CA ALA A 720 -55.17 19.05 -10.77
C ALA A 720 -54.77 19.05 -12.26
N GLY A 721 -54.05 18.03 -12.74
CA GLY A 721 -53.55 17.98 -14.12
C GLY A 721 -52.42 18.98 -14.42
N ARG A 722 -51.83 19.60 -13.38
CA ARG A 722 -50.61 20.41 -13.52
C ARG A 722 -49.39 19.51 -13.72
N LYS A 723 -48.26 20.07 -14.15
CA LYS A 723 -47.02 19.30 -14.26
C LYS A 723 -46.57 18.99 -12.84
N GLN A 724 -46.16 17.75 -12.56
CA GLN A 724 -45.93 17.33 -11.16
C GLN A 724 -44.84 18.15 -10.45
N CYS A 725 -43.88 18.70 -11.20
CA CYS A 725 -42.81 19.58 -10.71
C CYS A 725 -43.08 21.09 -10.80
N ASP A 726 -44.32 21.53 -11.07
CA ASP A 726 -44.68 22.94 -10.94
C ASP A 726 -44.60 23.37 -9.46
N GLY A 727 -43.76 24.37 -9.14
CA GLY A 727 -43.47 24.81 -7.76
C GLY A 727 -42.20 24.21 -7.12
N PHE A 728 -41.63 23.15 -7.72
CA PHE A 728 -40.48 22.41 -7.17
C PHE A 728 -39.13 22.94 -7.64
N LEU A 729 -38.04 22.60 -6.92
CA LEU A 729 -36.68 22.89 -7.38
C LEU A 729 -36.32 22.04 -8.61
N ARG A 730 -36.21 22.70 -9.77
CA ARG A 730 -35.88 22.06 -11.06
C ARG A 730 -34.45 22.31 -11.55
N ARG A 731 -33.60 22.90 -10.69
CA ARG A 731 -32.18 23.17 -10.98
C ARG A 731 -31.44 21.85 -11.26
N TRP A 732 -31.53 20.90 -10.34
CA TRP A 732 -30.87 19.61 -10.41
C TRP A 732 -31.57 18.66 -11.38
N CYS A 733 -30.77 18.05 -12.26
CA CYS A 733 -31.23 17.06 -13.23
C CYS A 733 -31.31 15.66 -12.62
N GLY A 734 -32.37 14.92 -12.94
CA GLY A 734 -32.40 13.47 -12.69
C GLY A 734 -31.30 12.74 -13.45
N VAL A 735 -30.68 11.75 -12.82
CA VAL A 735 -29.61 10.95 -13.44
C VAL A 735 -30.19 10.15 -14.61
N CYS A 736 -29.48 10.06 -15.72
CA CYS A 736 -29.92 9.43 -16.97
C CYS A 736 -31.13 10.07 -17.66
N TYR A 737 -31.64 11.23 -17.22
CA TYR A 737 -32.74 11.90 -17.92
C TYR A 737 -32.31 12.53 -19.26
N PRO A 738 -32.86 12.10 -20.42
CA PRO A 738 -32.43 12.60 -21.73
C PRO A 738 -32.79 14.08 -21.98
N SER A 739 -33.89 14.53 -21.38
CA SER A 739 -34.49 15.86 -21.54
C SER A 739 -33.78 16.99 -20.76
N CYS A 740 -32.73 16.68 -19.98
CA CYS A 740 -32.14 17.62 -19.03
C CYS A 740 -30.87 18.36 -19.51
N ARG A 741 -30.53 18.26 -20.79
CA ARG A 741 -29.34 18.95 -21.36
C ARG A 741 -29.42 20.47 -21.10
N GLY A 742 -28.40 21.02 -20.44
CA GLY A 742 -28.22 22.47 -20.28
C GLY A 742 -28.76 23.11 -18.99
N ARG A 743 -29.01 22.35 -17.90
CA ARG A 743 -29.25 22.95 -16.57
C ARG A 743 -27.99 22.98 -15.70
N ASP A 744 -27.94 23.94 -14.77
CA ASP A 744 -26.96 24.01 -13.69
C ASP A 744 -26.86 22.71 -12.89
N ASN A 745 -25.65 22.27 -12.54
CA ASN A 745 -25.42 21.07 -11.72
C ASN A 745 -26.09 19.81 -12.30
N HIS A 746 -25.81 19.57 -13.58
CA HIS A 746 -26.24 18.41 -14.35
C HIS A 746 -25.55 17.13 -13.86
N TRP A 747 -26.24 15.97 -13.82
CA TRP A 747 -25.74 14.71 -13.25
C TRP A 747 -24.37 14.22 -13.75
N ARG A 748 -23.94 14.62 -14.95
CA ARG A 748 -22.58 14.36 -15.46
C ARG A 748 -21.47 15.03 -14.64
N SER A 749 -21.73 16.18 -14.01
CA SER A 749 -20.80 16.81 -13.05
C SER A 749 -20.86 16.20 -11.65
N TRP A 750 -21.65 15.13 -11.44
CA TRP A 750 -21.60 14.27 -10.25
C TRP A 750 -20.82 12.98 -10.53
N GLY A 751 -20.10 12.91 -11.66
CA GLY A 751 -19.31 11.74 -12.04
C GLY A 751 -20.13 10.58 -12.60
N PHE A 752 -21.37 10.79 -13.09
CA PHE A 752 -22.18 9.73 -13.71
C PHE A 752 -22.22 9.78 -15.26
N ALA A 753 -22.11 8.60 -15.87
CA ALA A 753 -22.47 8.29 -17.24
C ALA A 753 -23.75 7.43 -17.26
N CYS A 754 -24.42 7.34 -18.42
CA CYS A 754 -25.64 6.56 -18.58
C CYS A 754 -25.70 5.87 -19.94
N ASP A 755 -26.22 4.65 -19.93
CA ASP A 755 -26.57 3.78 -21.05
C ASP A 755 -28.08 3.50 -20.95
N ASP A 756 -28.85 3.66 -22.04
CA ASP A 756 -30.32 3.60 -21.99
C ASP A 756 -30.88 2.21 -21.62
N LEU A 757 -30.06 1.15 -21.67
CA LEU A 757 -30.42 -0.22 -21.32
C LEU A 757 -29.84 -0.66 -19.97
N ARG A 758 -28.59 -0.26 -19.66
CA ARG A 758 -27.91 -0.63 -18.40
C ARG A 758 -28.23 0.34 -17.27
N GLY A 759 -28.43 1.62 -17.57
CA GLY A 759 -28.59 2.68 -16.58
C GLY A 759 -27.30 3.40 -16.23
N ALA A 760 -27.14 3.75 -14.95
CA ALA A 760 -26.08 4.63 -14.49
C ALA A 760 -24.77 3.87 -14.21
N THR A 761 -23.68 4.41 -14.73
CA THR A 761 -22.28 4.04 -14.45
C THR A 761 -21.51 5.30 -14.06
N LEU A 762 -20.24 5.21 -13.66
CA LEU A 762 -19.41 6.40 -13.44
C LEU A 762 -18.85 6.95 -14.77
N SER A 763 -19.03 8.25 -15.03
CA SER A 763 -18.42 8.94 -16.18
C SER A 763 -16.95 9.19 -15.96
N GLU A 764 -16.59 9.61 -14.75
CA GLU A 764 -15.25 9.40 -14.23
C GLU A 764 -15.16 7.94 -13.77
N ARG A 765 -15.00 7.05 -14.75
CA ARG A 765 -13.94 6.06 -14.56
C ARG A 765 -12.68 6.84 -14.23
N SER A 766 -12.11 6.58 -13.07
CA SER A 766 -10.66 6.65 -12.94
C SER A 766 -10.06 5.86 -14.11
N GLN A 767 -9.22 6.51 -14.92
CA GLN A 767 -8.59 5.87 -16.08
C GLN A 767 -7.49 4.88 -15.67
N SER A 768 -7.52 4.39 -14.42
CA SER A 768 -6.82 3.20 -13.92
C SER A 768 -7.51 1.88 -14.35
N ARG A 769 -8.74 1.92 -14.88
CA ARG A 769 -9.24 0.89 -15.81
C ARG A 769 -9.65 1.50 -17.16
N PRO A 770 -8.68 1.75 -18.06
CA PRO A 770 -8.99 1.93 -19.47
C PRO A 770 -9.61 0.63 -19.99
N SER A 771 -10.75 0.70 -20.69
CA SER A 771 -11.19 -0.46 -21.51
C SER A 771 -10.16 -0.74 -22.60
N SER A 772 -9.47 0.30 -23.06
CA SER A 772 -8.28 0.22 -23.90
C SER A 772 -7.02 -0.31 -23.20
N ALA A 773 -7.08 -0.91 -21.99
CA ALA A 773 -5.92 -1.55 -21.37
C ALA A 773 -5.80 -3.04 -21.72
N LEU A 774 -6.94 -3.71 -21.90
CA LEU A 774 -6.98 -5.06 -22.51
C LEU A 774 -6.71 -4.99 -24.03
N ASP A 775 -7.07 -3.87 -24.66
CA ASP A 775 -6.74 -3.57 -26.05
C ASP A 775 -5.41 -2.80 -26.21
N ALA A 776 -4.76 -2.39 -25.11
CA ALA A 776 -3.47 -1.68 -25.19
C ALA A 776 -2.40 -2.65 -25.71
N PRO A 777 -1.54 -2.23 -26.64
CA PRO A 777 -0.37 -3.02 -27.01
C PRO A 777 0.43 -3.30 -25.74
N VAL A 778 0.78 -4.57 -25.52
CA VAL A 778 1.67 -4.96 -24.41
C VAL A 778 3.11 -4.56 -24.73
N ARG A 779 3.48 -4.57 -26.02
CA ARG A 779 4.77 -4.13 -26.53
C ARG A 779 4.56 -3.13 -27.68
N VAL A 780 5.30 -2.03 -27.68
CA VAL A 780 5.37 -1.10 -28.82
C VAL A 780 6.35 -1.67 -29.85
N PRO A 781 6.03 -1.69 -31.17
CA PRO A 781 7.04 -1.99 -32.19
C PRO A 781 8.13 -0.91 -32.15
N PRO A 782 9.42 -1.27 -32.31
CA PRO A 782 10.50 -0.28 -32.29
C PRO A 782 10.42 0.64 -33.51
N GLU A 783 10.67 1.93 -33.28
CA GLU A 783 10.88 2.91 -34.35
C GLU A 783 12.07 2.49 -35.23
N THR A 784 11.91 2.59 -36.55
CA THR A 784 12.90 2.11 -37.52
C THR A 784 14.00 3.13 -37.76
N PHE A 785 15.13 2.96 -37.07
CA PHE A 785 16.34 3.76 -37.28
C PHE A 785 17.48 2.96 -37.89
N VAL A 786 18.29 3.62 -38.72
CA VAL A 786 19.58 3.08 -39.18
C VAL A 786 20.62 3.41 -38.10
N VAL A 787 21.05 2.38 -37.36
CA VAL A 787 21.99 2.49 -36.24
C VAL A 787 23.31 3.09 -36.71
N GLY A 788 23.76 4.17 -36.07
CA GLY A 788 24.98 4.91 -36.44
C GLY A 788 24.78 6.00 -37.50
N SER A 789 23.56 6.19 -38.01
CA SER A 789 23.22 7.33 -38.89
C SER A 789 23.13 8.66 -38.12
N PRO A 790 23.08 9.82 -38.79
CA PRO A 790 22.85 11.11 -38.12
C PRO A 790 21.54 11.21 -37.32
N GLY A 791 20.52 10.39 -37.66
CA GLY A 791 19.27 10.31 -36.89
C GLY A 791 19.43 9.50 -35.60
N ASP A 792 20.20 8.42 -35.65
CA ASP A 792 20.46 7.52 -34.52
C ASP A 792 21.98 7.32 -34.29
N PRO A 793 22.67 8.35 -33.79
CA PRO A 793 24.12 8.32 -33.63
C PRO A 793 24.56 7.35 -32.53
N TRP A 794 25.79 6.86 -32.65
CA TRP A 794 26.42 6.02 -31.62
C TRP A 794 26.65 6.80 -30.32
N ILE A 795 26.31 6.17 -29.19
CA ILE A 795 26.71 6.57 -27.84
C ILE A 795 27.91 5.73 -27.39
N ILE A 796 27.90 4.44 -27.71
CA ILE A 796 29.08 3.56 -27.69
C ILE A 796 29.19 2.94 -29.10
N PRO A 797 30.22 3.27 -29.88
CA PRO A 797 30.40 2.75 -31.24
C PRO A 797 30.31 1.22 -31.32
N GLY A 798 29.46 0.70 -32.21
CA GLY A 798 29.25 -0.73 -32.39
C GLY A 798 28.40 -1.43 -31.31
N VAL A 799 28.02 -0.74 -30.23
CA VAL A 799 27.35 -1.36 -29.07
C VAL A 799 26.00 -0.72 -28.74
N LEU A 800 25.92 0.62 -28.72
CA LEU A 800 24.72 1.34 -28.27
C LEU A 800 24.57 2.66 -29.03
N SER A 801 23.42 2.87 -29.67
CA SER A 801 23.03 4.15 -30.28
C SER A 801 21.98 4.87 -29.42
N ARG A 802 21.58 6.08 -29.86
CA ARG A 802 20.54 6.88 -29.19
C ARG A 802 19.20 6.12 -29.04
N HIS A 803 18.85 5.23 -29.98
CA HIS A 803 17.57 4.52 -30.04
C HIS A 803 17.64 2.98 -30.04
N SER A 804 18.80 2.36 -30.31
CA SER A 804 18.91 0.89 -30.38
C SER A 804 20.27 0.33 -29.93
N SER A 805 20.36 -0.98 -29.77
CA SER A 805 21.62 -1.73 -29.80
C SER A 805 21.56 -2.75 -30.94
N PRO A 806 22.70 -3.18 -31.53
CA PRO A 806 22.73 -4.34 -32.42
C PRO A 806 22.18 -5.62 -31.76
N PHE A 807 22.28 -5.75 -30.43
CA PHE A 807 21.74 -6.89 -29.70
C PHE A 807 20.21 -6.88 -29.61
N SER A 808 19.59 -5.70 -29.46
CA SER A 808 18.16 -5.49 -29.12
C SER A 808 17.12 -6.10 -30.08
N ALA A 809 17.51 -6.53 -31.28
CA ALA A 809 16.64 -7.12 -32.29
C ALA A 809 17.00 -8.57 -32.66
N THR A 810 18.00 -9.15 -31.98
CA THR A 810 18.52 -10.50 -32.26
C THR A 810 18.16 -11.48 -31.14
N ASN A 811 18.58 -12.74 -31.26
CA ASN A 811 18.49 -13.70 -30.14
C ASN A 811 19.52 -13.44 -29.03
N ASP A 812 20.60 -12.71 -29.33
CA ASP A 812 21.63 -12.30 -28.35
C ASP A 812 21.21 -11.08 -27.50
N TRP A 813 19.95 -10.62 -27.57
CA TRP A 813 19.41 -9.50 -26.78
C TRP A 813 19.67 -9.61 -25.27
N HIS A 814 19.66 -10.84 -24.75
CA HIS A 814 19.86 -11.16 -23.34
C HIS A 814 21.30 -10.92 -22.84
N LEU A 815 22.27 -10.83 -23.75
CA LEU A 815 23.68 -10.50 -23.46
C LEU A 815 23.89 -9.03 -23.12
N LEU A 816 22.92 -8.17 -23.39
CA LEU A 816 22.99 -6.76 -23.05
C LEU A 816 22.60 -6.60 -21.57
N TYR A 817 23.55 -6.17 -20.74
CA TYR A 817 23.36 -5.98 -19.31
C TYR A 817 23.39 -4.48 -18.97
N MET A 818 22.50 -4.03 -18.09
CA MET A 818 22.53 -2.67 -17.53
C MET A 818 22.79 -2.71 -16.04
N LEU A 819 23.73 -1.86 -15.62
CA LEU A 819 24.14 -1.62 -14.24
C LEU A 819 24.12 -0.11 -13.98
N CYS A 820 24.06 0.32 -12.71
CA CYS A 820 24.04 1.74 -12.37
C CYS A 820 24.94 2.05 -11.16
N TRP A 821 25.65 3.17 -11.21
CA TRP A 821 26.48 3.66 -10.10
C TRP A 821 26.40 5.19 -9.97
N THR A 822 25.56 5.66 -9.05
CA THR A 822 25.25 7.09 -8.87
C THR A 822 26.07 7.79 -7.78
N THR A 823 26.98 7.09 -7.12
CA THR A 823 27.85 7.60 -6.02
C THR A 823 29.31 7.69 -6.45
N GLY A 824 30.19 8.34 -5.67
CA GLY A 824 31.59 8.57 -6.04
C GLY A 824 32.41 7.30 -6.29
N ALA A 825 33.48 7.41 -7.08
CA ALA A 825 34.38 6.30 -7.43
C ALA A 825 35.14 5.74 -6.20
N ASP A 826 35.32 6.57 -5.17
CA ASP A 826 35.82 6.23 -3.84
C ASP A 826 34.89 5.27 -3.07
N THR A 827 33.59 5.31 -3.35
CA THR A 827 32.60 4.43 -2.71
C THR A 827 32.51 3.03 -3.34
N PHE A 828 33.24 2.77 -4.43
CA PHE A 828 33.20 1.51 -5.18
C PHE A 828 34.00 0.40 -4.45
N GLN A 829 33.30 -0.32 -3.57
CA GLN A 829 33.83 -1.43 -2.77
C GLN A 829 34.22 -2.66 -3.60
N GLU A 830 35.06 -3.52 -3.02
CA GLU A 830 35.54 -4.78 -3.62
C GLU A 830 34.39 -5.70 -4.07
N ARG A 831 33.30 -5.80 -3.28
CA ARG A 831 32.14 -6.65 -3.58
C ARG A 831 31.49 -6.35 -4.94
N HIS A 832 31.59 -5.11 -5.42
CA HIS A 832 30.96 -4.69 -6.68
C HIS A 832 31.76 -5.17 -7.90
N TYR A 833 33.09 -5.24 -7.80
CA TYR A 833 33.91 -5.94 -8.79
C TYR A 833 33.58 -7.44 -8.79
N GLN A 834 33.50 -8.04 -7.60
CA GLN A 834 33.18 -9.47 -7.47
C GLN A 834 31.77 -9.81 -8.00
N ALA A 835 30.78 -8.92 -7.82
CA ALA A 835 29.45 -9.04 -8.40
C ALA A 835 29.48 -8.97 -9.94
N ILE A 836 30.22 -8.01 -10.53
CA ILE A 836 30.46 -7.93 -11.98
C ILE A 836 31.13 -9.22 -12.49
N GLU A 837 32.14 -9.73 -11.79
CA GLU A 837 32.82 -10.98 -12.15
C GLU A 837 31.85 -12.18 -12.17
N THR A 838 30.85 -12.24 -11.28
CA THR A 838 29.83 -13.31 -11.35
C THR A 838 29.02 -13.28 -12.65
N ILE A 839 28.79 -12.10 -13.25
CA ILE A 839 28.07 -11.98 -14.53
C ILE A 839 28.88 -12.64 -15.65
N TRP A 840 30.16 -12.29 -15.78
CA TRP A 840 31.01 -12.84 -16.84
C TRP A 840 31.46 -14.28 -16.63
N THR A 841 31.54 -14.76 -15.39
CA THR A 841 31.78 -16.20 -15.12
C THR A 841 30.57 -17.04 -15.59
N HIS A 842 29.34 -16.53 -15.47
CA HIS A 842 28.13 -17.20 -15.94
C HIS A 842 27.81 -16.95 -17.43
N GLU A 843 28.11 -15.77 -17.97
CA GLU A 843 27.93 -15.40 -19.37
C GLU A 843 29.10 -14.53 -19.88
N PRO A 844 30.20 -15.15 -20.34
CA PRO A 844 31.39 -14.44 -20.84
C PRO A 844 31.11 -13.54 -22.06
N ARG A 845 30.02 -13.77 -22.80
CA ARG A 845 29.66 -12.95 -23.96
C ARG A 845 29.00 -11.62 -23.55
N ALA A 846 28.59 -11.46 -22.29
CA ALA A 846 27.83 -10.30 -21.78
C ALA A 846 28.53 -8.95 -21.99
N VAL A 847 27.70 -7.97 -22.35
CA VAL A 847 28.03 -6.57 -22.66
C VAL A 847 27.40 -5.68 -21.59
N LEU A 848 28.22 -5.17 -20.68
CA LEU A 848 27.78 -4.43 -19.50
C LEU A 848 27.78 -2.92 -19.79
N ILE A 849 26.61 -2.31 -19.75
CA ILE A 849 26.42 -0.86 -19.88
C ILE A 849 26.20 -0.30 -18.47
N LEU A 850 27.22 0.37 -17.91
CA LEU A 850 27.16 0.92 -16.57
C LEU A 850 26.87 2.42 -16.63
N PHE A 851 25.66 2.82 -16.25
CA PHE A 851 25.27 4.23 -16.20
C PHE A 851 25.82 4.88 -14.92
N SER A 852 26.57 5.98 -15.04
CA SER A 852 27.15 6.66 -13.88
C SER A 852 27.14 8.18 -13.94
N THR A 853 26.93 8.79 -12.77
CA THR A 853 27.05 10.23 -12.48
C THR A 853 28.47 10.63 -12.05
N SER A 854 29.42 9.69 -11.96
CA SER A 854 30.69 9.88 -11.26
C SER A 854 31.90 9.16 -11.87
N LEU A 855 31.75 7.92 -12.34
CA LEU A 855 32.88 7.09 -12.78
C LEU A 855 33.46 7.61 -14.11
N PRO A 856 34.80 7.53 -14.30
CA PRO A 856 35.44 7.83 -15.58
C PRO A 856 35.30 6.65 -16.55
N ASN A 857 35.53 6.90 -17.84
CA ASN A 857 35.25 5.94 -18.90
C ASN A 857 36.23 4.74 -18.93
N ASP A 858 37.43 4.91 -18.38
CA ASP A 858 38.54 3.97 -18.28
C ASP A 858 38.54 3.12 -17.00
N PHE A 859 37.55 3.32 -16.10
CA PHE A 859 37.51 2.72 -14.76
C PHE A 859 37.59 1.19 -14.72
N PHE A 860 37.22 0.51 -15.82
CA PHE A 860 37.24 -0.94 -15.94
C PHE A 860 38.21 -1.47 -17.00
N ASP A 861 39.21 -0.68 -17.41
CA ASP A 861 40.16 -1.07 -18.46
C ASP A 861 40.95 -2.35 -18.12
N ASP A 862 41.07 -2.70 -16.84
CA ASP A 862 41.65 -3.97 -16.38
C ASP A 862 40.90 -5.18 -16.96
N TYR A 863 39.58 -5.09 -17.14
CA TYR A 863 38.74 -6.13 -17.75
C TYR A 863 38.67 -6.03 -19.28
N THR A 864 38.64 -4.82 -19.84
CA THR A 864 38.55 -4.63 -21.31
C THR A 864 39.81 -5.16 -22.01
N ARG A 865 40.99 -5.01 -21.38
CA ARG A 865 42.25 -5.63 -21.83
C ARG A 865 42.22 -7.18 -21.80
N GLN A 866 41.30 -7.80 -21.06
CA GLN A 866 41.06 -9.26 -21.08
C GLN A 866 39.93 -9.68 -22.05
N GLY A 867 39.42 -8.74 -22.85
CA GLY A 867 38.41 -8.94 -23.88
C GLY A 867 36.96 -8.76 -23.42
N TYR A 868 36.72 -8.57 -22.11
CA TYR A 868 35.38 -8.37 -21.53
C TYR A 868 34.81 -7.00 -21.91
N SER A 869 33.50 -6.96 -22.22
CA SER A 869 32.83 -5.74 -22.69
C SER A 869 32.09 -5.08 -21.54
N ILE A 870 32.66 -4.00 -21.01
CA ILE A 870 32.01 -3.08 -20.08
C ILE A 870 32.26 -1.64 -20.53
N HIS A 871 31.22 -0.82 -20.45
CA HIS A 871 31.24 0.55 -20.94
C HIS A 871 30.54 1.46 -19.93
N VAL A 872 31.29 2.40 -19.35
CA VAL A 872 30.71 3.44 -18.50
C VAL A 872 30.06 4.49 -19.40
N VAL A 873 28.78 4.80 -19.14
CA VAL A 873 28.04 5.85 -19.84
C VAL A 873 27.69 6.94 -18.85
N ARG A 874 28.16 8.16 -19.15
CA ARG A 874 27.85 9.36 -18.38
C ARG A 874 26.33 9.64 -18.41
N VAL A 875 25.73 9.79 -17.23
CA VAL A 875 24.35 10.27 -17.04
C VAL A 875 24.29 11.52 -16.15
N GLY A 876 23.38 12.41 -16.51
CA GLY A 876 23.15 13.74 -15.93
C GLY A 876 22.02 14.42 -16.69
N GLN A 877 21.55 15.58 -16.22
CA GLN A 877 20.36 16.24 -16.80
C GLN A 877 20.50 16.48 -18.31
N ASN A 878 21.58 17.16 -18.72
CA ASN A 878 21.82 17.51 -20.12
C ASN A 878 22.01 16.25 -20.96
N GLU A 879 22.81 15.29 -20.48
CA GLU A 879 23.08 14.03 -21.16
C GLU A 879 21.80 13.21 -21.43
N LEU A 880 20.78 13.28 -20.56
CA LEU A 880 19.51 12.59 -20.76
C LEU A 880 18.57 13.36 -21.71
N LEU A 881 18.51 14.70 -21.58
CA LEU A 881 17.66 15.53 -22.44
C LEU A 881 18.16 15.58 -23.89
N GLU A 882 19.46 15.79 -24.12
CA GLU A 882 20.11 15.83 -25.45
C GLU A 882 20.03 14.49 -26.21
N ARG A 883 19.96 13.36 -25.49
CA ARG A 883 19.81 12.03 -26.07
C ARG A 883 18.35 11.67 -26.34
N HIS A 884 17.38 12.53 -26.00
CA HIS A 884 15.95 12.20 -25.96
C HIS A 884 15.71 10.88 -25.18
N TRP A 885 16.32 10.81 -24.00
CA TRP A 885 16.21 9.71 -23.05
C TRP A 885 15.14 10.06 -22.00
N TYR A 886 13.92 10.27 -22.48
CA TYR A 886 12.66 10.39 -21.73
C TYR A 886 11.62 9.40 -22.29
N LEU A 887 10.73 8.90 -21.42
CA LEU A 887 9.72 7.88 -21.74
C LEU A 887 8.38 8.50 -22.19
N GLY A 888 8.16 9.77 -21.86
CA GLY A 888 6.98 10.55 -22.24
C GLY A 888 7.03 11.96 -21.61
N PRO A 889 5.92 12.71 -21.65
CA PRO A 889 5.86 14.08 -21.12
C PRO A 889 6.19 14.22 -19.64
N GLN A 890 5.82 13.23 -18.80
CA GLN A 890 5.98 13.33 -17.34
C GLN A 890 7.43 13.09 -16.91
N SER A 891 8.06 12.01 -17.38
CA SER A 891 9.49 11.76 -17.17
C SER A 891 10.36 12.85 -17.80
N ARG A 892 9.96 13.43 -18.94
CA ARG A 892 10.62 14.61 -19.50
C ARG A 892 10.52 15.82 -18.56
N GLY A 893 9.32 16.16 -18.08
CA GLY A 893 9.11 17.28 -17.16
C GLY A 893 9.85 17.11 -15.83
N TRP A 894 9.99 15.87 -15.35
CA TRP A 894 10.83 15.53 -14.20
C TRP A 894 12.33 15.77 -14.45
N LEU A 895 12.84 15.36 -15.62
CA LEU A 895 14.23 15.65 -16.02
C LEU A 895 14.48 17.15 -16.25
N GLU A 896 13.53 17.89 -16.81
CA GLU A 896 13.63 19.35 -16.98
C GLU A 896 13.68 20.09 -15.61
N LYS A 897 13.18 19.47 -14.54
CA LYS A 897 13.18 19.94 -13.14
C LYS A 897 14.28 19.31 -12.26
N TRP A 898 15.32 18.73 -12.84
CA TRP A 898 16.38 17.98 -12.12
C TRP A 898 16.89 18.64 -10.82
N ASP A 899 17.23 19.93 -10.85
CA ASP A 899 17.77 20.67 -9.70
C ASP A 899 16.79 20.83 -8.52
N GLU A 900 15.48 20.84 -8.80
CA GLU A 900 14.41 20.84 -7.79
C GLU A 900 14.45 19.52 -6.99
N TRP A 901 14.61 18.41 -7.71
CA TRP A 901 14.51 17.07 -7.15
C TRP A 901 15.82 16.51 -6.59
N GLN A 902 16.99 16.92 -7.11
CA GLN A 902 18.30 16.38 -6.71
C GLN A 902 18.60 16.60 -5.21
N SER A 903 18.00 17.60 -4.59
CA SER A 903 18.12 17.88 -3.16
C SER A 903 17.41 16.86 -2.24
N GLY A 904 16.47 16.07 -2.79
CA GLY A 904 15.59 15.18 -2.02
C GLY A 904 16.18 13.79 -1.73
N PRO A 905 15.75 13.14 -0.63
CA PRO A 905 16.49 12.05 0.00
C PRO A 905 16.62 10.77 -0.84
N ASN A 906 15.63 10.44 -1.68
CA ASN A 906 15.66 9.22 -2.51
C ASN A 906 15.91 9.50 -4.00
N PHE A 907 16.26 10.73 -4.39
CA PHE A 907 16.39 11.14 -5.80
C PHE A 907 17.27 10.18 -6.63
N PHE A 908 18.44 9.78 -6.11
CA PHE A 908 19.33 8.87 -6.82
C PHE A 908 18.81 7.42 -6.91
N SER A 909 17.92 7.01 -5.98
CA SER A 909 17.17 5.75 -6.11
C SER A 909 16.15 5.87 -7.25
N HIS A 910 15.35 6.94 -7.25
CA HIS A 910 14.35 7.21 -8.28
C HIS A 910 14.98 7.37 -9.68
N LEU A 911 16.18 7.96 -9.76
CA LEU A 911 16.98 8.01 -10.98
C LEU A 911 17.40 6.61 -11.45
N THR A 912 17.79 5.72 -10.54
CA THR A 912 18.17 4.34 -10.88
C THR A 912 16.94 3.52 -11.32
N ASP A 913 15.80 3.69 -10.66
CA ASP A 913 14.50 3.13 -11.05
C ASP A 913 14.04 3.63 -12.43
N TYR A 914 14.18 4.93 -12.68
CA TYR A 914 13.93 5.54 -13.99
C TYR A 914 14.86 4.96 -15.08
N LEU A 915 16.16 4.90 -14.83
CA LEU A 915 17.16 4.46 -15.81
C LEU A 915 17.00 2.97 -16.16
N ARG A 916 16.65 2.10 -15.20
CA ARG A 916 16.39 0.68 -15.49
C ARG A 916 15.12 0.48 -16.33
N TYR A 917 14.06 1.26 -16.10
CA TYR A 917 12.85 1.24 -16.93
C TYR A 917 13.09 1.80 -18.33
N LEU A 918 13.83 2.91 -18.44
CA LEU A 918 14.25 3.48 -19.72
C LEU A 918 15.04 2.46 -20.55
N PHE A 919 16.00 1.77 -19.92
CA PHE A 919 16.86 0.81 -20.60
C PHE A 919 16.08 -0.40 -21.11
N LEU A 920 15.29 -1.03 -20.25
CA LEU A 920 14.48 -2.21 -20.60
C LEU A 920 13.40 -1.85 -21.64
N PHE A 921 12.81 -0.65 -21.58
CA PHE A 921 11.89 -0.18 -22.61
C PHE A 921 12.56 0.00 -23.97
N LYS A 922 13.70 0.70 -24.03
CA LYS A 922 14.32 1.14 -25.30
C LYS A 922 15.20 0.07 -25.96
N TYR A 923 16.01 -0.62 -25.14
CA TYR A 923 17.04 -1.56 -25.59
C TYR A 923 16.72 -3.02 -25.22
N GLY A 924 16.03 -3.24 -24.11
CA GLY A 924 15.87 -4.57 -23.52
C GLY A 924 17.19 -5.10 -22.95
N GLY A 925 17.22 -6.39 -22.61
CA GLY A 925 18.36 -7.05 -21.98
C GLY A 925 18.08 -7.42 -20.53
N THR A 926 19.13 -7.48 -19.71
CA THR A 926 19.08 -7.83 -18.28
C THR A 926 19.49 -6.62 -17.42
N TYR A 927 18.67 -6.24 -16.45
CA TYR A 927 19.02 -5.29 -15.39
C TYR A 927 19.44 -6.06 -14.12
N LEU A 928 20.49 -5.58 -13.44
CA LEU A 928 20.80 -5.96 -12.06
C LEU A 928 21.19 -4.75 -11.20
N ASP A 929 20.75 -4.75 -9.94
CA ASP A 929 21.37 -3.98 -8.87
C ASP A 929 22.81 -4.48 -8.65
N MET A 930 23.74 -3.55 -8.35
CA MET A 930 25.19 -3.80 -8.26
C MET A 930 25.62 -4.76 -7.13
N ASP A 931 24.67 -5.20 -6.32
CA ASP A 931 24.82 -6.08 -5.17
C ASP A 931 23.93 -7.34 -5.26
N ALA A 932 23.46 -7.70 -6.47
CA ALA A 932 22.74 -8.94 -6.78
C ALA A 932 23.59 -9.92 -7.64
N PRO A 933 24.68 -10.51 -7.12
CA PRO A 933 25.50 -11.46 -7.88
C PRO A 933 24.73 -12.71 -8.35
N TRP A 934 25.19 -13.30 -9.46
CA TRP A 934 24.71 -14.60 -9.95
C TRP A 934 25.37 -15.76 -9.18
N VAL A 935 24.54 -16.75 -8.85
CA VAL A 935 24.90 -18.06 -8.30
C VAL A 935 24.66 -19.17 -9.33
N ARG A 936 23.76 -18.93 -10.29
CA ARG A 936 23.45 -19.78 -11.44
C ARG A 936 22.85 -18.91 -12.56
N SER A 937 23.10 -19.24 -13.83
CA SER A 937 22.46 -18.48 -14.93
C SER A 937 20.97 -18.85 -15.09
N PRO A 938 20.08 -17.92 -15.51
CA PRO A 938 18.73 -18.29 -15.92
C PRO A 938 18.81 -19.30 -17.07
N PRO A 939 18.06 -20.42 -17.03
CA PRO A 939 18.35 -21.60 -17.85
C PRO A 939 18.02 -21.42 -19.33
N GLN A 940 17.12 -20.48 -19.65
CA GLN A 940 16.81 -20.04 -21.00
C GLN A 940 17.39 -18.64 -21.29
N SER A 941 17.72 -18.39 -22.55
CA SER A 941 18.18 -17.09 -23.03
C SER A 941 17.04 -16.17 -23.46
N ASP A 942 15.85 -16.71 -23.72
CA ASP A 942 14.69 -16.00 -24.24
C ASP A 942 13.58 -15.73 -23.20
N VAL A 943 13.70 -16.27 -21.97
CA VAL A 943 12.79 -15.99 -20.84
C VAL A 943 12.81 -14.51 -20.43
N GLU A 944 11.63 -13.93 -20.24
CA GLU A 944 11.43 -12.53 -19.83
C GLU A 944 10.78 -12.50 -18.44
N PHE A 945 11.45 -11.92 -17.44
CA PHE A 945 11.05 -12.06 -16.04
C PHE A 945 11.34 -10.87 -15.12
N ILE A 946 10.57 -10.81 -14.03
CA ILE A 946 10.75 -9.94 -12.87
C ILE A 946 10.60 -10.76 -11.57
N GLY A 947 11.39 -10.43 -10.55
CA GLY A 947 11.33 -11.12 -9.25
C GLY A 947 10.20 -10.61 -8.34
N ALA A 948 9.48 -11.55 -7.73
CA ALA A 948 8.60 -11.27 -6.60
C ALA A 948 9.36 -11.27 -5.26
N ASP A 949 8.94 -10.44 -4.32
CA ASP A 949 9.32 -10.48 -2.89
C ASP A 949 8.07 -10.17 -2.05
N TYR A 950 8.12 -10.31 -0.73
CA TYR A 950 6.92 -10.25 0.13
C TYR A 950 7.09 -9.21 1.25
N SER A 951 6.12 -8.30 1.39
CA SER A 951 6.07 -7.35 2.51
C SER A 951 5.06 -7.79 3.57
N THR A 952 5.44 -7.69 4.84
CA THR A 952 4.56 -7.93 6.00
C THR A 952 4.12 -6.62 6.66
N LEU A 953 4.32 -5.48 6.01
CA LEU A 953 3.93 -4.16 6.51
C LEU A 953 2.51 -3.83 6.04
N THR A 954 1.62 -3.48 6.98
CA THR A 954 0.20 -3.17 6.69
C THR A 954 0.04 -2.04 5.66
N SER A 955 0.95 -1.06 5.66
CA SER A 955 1.02 0.05 4.71
C SER A 955 1.39 -0.37 3.29
N ASP A 956 1.98 -1.56 3.09
CA ASP A 956 2.35 -2.08 1.78
C ASP A 956 1.24 -2.90 1.11
N LEU A 957 0.34 -3.49 1.90
CA LEU A 957 -0.78 -4.31 1.40
C LEU A 957 -1.77 -3.52 0.51
N GLU A 958 -1.71 -2.18 0.53
CA GLU A 958 -2.43 -1.31 -0.43
C GLU A 958 -1.89 -1.32 -1.87
N TRP A 959 -0.74 -1.96 -2.11
CA TRP A 959 -0.08 -1.92 -3.41
C TRP A 959 0.58 -3.23 -3.85
N THR A 960 0.46 -4.30 -3.06
CA THR A 960 0.82 -5.68 -3.43
C THR A 960 -0.11 -6.25 -4.50
N LEU A 961 0.26 -7.40 -5.08
CA LEU A 961 -0.50 -8.11 -6.10
C LEU A 961 -1.60 -9.03 -5.52
N ASP A 962 -1.49 -9.36 -4.24
CA ASP A 962 -2.34 -10.30 -3.51
C ASP A 962 -2.32 -10.03 -1.99
N GLU A 963 -3.18 -10.77 -1.27
CA GLU A 963 -3.37 -10.71 0.18
C GLU A 963 -2.19 -11.29 0.98
N ASP A 964 -1.38 -12.16 0.36
CA ASP A 964 -0.14 -12.72 0.94
C ASP A 964 1.02 -11.70 0.97
N GLY A 965 0.81 -10.49 0.42
CA GLY A 965 1.75 -9.39 0.46
C GLY A 965 2.82 -9.41 -0.63
N MET A 966 2.58 -10.11 -1.74
CA MET A 966 3.55 -10.20 -2.84
C MET A 966 3.68 -8.85 -3.58
N TYR A 967 4.90 -8.34 -3.68
CA TYR A 967 5.25 -7.21 -4.54
C TYR A 967 6.35 -7.60 -5.53
N LEU A 968 6.57 -6.75 -6.54
CA LEU A 968 7.60 -6.95 -7.55
C LEU A 968 8.81 -6.07 -7.24
N ALA A 969 9.93 -6.70 -6.92
CA ALA A 969 11.18 -6.02 -6.64
C ALA A 969 11.96 -5.82 -7.96
N PRO A 970 12.19 -4.58 -8.43
CA PRO A 970 12.83 -4.33 -9.72
C PRO A 970 14.37 -4.48 -9.68
N GLY A 971 14.91 -5.24 -8.72
CA GLY A 971 16.36 -5.37 -8.50
C GLY A 971 17.06 -6.30 -9.47
N VAL A 972 16.34 -7.29 -10.01
CA VAL A 972 16.79 -8.14 -11.12
C VAL A 972 15.62 -8.32 -12.08
N MET A 973 15.82 -7.96 -13.35
CA MET A 973 14.79 -8.02 -14.39
C MET A 973 15.42 -8.40 -15.73
N ARG A 974 14.71 -9.14 -16.59
CA ARG A 974 15.16 -9.44 -17.96
C ARG A 974 13.99 -9.32 -18.93
N PHE A 975 14.08 -8.46 -19.94
CA PHE A 975 13.01 -8.25 -20.93
C PHE A 975 13.56 -7.83 -22.29
N ARG A 976 12.92 -8.25 -23.38
CA ARG A 976 13.12 -7.68 -24.72
C ARG A 976 12.59 -6.24 -24.74
N ARG A 977 13.04 -5.41 -25.67
CA ARG A 977 12.55 -4.02 -25.76
C ARG A 977 11.04 -3.90 -26.05
N GLY A 978 10.48 -2.75 -25.69
CA GLY A 978 9.16 -2.28 -26.11
C GLY A 978 8.01 -2.52 -25.12
N TRP A 979 8.18 -3.28 -24.04
CA TRP A 979 7.12 -3.51 -23.03
C TRP A 979 6.58 -2.19 -22.46
N THR A 980 5.30 -1.88 -22.70
CA THR A 980 4.77 -0.57 -22.31
C THR A 980 4.82 -0.34 -20.80
N VAL A 981 4.75 -1.42 -20.00
CA VAL A 981 4.67 -1.35 -18.54
C VAL A 981 5.80 -0.54 -17.88
N PHE A 982 7.00 -0.50 -18.48
CA PHE A 982 8.11 0.34 -18.01
C PHE A 982 7.88 1.84 -18.24
N ARG A 983 7.39 2.19 -19.43
CA ARG A 983 6.95 3.56 -19.75
C ARG A 983 5.76 3.96 -18.89
N ASP A 984 4.77 3.08 -18.79
CA ASP A 984 3.51 3.33 -18.10
C ASP A 984 3.73 3.50 -16.58
N ALA A 985 4.64 2.71 -15.98
CA ALA A 985 5.08 2.87 -14.59
C ALA A 985 5.83 4.20 -14.38
N ALA A 986 6.81 4.52 -15.24
CA ALA A 986 7.60 5.75 -15.12
C ALA A 986 6.75 7.01 -15.29
N GLU A 987 5.90 7.07 -16.32
CA GLU A 987 5.03 8.23 -16.59
C GLU A 987 3.97 8.42 -15.49
N HIS A 988 3.53 7.36 -14.82
CA HIS A 988 2.66 7.46 -13.66
C HIS A 988 3.42 7.96 -12.41
N ALA A 989 4.61 7.40 -12.14
CA ALA A 989 5.42 7.75 -10.99
C ALA A 989 5.98 9.20 -11.03
N PHE A 990 6.31 9.69 -12.23
CA PHE A 990 6.80 11.07 -12.45
C PHE A 990 5.71 12.08 -12.81
N SER A 991 4.44 11.73 -12.56
CA SER A 991 3.32 12.66 -12.70
C SER A 991 3.38 13.81 -11.67
N VAL A 992 2.42 14.74 -11.74
CA VAL A 992 2.32 15.91 -10.83
C VAL A 992 2.22 15.59 -9.33
N ALA A 993 2.07 14.32 -8.96
CA ALA A 993 2.09 13.84 -7.57
C ALA A 993 3.46 13.28 -7.11
N TYR A 994 4.51 13.38 -7.94
CA TYR A 994 5.87 12.94 -7.58
C TYR A 994 6.42 13.70 -6.37
N THR A 995 6.99 12.97 -5.41
CA THR A 995 7.81 13.51 -4.32
C THR A 995 9.11 12.70 -4.18
N PRO A 996 10.24 13.32 -3.79
CA PRO A 996 11.51 12.60 -3.60
C PRO A 996 11.59 11.83 -2.27
N ASP A 997 10.58 11.93 -1.41
CA ASP A 997 10.58 11.37 -0.05
C ASP A 997 10.09 9.92 0.01
N CYS A 998 9.25 9.49 -0.93
CA CYS A 998 8.73 8.13 -0.99
C CYS A 998 9.67 7.18 -1.75
N PHE A 999 10.65 6.59 -1.04
CA PHE A 999 11.63 5.63 -1.58
C PHE A 999 11.06 4.57 -2.56
N GLY A 1000 9.91 3.98 -2.23
CA GLY A 1000 9.30 2.92 -3.04
C GLY A 1000 8.47 3.42 -4.24
N CYS A 1001 8.14 4.72 -4.31
CA CYS A 1001 7.11 5.23 -5.23
C CYS A 1001 7.50 5.22 -6.71
N VAL A 1002 8.79 5.22 -7.05
CA VAL A 1002 9.27 5.07 -8.44
C VAL A 1002 9.67 3.63 -8.75
N GLY A 1003 10.30 2.93 -7.81
CA GLY A 1003 10.68 1.53 -7.97
C GLY A 1003 9.51 0.56 -7.71
N PRO A 1004 9.56 -0.27 -6.64
CA PRO A 1004 8.67 -1.41 -6.45
C PRO A 1004 7.18 -1.04 -6.48
N ARG A 1005 6.76 0.11 -5.92
CA ARG A 1005 5.34 0.50 -5.88
C ARG A 1005 4.78 0.85 -7.26
N ALA A 1006 5.59 1.46 -8.14
CA ALA A 1006 5.16 1.79 -9.49
C ALA A 1006 5.03 0.54 -10.36
N ILE A 1007 6.07 -0.30 -10.40
CA ILE A 1007 6.07 -1.49 -11.26
C ILE A 1007 5.06 -2.55 -10.78
N THR A 1008 4.88 -2.72 -9.47
CA THR A 1008 3.87 -3.64 -8.91
C THR A 1008 2.46 -3.17 -9.28
N ARG A 1009 2.15 -1.87 -9.17
CA ARG A 1009 0.84 -1.32 -9.60
C ARG A 1009 0.63 -1.40 -11.11
N ALA A 1010 1.66 -1.09 -11.91
CA ALA A 1010 1.59 -1.13 -13.37
C ALA A 1010 1.40 -2.55 -13.92
N ILE A 1011 2.07 -3.54 -13.33
CA ILE A 1011 1.86 -4.96 -13.66
C ILE A 1011 0.50 -5.43 -13.11
N GLY A 1012 0.18 -5.16 -11.84
CA GLY A 1012 -1.08 -5.56 -11.21
C GLY A 1012 -2.33 -5.12 -11.98
N ALA A 1013 -2.32 -3.90 -12.55
CA ALA A 1013 -3.42 -3.38 -13.36
C ALA A 1013 -3.69 -4.18 -14.66
N ARG A 1014 -2.70 -4.92 -15.19
CA ARG A 1014 -2.77 -5.64 -16.48
C ARG A 1014 -2.29 -7.10 -16.39
N ARG A 1015 -2.03 -7.63 -15.18
CA ARG A 1015 -1.22 -8.83 -14.89
C ARG A 1015 -1.47 -10.00 -15.85
N TYR A 1016 -2.71 -10.46 -15.94
CA TYR A 1016 -3.15 -11.54 -16.83
C TYR A 1016 -2.77 -11.34 -18.31
N GLN A 1017 -2.89 -10.12 -18.85
CA GLN A 1017 -2.53 -9.79 -20.23
C GLN A 1017 -1.01 -9.81 -20.44
N LEU A 1018 -0.24 -9.41 -19.42
CA LEU A 1018 1.23 -9.39 -19.46
C LEU A 1018 1.80 -10.81 -19.34
N GLU A 1019 1.29 -11.61 -18.42
CA GLU A 1019 1.64 -13.04 -18.25
C GLU A 1019 1.32 -13.83 -19.53
N GLN A 1020 0.13 -13.63 -20.14
CA GLN A 1020 -0.21 -14.19 -21.45
C GLN A 1020 0.70 -13.71 -22.61
N SER A 1021 1.43 -12.61 -22.43
CA SER A 1021 2.37 -12.06 -23.42
C SER A 1021 3.83 -12.45 -23.16
N GLY A 1022 4.06 -13.41 -22.25
CA GLY A 1022 5.37 -13.95 -21.92
C GLY A 1022 6.10 -13.26 -20.76
N LEU A 1023 5.41 -12.50 -19.90
CA LEU A 1023 6.00 -12.00 -18.65
C LEU A 1023 5.95 -13.08 -17.57
N THR A 1024 7.10 -13.50 -17.06
CA THR A 1024 7.20 -14.44 -15.94
C THR A 1024 7.47 -13.68 -14.63
N ILE A 1025 6.58 -13.81 -13.65
CA ILE A 1025 6.87 -13.43 -12.27
C ILE A 1025 7.56 -14.63 -11.60
N VAL A 1026 8.84 -14.51 -11.24
CA VAL A 1026 9.58 -15.60 -10.58
C VAL A 1026 9.46 -15.49 -9.06
N PRO A 1027 9.26 -16.61 -8.32
CA PRO A 1027 9.16 -16.60 -6.86
C PRO A 1027 10.40 -16.03 -6.16
N SER A 1028 10.21 -15.47 -4.96
CA SER A 1028 11.29 -14.83 -4.19
C SER A 1028 12.51 -15.72 -4.00
N HIS A 1029 12.34 -17.02 -3.72
CA HIS A 1029 13.48 -17.94 -3.53
C HIS A 1029 14.40 -18.09 -4.76
N VAL A 1030 13.99 -17.64 -5.96
CA VAL A 1030 14.80 -17.71 -7.18
C VAL A 1030 15.84 -16.58 -7.25
N LEU A 1031 15.50 -15.36 -6.80
CA LEU A 1031 16.34 -14.15 -6.91
C LEU A 1031 16.66 -13.49 -5.56
N TYR A 1032 15.74 -13.63 -4.61
CA TYR A 1032 15.76 -13.06 -3.26
C TYR A 1032 15.56 -14.17 -2.20
N PRO A 1033 16.39 -15.24 -2.17
CA PRO A 1033 16.27 -16.33 -1.19
C PRO A 1033 16.47 -15.89 0.27
N TYR A 1034 16.97 -14.67 0.48
CA TYR A 1034 16.85 -13.90 1.70
C TYR A 1034 16.20 -12.57 1.33
N ASN A 1035 15.16 -12.14 2.06
CA ASN A 1035 14.59 -10.81 1.90
C ASN A 1035 15.51 -9.72 2.47
N TRP A 1036 15.17 -8.46 2.25
CA TRP A 1036 15.99 -7.31 2.66
C TRP A 1036 16.30 -7.27 4.17
N ILE A 1037 15.41 -7.81 5.02
CA ILE A 1037 15.63 -7.94 6.46
C ILE A 1037 16.68 -9.03 6.75
N GLY A 1038 16.56 -10.19 6.12
CA GLY A 1038 17.44 -11.35 6.30
C GLY A 1038 18.82 -11.24 5.63
N ALA A 1039 19.01 -10.32 4.68
CA ALA A 1039 20.21 -10.19 3.85
C ALA A 1039 21.53 -10.07 4.64
N HIS A 1040 21.50 -9.57 5.88
CA HIS A 1040 22.68 -9.51 6.76
C HIS A 1040 23.28 -10.89 7.11
N GLU A 1041 22.51 -11.97 7.03
CA GLU A 1041 22.98 -13.35 7.24
C GLU A 1041 23.79 -13.92 6.06
N LEU A 1042 23.75 -13.29 4.88
CA LEU A 1042 24.56 -13.67 3.73
C LEU A 1042 26.04 -13.27 3.90
N VAL A 1043 26.30 -12.15 4.59
CA VAL A 1043 27.66 -11.59 4.80
C VAL A 1043 28.33 -12.04 6.10
N ARG A 1044 27.59 -12.79 6.93
CA ARG A 1044 28.01 -13.28 8.26
C ARG A 1044 28.69 -14.65 8.17
N ALA A 1045 29.80 -14.83 8.89
CA ALA A 1045 30.51 -16.10 8.95
C ALA A 1045 29.68 -17.18 9.64
N ARG A 1046 29.77 -18.41 9.11
CA ARG A 1046 29.11 -19.62 9.63
C ARG A 1046 30.15 -20.64 10.12
N PRO A 1047 29.74 -21.66 10.90
CA PRO A 1047 30.60 -22.80 11.21
C PRO A 1047 31.19 -23.45 9.95
N VAL A 1048 32.38 -24.04 10.10
CA VAL A 1048 33.18 -24.56 8.98
C VAL A 1048 32.39 -25.58 8.16
N GLY A 1049 32.19 -25.27 6.88
CA GLY A 1049 31.43 -26.10 5.92
C GLY A 1049 29.95 -25.73 5.75
N GLU A 1050 29.31 -25.05 6.71
CA GLU A 1050 27.87 -24.71 6.60
C GLU A 1050 27.58 -23.74 5.45
N ALA A 1051 28.40 -22.71 5.26
CA ALA A 1051 28.22 -21.76 4.16
C ALA A 1051 28.35 -22.43 2.77
N VAL A 1052 29.24 -23.43 2.64
CA VAL A 1052 29.40 -24.22 1.42
C VAL A 1052 28.20 -25.14 1.19
N ALA A 1053 27.66 -25.75 2.26
CA ALA A 1053 26.48 -26.60 2.16
C ALA A 1053 25.21 -25.82 1.80
N GLU A 1054 25.01 -24.63 2.37
CA GLU A 1054 23.91 -23.74 2.00
C GLU A 1054 24.09 -23.12 0.60
N LEU A 1055 25.32 -22.77 0.18
CA LEU A 1055 25.59 -22.37 -1.20
C LEU A 1055 25.26 -23.52 -2.19
N ALA A 1056 25.65 -24.76 -1.89
CA ALA A 1056 25.31 -25.92 -2.70
C ALA A 1056 23.80 -26.22 -2.77
N LYS A 1057 23.01 -25.71 -1.81
CA LYS A 1057 21.55 -25.76 -1.79
C LYS A 1057 20.94 -24.62 -2.59
N LEU A 1058 21.39 -23.38 -2.38
CA LEU A 1058 20.98 -22.19 -3.13
C LEU A 1058 21.25 -22.35 -4.64
N ALA A 1059 22.40 -22.89 -5.04
CA ALA A 1059 22.73 -23.12 -6.45
C ALA A 1059 21.78 -24.11 -7.17
N ARG A 1060 21.00 -24.91 -6.43
CA ARG A 1060 19.94 -25.76 -7.01
C ARG A 1060 18.62 -25.01 -7.19
N SER A 1061 18.19 -24.22 -6.21
CA SER A 1061 16.88 -23.55 -6.18
C SER A 1061 16.86 -22.13 -6.77
N SER A 1062 18.01 -21.48 -6.84
CA SER A 1062 18.13 -20.04 -7.04
C SER A 1062 19.05 -19.71 -8.22
N TRP A 1063 18.90 -18.50 -8.77
CA TRP A 1063 19.77 -17.93 -9.78
C TRP A 1063 20.68 -16.84 -9.19
N SER A 1064 20.19 -16.05 -8.22
CA SER A 1064 20.92 -14.95 -7.60
C SER A 1064 20.79 -14.98 -6.06
N ILE A 1065 21.71 -14.31 -5.38
CA ILE A 1065 21.50 -13.78 -4.03
C ILE A 1065 21.56 -12.25 -4.10
N HIS A 1066 20.63 -11.57 -3.45
CA HIS A 1066 20.63 -10.11 -3.36
C HIS A 1066 21.13 -9.69 -1.97
N LEU A 1067 22.17 -8.87 -1.92
CA LEU A 1067 22.76 -8.42 -0.66
C LEU A 1067 22.04 -7.19 -0.08
N PHE A 1068 21.19 -6.51 -0.87
CA PHE A 1068 20.50 -5.27 -0.53
C PHE A 1068 21.46 -4.22 0.04
N GLY A 1069 22.18 -3.50 -0.82
CA GLY A 1069 23.31 -2.64 -0.45
C GLY A 1069 23.02 -1.61 0.65
N LYS A 1070 21.79 -1.07 0.71
CA LYS A 1070 21.30 -0.20 1.81
C LYS A 1070 21.42 -0.86 3.20
N MET A 1071 21.26 -2.19 3.26
CA MET A 1071 21.31 -3.02 4.47
C MET A 1071 22.71 -3.59 4.74
N THR A 1072 23.53 -3.87 3.73
CA THR A 1072 24.80 -4.62 3.90
C THR A 1072 26.08 -3.91 3.47
N ASN A 1073 26.04 -2.77 2.76
CA ASN A 1073 27.26 -2.10 2.28
C ASN A 1073 28.17 -1.59 3.41
N HIS A 1074 27.61 -1.30 4.58
CA HIS A 1074 28.38 -0.92 5.78
C HIS A 1074 28.96 -2.13 6.54
N LEU A 1075 28.45 -3.34 6.29
CA LEU A 1075 28.90 -4.59 6.90
C LEU A 1075 30.03 -5.21 6.08
N ARG A 1076 31.12 -5.61 6.73
CA ARG A 1076 32.22 -6.36 6.09
C ARG A 1076 31.79 -7.80 5.81
N ILE A 1077 32.03 -8.27 4.58
CA ILE A 1077 31.81 -9.68 4.23
C ILE A 1077 32.84 -10.53 4.96
N GLN A 1078 32.37 -11.46 5.79
CA GLN A 1078 33.23 -12.27 6.64
C GLN A 1078 33.67 -13.55 5.89
N PRO A 1079 34.92 -14.03 6.05
CA PRO A 1079 35.33 -15.34 5.53
C PRO A 1079 34.44 -16.46 6.08
N GLY A 1080 34.07 -17.44 5.26
CA GLY A 1080 33.11 -18.48 5.64
C GLY A 1080 31.66 -17.98 5.74
N SER A 1081 31.32 -16.87 5.10
CA SER A 1081 29.93 -16.42 4.87
C SER A 1081 29.45 -16.87 3.48
N ILE A 1082 28.13 -16.96 3.28
CA ILE A 1082 27.55 -17.42 2.00
C ILE A 1082 28.01 -16.51 0.84
N ALA A 1083 28.03 -15.19 1.05
CA ALA A 1083 28.53 -14.23 0.06
C ALA A 1083 30.05 -14.39 -0.22
N ALA A 1084 30.85 -14.73 0.81
CA ALA A 1084 32.27 -15.03 0.60
C ALA A 1084 32.49 -16.29 -0.23
N GLU A 1085 31.72 -17.36 0.02
CA GLU A 1085 31.80 -18.60 -0.77
C GLU A 1085 31.33 -18.37 -2.23
N VAL A 1086 30.28 -17.57 -2.45
CA VAL A 1086 29.81 -17.18 -3.81
C VAL A 1086 30.91 -16.42 -4.56
N PHE A 1087 31.49 -15.40 -3.95
CA PHE A 1087 32.54 -14.62 -4.59
C PHE A 1087 33.84 -15.43 -4.77
N ALA A 1088 34.15 -16.38 -3.88
CA ALA A 1088 35.27 -17.31 -4.06
C ALA A 1088 35.02 -18.33 -5.19
N ALA A 1089 33.77 -18.75 -5.39
CA ALA A 1089 33.38 -19.70 -6.44
C ALA A 1089 33.45 -19.11 -7.86
N PHE A 1090 33.17 -17.81 -8.02
CA PHE A 1090 32.99 -17.16 -9.32
C PHE A 1090 33.98 -16.01 -9.65
N ASN A 1091 35.05 -15.86 -8.86
CA ASN A 1091 36.15 -14.90 -9.09
C ASN A 1091 36.88 -15.20 -10.42
N LEU A 1092 37.08 -14.17 -11.26
CA LEU A 1092 37.79 -14.28 -12.55
C LEU A 1092 39.30 -14.12 -12.44
N GLY A 1093 39.82 -13.66 -11.30
CA GLY A 1093 41.25 -13.52 -11.03
C GLY A 1093 41.96 -12.48 -11.89
N VAL A 1094 41.23 -11.52 -12.48
CA VAL A 1094 41.83 -10.44 -13.28
C VAL A 1094 42.62 -9.50 -12.36
N PRO A 1095 43.92 -9.25 -12.61
CA PRO A 1095 44.69 -8.27 -11.84
C PRO A 1095 44.14 -6.85 -12.07
N ARG A 1096 43.75 -6.18 -10.99
CA ARG A 1096 43.08 -4.87 -11.01
C ARG A 1096 43.34 -4.05 -9.76
N LYS A 1097 42.82 -2.83 -9.70
CA LYS A 1097 42.74 -2.06 -8.44
C LYS A 1097 41.80 -2.74 -7.43
N THR A 1098 42.19 -2.81 -6.16
CA THR A 1098 41.34 -3.32 -5.07
C THR A 1098 40.42 -2.24 -4.50
N GLY A 1099 39.21 -2.62 -4.10
CA GLY A 1099 38.23 -1.73 -3.46
C GLY A 1099 38.28 -1.78 -1.92
N LEU A 1100 37.48 -0.93 -1.27
CA LEU A 1100 37.22 -1.03 0.19
C LEU A 1100 36.41 -2.28 0.53
N LEU A 1101 36.57 -2.83 1.74
CA LEU A 1101 35.86 -4.03 2.19
C LEU A 1101 34.42 -3.76 2.68
N SER A 1102 34.15 -2.58 3.24
CA SER A 1102 32.81 -2.05 3.47
C SER A 1102 32.85 -0.52 3.47
N SER A 1103 31.69 0.16 3.42
CA SER A 1103 31.61 1.62 3.57
C SER A 1103 31.71 2.09 5.02
N GLY A 1104 31.86 1.17 5.97
CA GLY A 1104 32.16 1.44 7.37
C GLY A 1104 33.61 1.11 7.76
N ASP A 1105 34.43 0.69 6.81
CA ASP A 1105 35.82 0.25 6.99
C ASP A 1105 36.76 1.15 6.15
N THR A 1106 38.02 1.25 6.56
CA THR A 1106 39.09 1.91 5.80
C THR A 1106 40.12 0.92 5.25
N GLU A 1107 40.01 -0.38 5.57
CA GLU A 1107 40.83 -1.43 4.96
C GLU A 1107 40.42 -1.66 3.49
N LEU A 1108 41.39 -1.49 2.59
CA LEU A 1108 41.31 -1.95 1.21
C LEU A 1108 41.47 -3.48 1.16
N ALA A 1109 40.76 -4.12 0.23
CA ALA A 1109 41.00 -5.53 -0.07
C ALA A 1109 42.46 -5.76 -0.49
N ARG A 1110 42.98 -6.94 -0.15
CA ARG A 1110 44.29 -7.39 -0.61
C ARG A 1110 44.16 -7.93 -2.03
N PRO A 1111 45.24 -7.85 -2.85
CA PRO A 1111 45.35 -8.63 -4.08
C PRO A 1111 44.89 -10.07 -3.89
N SER A 1112 44.17 -10.62 -4.86
CA SER A 1112 43.82 -12.04 -4.81
C SER A 1112 45.10 -12.88 -4.94
N PRO A 1113 45.30 -13.93 -4.13
CA PRO A 1113 46.41 -14.88 -4.32
C PRO A 1113 46.46 -15.46 -5.75
N ASP A 1114 45.30 -15.52 -6.41
CA ASP A 1114 45.18 -15.98 -7.78
C ASP A 1114 45.94 -15.10 -8.79
N TRP A 1115 46.11 -13.80 -8.51
CA TRP A 1115 46.86 -12.87 -9.37
C TRP A 1115 48.37 -13.20 -9.41
N GLU A 1116 48.91 -13.74 -8.33
CA GLU A 1116 50.33 -14.15 -8.22
C GLU A 1116 50.54 -15.59 -8.70
N SER A 1117 49.51 -16.45 -8.62
CA SER A 1117 49.60 -17.87 -8.99
C SER A 1117 49.58 -18.18 -10.49
N GLY A 1118 49.25 -17.19 -11.33
CA GLY A 1118 48.96 -17.39 -12.76
C GLY A 1118 47.56 -17.95 -13.04
N PRO A 1119 47.26 -18.33 -14.29
CA PRO A 1119 45.94 -18.81 -14.67
C PRO A 1119 45.68 -20.23 -14.12
N GLN A 1120 44.42 -20.50 -13.76
CA GLN A 1120 43.95 -21.76 -13.19
C GLN A 1120 42.65 -22.18 -13.90
N LEU A 1121 42.54 -23.45 -14.28
CA LEU A 1121 41.29 -24.03 -14.78
C LEU A 1121 40.42 -24.49 -13.61
N ARG A 1122 39.14 -24.12 -13.63
CA ARG A 1122 38.10 -24.56 -12.70
C ARG A 1122 37.23 -25.60 -13.41
N VAL A 1123 37.04 -26.75 -12.76
CA VAL A 1123 36.24 -27.88 -13.24
C VAL A 1123 35.55 -28.52 -12.03
N PRO A 1124 34.25 -28.88 -12.08
CA PRO A 1124 33.62 -29.67 -11.02
C PRO A 1124 34.23 -31.07 -10.97
N ARG A 1125 34.57 -31.58 -9.78
CA ARG A 1125 35.15 -32.94 -9.65
C ARG A 1125 34.18 -34.03 -10.13
N ASN A 1126 32.92 -33.89 -9.75
CA ASN A 1126 31.83 -34.77 -10.13
C ASN A 1126 30.72 -33.92 -10.74
N TYR A 1127 30.24 -34.28 -11.93
CA TYR A 1127 29.07 -33.70 -12.56
C TYR A 1127 27.97 -34.77 -12.64
N THR A 1128 26.73 -34.41 -12.36
CA THR A 1128 25.58 -35.31 -12.56
C THR A 1128 24.87 -34.90 -13.83
N TYR A 1129 24.89 -35.74 -14.85
CA TYR A 1129 24.10 -35.51 -16.06
C TYR A 1129 22.61 -35.50 -15.72
N ARG A 1130 21.85 -34.60 -16.35
CA ARG A 1130 20.40 -34.47 -16.23
C ARG A 1130 19.85 -34.15 -17.62
N THR A 1131 18.77 -34.82 -18.04
CA THR A 1131 18.01 -34.36 -19.20
C THR A 1131 17.05 -33.25 -18.76
N ARG A 1132 16.58 -32.45 -19.71
CA ARG A 1132 15.52 -31.48 -19.48
C ARG A 1132 14.22 -32.18 -19.02
N THR A 1133 13.91 -33.35 -19.57
CA THR A 1133 12.72 -34.15 -19.22
C THR A 1133 12.70 -34.59 -17.75
N ASP A 1134 13.85 -34.98 -17.19
CA ASP A 1134 13.95 -35.38 -15.77
C ASP A 1134 13.70 -34.19 -14.83
N LEU A 1135 14.12 -33.00 -15.24
CA LEU A 1135 13.94 -31.74 -14.52
C LEU A 1135 12.47 -31.28 -14.58
N GLU A 1136 11.86 -31.29 -15.78
CA GLU A 1136 10.44 -30.97 -15.99
C GLU A 1136 9.51 -31.90 -15.21
N THR A 1137 9.91 -33.16 -14.97
CA THR A 1137 9.15 -34.13 -14.16
C THR A 1137 9.13 -33.79 -12.66
N ILE A 1138 10.05 -32.95 -12.19
CA ILE A 1138 10.14 -32.49 -10.79
C ILE A 1138 9.40 -31.13 -10.60
N GLU A 1139 9.14 -30.40 -11.69
CA GLU A 1139 8.58 -29.04 -11.65
C GLU A 1139 7.05 -29.00 -11.66
N THR A 1140 6.43 -28.84 -10.49
CA THR A 1140 5.01 -28.47 -10.40
C THR A 1140 4.79 -27.02 -10.87
N ALA A 1141 3.97 -26.86 -11.92
CA ALA A 1141 3.37 -25.61 -12.42
C ALA A 1141 4.30 -24.50 -12.96
N HIS A 1142 5.60 -24.52 -12.72
CA HIS A 1142 6.56 -23.49 -13.17
C HIS A 1142 7.77 -24.13 -13.87
N VAL A 1143 7.60 -24.42 -15.16
CA VAL A 1143 8.33 -25.45 -15.95
C VAL A 1143 9.70 -24.99 -16.52
N ASP A 1144 10.39 -24.05 -15.86
CA ASP A 1144 11.68 -23.51 -16.34
C ASP A 1144 12.56 -22.83 -15.25
N LEU A 1145 12.49 -23.28 -14.00
CA LEU A 1145 13.27 -22.71 -12.89
C LEU A 1145 14.52 -23.55 -12.53
N LEU A 1146 14.45 -24.87 -12.71
CA LEU A 1146 15.41 -25.85 -12.23
C LEU A 1146 16.28 -26.46 -13.35
N GLY A 1147 17.50 -25.93 -13.51
CA GLY A 1147 18.63 -26.69 -14.02
C GLY A 1147 19.10 -26.39 -15.43
N SER A 1148 20.18 -27.06 -15.81
CA SER A 1148 20.97 -26.76 -17.00
C SER A 1148 20.52 -27.60 -18.19
N LEU A 1149 20.36 -26.96 -19.35
CA LEU A 1149 19.90 -27.61 -20.59
C LEU A 1149 20.78 -28.80 -20.99
N ASN A 1150 20.21 -30.02 -21.01
CA ASN A 1150 20.74 -31.25 -21.62
C ASN A 1150 22.27 -31.38 -21.58
N GLY A 1151 22.84 -31.49 -20.38
CA GLY A 1151 24.28 -31.75 -20.19
C GLY A 1151 25.22 -30.53 -20.27
N ARG A 1152 24.70 -29.30 -20.35
CA ARG A 1152 25.52 -28.09 -20.13
C ARG A 1152 25.97 -27.96 -18.67
N PHE A 1153 27.11 -27.33 -18.47
CA PHE A 1153 27.64 -26.94 -17.15
C PHE A 1153 27.10 -25.54 -16.76
N ASP A 1154 26.74 -25.33 -15.49
CA ASP A 1154 26.11 -24.09 -14.99
C ASP A 1154 26.20 -24.00 -13.44
N GLY A 1155 26.08 -22.80 -12.88
CA GLY A 1155 26.24 -22.52 -11.45
C GLY A 1155 27.57 -23.07 -10.90
N LEU A 1156 27.52 -23.78 -9.77
CA LEU A 1156 28.71 -24.39 -9.15
C LEU A 1156 29.40 -25.47 -10.01
N ASP A 1157 28.75 -25.97 -11.06
CA ASP A 1157 29.32 -26.92 -12.01
C ASP A 1157 30.08 -26.22 -13.17
N LEU A 1158 30.17 -24.88 -13.20
CA LEU A 1158 30.80 -24.14 -14.29
C LEU A 1158 32.28 -24.52 -14.53
N ILE A 1159 32.61 -24.72 -15.81
CA ILE A 1159 33.97 -24.88 -16.31
C ILE A 1159 34.45 -23.51 -16.83
N TYR A 1160 35.51 -22.96 -16.24
CA TYR A 1160 36.08 -21.68 -16.66
C TYR A 1160 37.55 -21.53 -16.23
N VAL A 1161 38.30 -20.63 -16.87
CA VAL A 1161 39.63 -20.21 -16.43
C VAL A 1161 39.51 -18.92 -15.61
N ARG A 1162 40.28 -18.86 -14.52
CA ARG A 1162 40.50 -17.65 -13.71
C ARG A 1162 41.99 -17.33 -13.63
N GLY A 1163 42.35 -16.07 -13.43
CA GLY A 1163 43.74 -15.60 -13.51
C GLY A 1163 44.17 -15.33 -14.95
N VAL A 1164 45.31 -14.63 -15.09
CA VAL A 1164 45.85 -14.17 -16.38
C VAL A 1164 47.34 -14.57 -16.46
N PRO A 1165 47.87 -14.99 -17.62
CA PRO A 1165 49.30 -15.25 -17.81
C PRO A 1165 50.17 -14.02 -17.49
N PRO A 1166 51.37 -14.18 -16.90
CA PRO A 1166 52.27 -13.06 -16.57
C PRO A 1166 52.77 -12.23 -17.77
N ALA A 1167 52.57 -12.69 -19.00
CA ALA A 1167 53.01 -12.02 -20.22
C ALA A 1167 51.83 -11.74 -21.16
N SER A 1168 51.33 -10.50 -21.14
CA SER A 1168 50.16 -10.08 -21.93
C SER A 1168 50.51 -9.59 -23.33
N THR A 1169 50.75 -10.51 -24.28
CA THR A 1169 50.51 -10.27 -25.72
C THR A 1169 50.63 -11.53 -26.58
N GLY A 1170 49.71 -11.74 -27.52
CA GLY A 1170 50.00 -12.41 -28.78
C GLY A 1170 50.32 -13.91 -28.77
N LEU A 1171 49.90 -14.68 -27.76
CA LEU A 1171 50.11 -16.13 -27.71
C LEU A 1171 48.80 -16.89 -27.94
N ALA A 1172 48.85 -17.93 -28.76
CA ALA A 1172 47.70 -18.77 -29.06
C ALA A 1172 47.17 -19.53 -27.83
N ALA A 1173 45.94 -20.03 -27.92
CA ALA A 1173 45.38 -20.97 -26.95
C ALA A 1173 44.76 -22.19 -27.67
N THR A 1174 44.90 -23.36 -27.07
CA THR A 1174 44.31 -24.61 -27.58
C THR A 1174 43.50 -25.26 -26.47
N ILE A 1175 42.23 -25.53 -26.74
CA ILE A 1175 41.31 -26.20 -25.82
C ILE A 1175 41.03 -27.60 -26.36
N ARG A 1176 41.27 -28.63 -25.55
CA ARG A 1176 41.01 -30.04 -25.86
C ARG A 1176 40.04 -30.64 -24.86
N LEU A 1177 39.07 -31.36 -25.38
CA LEU A 1177 38.01 -32.01 -24.63
C LEU A 1177 37.98 -33.48 -25.06
N ALA A 1178 37.96 -34.43 -24.13
CA ALA A 1178 37.93 -35.86 -24.46
C ALA A 1178 37.13 -36.68 -23.44
N THR A 1179 36.33 -37.62 -23.93
CA THR A 1179 35.52 -38.56 -23.12
C THR A 1179 36.11 -39.96 -23.16
N SER A 1180 35.94 -40.73 -22.09
CA SER A 1180 36.67 -41.99 -21.89
C SER A 1180 35.81 -43.24 -22.12
N ARG A 1181 34.48 -43.12 -22.12
CA ARG A 1181 33.52 -44.25 -22.16
C ARG A 1181 32.37 -44.06 -23.16
N GLY A 1182 32.65 -43.36 -24.25
CA GLY A 1182 31.72 -43.26 -25.39
C GLY A 1182 30.64 -42.18 -25.28
N GLY A 1183 30.62 -41.39 -24.21
CA GLY A 1183 29.98 -40.08 -24.24
C GLY A 1183 30.63 -39.17 -25.30
N ARG A 1184 29.99 -38.05 -25.60
CA ARG A 1184 30.44 -37.08 -26.61
C ARG A 1184 30.37 -35.67 -26.03
N VAL A 1185 31.20 -34.78 -26.58
CA VAL A 1185 31.14 -33.35 -26.24
C VAL A 1185 30.65 -32.57 -27.44
N VAL A 1186 29.73 -31.63 -27.19
CA VAL A 1186 29.19 -30.70 -28.19
C VAL A 1186 29.49 -29.28 -27.72
N LEU A 1187 29.94 -28.43 -28.64
CA LEU A 1187 30.06 -27.00 -28.42
C LEU A 1187 28.82 -26.31 -29.00
N SER A 1188 28.08 -25.59 -28.16
CA SER A 1188 26.83 -24.95 -28.58
C SER A 1188 27.09 -23.80 -29.56
N ALA A 1189 26.32 -23.71 -30.64
CA ALA A 1189 26.54 -22.81 -31.78
C ALA A 1189 26.32 -21.30 -31.52
N GLY A 1190 26.45 -20.84 -30.27
CA GLY A 1190 26.46 -19.41 -29.90
C GLY A 1190 27.77 -18.68 -30.24
N SER A 1191 28.79 -19.38 -30.75
CA SER A 1191 30.06 -18.80 -31.21
C SER A 1191 29.97 -18.02 -32.53
N GLY A 1192 28.80 -17.98 -33.19
CA GLY A 1192 28.61 -17.37 -34.51
C GLY A 1192 29.01 -15.89 -34.63
N SER A 1193 29.12 -15.16 -33.52
CA SER A 1193 29.56 -13.76 -33.49
C SER A 1193 31.04 -13.53 -33.11
N SER A 1194 31.82 -14.58 -32.82
CA SER A 1194 33.25 -14.46 -32.48
C SER A 1194 34.23 -14.92 -33.58
N GLY A 1195 33.74 -15.53 -34.67
CA GLY A 1195 34.57 -15.98 -35.79
C GLY A 1195 35.53 -17.13 -35.45
N VAL A 1196 35.28 -17.86 -34.37
CA VAL A 1196 36.10 -18.99 -33.90
C VAL A 1196 35.66 -20.27 -34.62
N TRP A 1197 36.50 -20.77 -35.53
CA TRP A 1197 36.27 -22.00 -36.27
C TRP A 1197 36.86 -23.19 -35.51
N ALA A 1198 35.99 -24.05 -34.95
CA ALA A 1198 36.43 -25.32 -34.38
C ALA A 1198 36.85 -26.29 -35.50
N ARG A 1199 38.08 -26.81 -35.44
CA ARG A 1199 38.57 -27.83 -36.38
C ARG A 1199 38.37 -29.22 -35.78
N THR A 1200 37.32 -29.91 -36.23
CA THR A 1200 37.19 -31.35 -35.98
C THR A 1200 38.27 -32.11 -36.76
N HIS A 1201 38.77 -33.21 -36.20
CA HIS A 1201 39.92 -33.98 -36.73
C HIS A 1201 39.59 -34.78 -38.02
N ARG A 1202 38.57 -34.37 -38.78
CA ARG A 1202 38.16 -34.94 -40.08
C ARG A 1202 37.97 -33.92 -41.21
N GLY A 1203 37.99 -32.61 -40.92
CA GLY A 1203 37.99 -31.56 -41.95
C GLY A 1203 36.64 -31.26 -42.62
N GLU A 1204 35.57 -32.00 -42.32
CA GLU A 1204 34.20 -31.67 -42.74
C GLU A 1204 33.43 -30.94 -41.64
N ALA A 1205 32.59 -29.98 -42.04
CA ALA A 1205 31.79 -29.14 -41.16
C ALA A 1205 30.48 -29.82 -40.73
N ASP A 1206 30.60 -30.97 -40.06
CA ASP A 1206 29.48 -31.72 -39.49
C ASP A 1206 29.20 -31.29 -38.02
N PRO A 1207 27.96 -30.93 -37.63
CA PRO A 1207 27.59 -30.66 -36.23
C PRO A 1207 27.70 -31.87 -35.27
N ALA A 1208 27.99 -33.07 -35.78
CA ALA A 1208 28.10 -34.29 -34.98
C ALA A 1208 29.41 -34.38 -34.18
N GLY A 1209 29.31 -34.26 -32.85
CA GLY A 1209 30.45 -34.42 -31.94
C GLY A 1209 31.08 -35.83 -31.96
N GLY A 1210 32.39 -35.89 -31.72
CA GLY A 1210 33.16 -37.12 -31.49
C GLY A 1210 33.50 -37.35 -30.02
N GLY A 1211 34.29 -38.40 -29.75
CA GLY A 1211 34.86 -38.67 -28.41
C GLY A 1211 36.01 -37.73 -28.02
N SER A 1212 36.48 -36.88 -28.93
CA SER A 1212 37.34 -35.75 -28.65
C SER A 1212 37.01 -34.55 -29.53
N VAL A 1213 37.27 -33.34 -29.02
CA VAL A 1213 37.08 -32.05 -29.68
C VAL A 1213 38.30 -31.18 -29.38
N GLU A 1214 38.83 -30.49 -30.39
CA GLU A 1214 39.96 -29.56 -30.26
C GLU A 1214 39.59 -28.20 -30.89
N VAL A 1215 39.95 -27.10 -30.23
CA VAL A 1215 39.68 -25.74 -30.69
C VAL A 1215 40.95 -24.90 -30.53
N GLU A 1216 41.42 -24.32 -31.62
CA GLU A 1216 42.57 -23.43 -31.67
C GLU A 1216 42.10 -21.96 -31.73
N LEU A 1217 42.63 -21.11 -30.85
CA LEU A 1217 42.47 -19.66 -30.88
C LEU A 1217 43.77 -19.00 -31.32
N GLY A 1218 43.70 -18.18 -32.37
CA GLY A 1218 44.84 -17.42 -32.87
C GLY A 1218 45.34 -16.38 -31.86
N ALA A 1219 46.62 -15.99 -32.00
CA ALA A 1219 47.34 -15.06 -31.14
C ALA A 1219 46.61 -13.75 -30.77
N GLN A 1220 45.79 -13.20 -31.67
CA GLN A 1220 45.02 -11.97 -31.43
C GLN A 1220 43.61 -12.20 -30.84
N GLN A 1221 43.15 -13.45 -30.78
CA GLN A 1221 41.84 -13.85 -30.26
C GLN A 1221 41.92 -14.51 -28.87
N ALA A 1222 43.08 -15.05 -28.49
CA ALA A 1222 43.32 -15.83 -27.27
C ALA A 1222 43.39 -14.97 -25.98
N ASN A 1223 42.29 -14.31 -25.62
CA ASN A 1223 42.10 -13.62 -24.35
C ASN A 1223 41.19 -14.43 -23.39
N LEU A 1224 41.14 -14.02 -22.11
CA LEU A 1224 40.41 -14.73 -21.06
C LEU A 1224 38.92 -14.88 -21.38
N ARG A 1225 38.28 -13.83 -21.93
CA ARG A 1225 36.88 -13.89 -22.36
C ARG A 1225 36.67 -14.95 -23.45
N ALA A 1226 37.53 -14.99 -24.47
CA ALA A 1226 37.37 -15.90 -25.60
C ALA A 1226 37.50 -17.37 -25.16
N ILE A 1227 38.46 -17.67 -24.28
CA ILE A 1227 38.63 -19.00 -23.67
C ILE A 1227 37.39 -19.36 -22.85
N ASN A 1228 36.94 -18.49 -21.94
CA ASN A 1228 35.76 -18.76 -21.12
C ASN A 1228 34.48 -18.86 -21.95
N SER A 1229 34.37 -18.14 -23.07
CA SER A 1229 33.23 -18.25 -24.01
C SER A 1229 33.12 -19.63 -24.65
N ILE A 1230 34.25 -20.28 -24.95
CA ILE A 1230 34.28 -21.66 -25.47
C ILE A 1230 33.92 -22.64 -24.35
N LEU A 1231 34.55 -22.50 -23.17
CA LEU A 1231 34.32 -23.38 -22.03
C LEU A 1231 32.85 -23.34 -21.53
N ARG A 1232 32.23 -22.14 -21.51
CA ARG A 1232 30.81 -21.95 -21.19
C ARG A 1232 29.88 -22.66 -22.18
N GLY A 1233 30.32 -22.83 -23.43
CA GLY A 1233 29.58 -23.46 -24.51
C GLY A 1233 29.61 -25.00 -24.51
N ILE A 1234 30.36 -25.62 -23.59
CA ILE A 1234 30.47 -27.08 -23.46
C ILE A 1234 29.15 -27.71 -22.99
N ALA A 1235 28.69 -28.72 -23.72
CA ALA A 1235 27.64 -29.64 -23.31
C ALA A 1235 28.11 -31.11 -23.46
N TYR A 1236 27.87 -31.92 -22.45
CA TYR A 1236 28.10 -33.37 -22.49
C TYR A 1236 26.85 -34.10 -23.03
N VAL A 1237 27.05 -35.08 -23.89
CA VAL A 1237 25.99 -35.93 -24.46
C VAL A 1237 26.30 -37.40 -24.16
N PRO A 1238 25.39 -38.17 -23.54
CA PRO A 1238 25.64 -39.57 -23.19
C PRO A 1238 25.77 -40.50 -24.42
N PRO A 1239 26.38 -41.69 -24.24
CA PRO A 1239 26.43 -42.73 -25.29
C PRO A 1239 25.03 -43.20 -25.69
N ALA A 1240 24.86 -43.54 -26.98
CA ALA A 1240 23.57 -43.95 -27.54
C ALA A 1240 23.10 -45.38 -27.17
N LEU A 1241 23.97 -46.18 -26.53
CA LEU A 1241 23.66 -47.51 -26.00
C LEU A 1241 24.11 -47.58 -24.54
N PRO A 1242 23.19 -47.72 -23.56
CA PRO A 1242 23.52 -47.76 -22.13
C PRO A 1242 24.05 -49.15 -21.73
N HIS A 1243 25.23 -49.51 -22.21
CA HIS A 1243 25.92 -50.74 -21.84
C HIS A 1243 27.02 -50.47 -20.80
N SER A 1244 26.76 -50.92 -19.57
CA SER A 1244 27.71 -51.09 -18.44
C SER A 1244 28.40 -49.86 -17.81
N ALA A 1245 28.25 -48.65 -18.35
CA ALA A 1245 28.89 -47.45 -17.79
C ALA A 1245 27.94 -46.59 -16.93
N GLU A 1246 27.98 -46.73 -15.60
CA GLU A 1246 27.33 -45.81 -14.64
C GLU A 1246 27.95 -44.40 -14.67
N PHE A 1247 29.18 -44.26 -15.17
CA PHE A 1247 29.92 -43.01 -15.25
C PHE A 1247 30.84 -42.94 -16.47
N ASP A 1248 31.04 -41.75 -17.01
CA ASP A 1248 32.11 -41.39 -17.96
C ASP A 1248 33.12 -40.43 -17.27
N LEU A 1249 34.27 -40.20 -17.88
CA LEU A 1249 35.30 -39.26 -17.46
C LEU A 1249 35.56 -38.27 -18.60
N LEU A 1250 35.20 -37.01 -18.38
CA LEU A 1250 35.49 -35.90 -19.30
C LEU A 1250 36.81 -35.23 -18.87
N ARG A 1251 37.79 -35.26 -19.77
CA ARG A 1251 39.08 -34.56 -19.66
C ARG A 1251 39.00 -33.21 -20.35
N ILE A 1252 39.60 -32.21 -19.72
CA ILE A 1252 39.64 -30.83 -20.20
C ILE A 1252 41.10 -30.34 -20.08
N GLU A 1253 41.70 -30.01 -21.22
CA GLU A 1253 43.03 -29.40 -21.31
C GLU A 1253 42.90 -28.02 -21.96
N VAL A 1254 43.50 -27.00 -21.34
CA VAL A 1254 43.62 -25.65 -21.88
C VAL A 1254 45.09 -25.27 -21.87
N LEU A 1255 45.71 -25.27 -23.05
CA LEU A 1255 47.02 -24.68 -23.27
C LEU A 1255 46.83 -23.20 -23.59
N TRP A 1256 47.36 -22.28 -22.77
CA TRP A 1256 47.27 -20.83 -23.02
C TRP A 1256 48.58 -20.15 -22.61
N ALA A 1257 49.16 -19.37 -23.52
CA ALA A 1257 50.40 -18.62 -23.29
C ALA A 1257 51.59 -19.47 -22.75
N GLY A 1258 51.65 -20.75 -23.15
CA GLY A 1258 52.65 -21.72 -22.68
C GLY A 1258 52.33 -22.38 -21.33
N VAL A 1259 51.28 -21.94 -20.63
CA VAL A 1259 50.77 -22.62 -19.44
C VAL A 1259 49.82 -23.74 -19.86
N GLN A 1260 50.06 -24.96 -19.39
CA GLN A 1260 49.20 -26.12 -19.61
C GLN A 1260 48.30 -26.32 -18.38
N LEU A 1261 47.00 -26.13 -18.55
CA LEU A 1261 45.99 -26.33 -17.50
C LEU A 1261 45.22 -27.61 -17.80
N GLN A 1262 45.10 -28.50 -16.82
CA GLN A 1262 44.38 -29.77 -16.96
C GLN A 1262 43.36 -29.94 -15.83
N GLY A 1263 42.22 -30.53 -16.17
CA GLY A 1263 41.19 -30.93 -15.22
C GLY A 1263 40.38 -32.12 -15.75
N GLU A 1264 39.84 -32.91 -14.83
CA GLU A 1264 38.97 -34.04 -15.13
C GLU A 1264 37.67 -33.91 -14.34
N THR A 1265 36.55 -34.35 -14.93
CA THR A 1265 35.26 -34.44 -14.24
C THR A 1265 34.63 -35.82 -14.44
N PHE A 1266 34.20 -36.44 -13.35
CA PHE A 1266 33.43 -37.69 -13.37
C PHE A 1266 31.98 -37.37 -13.68
N VAL A 1267 31.52 -37.76 -14.86
CA VAL A 1267 30.14 -37.56 -15.31
C VAL A 1267 29.31 -38.78 -14.90
N SER A 1268 28.50 -38.63 -13.85
CA SER A 1268 27.53 -39.62 -13.42
C SER A 1268 26.36 -39.67 -14.40
N LEU A 1269 26.07 -40.85 -14.92
CA LEU A 1269 24.94 -41.14 -15.82
C LEU A 1269 23.81 -41.76 -14.99
N ALA A 1270 23.16 -40.94 -14.17
CA ALA A 1270 22.12 -41.39 -13.26
C ALA A 1270 20.95 -42.01 -14.03
N ALA A 1271 20.69 -43.30 -13.78
CA ALA A 1271 19.40 -43.90 -14.05
C ALA A 1271 18.41 -43.44 -12.96
N ALA A 1272 17.28 -42.87 -13.38
CA ALA A 1272 16.15 -42.51 -12.54
C ALA A 1272 15.10 -43.64 -12.52
#